data_AF-U7PRC7-F1
#
_entry.id   AF-U7PRC7-F1
#
_cell.length_a   1.000
_cell.length_b   1.000
_cell.length_c   1.000
_cell.angle_alpha   90.00
_cell.angle_beta   90.00
_cell.angle_gamma   90.00
#
_symmetry.space_group_name_H-M   'P 1'
#
loop_
_entity.id
_entity.type
_entity.pdbx_description
1 polymer ?
#
loop_
_entity_poly.entity_id
_entity_poly.type
_entity_poly.pdbx_seq_one_letter_code
_entity_poly.pdbx_strand_id
1 'polypeptide(L)'
;MATLSTPRRQIPGSYFATPGPAASSRLDGGRSLFDPAPAALSASSGVGSATTSSAQLQRLQQQQQQQLQQQQQQLSQRPGGSAQQADSVMALPAPAVLTPVQKAAGSVNRVLQLEESYPDLDSYCRPGASSEYDIHGAESAWAPFHKVQTYPIPDQIFERYNVSQLVTSMGLFPEINHAYACIDSSLFLWDYTQPNPELIGFEDQPHAITAIGLVPPKPGVFVKNISHVLVVATEVDIILLGVEATPTPTGSKQISLYQTKMSIHRGGGNVSFIVGTAAGRIFLGGRSDTDVHEIFYQQEEKWFSNRVGKTNHSHPGWSSVVPAFPAGLDFWTQKNNESLVQMVADNSRNLLYTLSNKSTIRTYHIESPDRLTKVIEKHKNDCLRDITHMINTSPLLTDRMSIVGISPIAMQEASKLHLVAVTSTGCRLFLSATSSASYTMNSSNTAPQSMQVQFVKFPPKEAGAAAPVALAAANGFARSAASDPAMVDLQSRWLDPTTKGVRFAPGFCFDFVVRNQELRLFLSAPETGKIKVTTPASALKYYEHGNWISLGRAKDALDVGLVTQPFAAAQQPLGFGNELAVQFDAPPSEFAILTNDGVHVVRRRRLVDIFATAVRTLGSDDLFDKEIRKFIHLYGRVETVATALAVACGQGSDLRAGTSRATDQATEDRAKTAFVNYGGQPTVAETDSSAITIDSVRLSSRHDALALYLTRLVRTLWAARVVTVNHSAAGVVVGSTVPTSKLTAVQENLERLRTFLKANAGSIQGLSGPTDVRRRATRHEEIALQAEHQALHALQKLMESISEGISFVLMLFDERVADIYVRLDDGTRDQLRQLTYESLFARPAGKDLAKLLVKAIVNRNIESGSNVETVADALRRRCGSFCSPDDVVIFKAQEQLQRASEQIKSPQAARGLLSESLHLFERVAGSLTYANLTGAVAQYVQLKYYAGAIQLCLMVAHEKDRGNAALAWLNDGKPDADPRRAPWQERKRCYDLVHTVLRQLDTDSAAEPEQIDGRPTLAFTKRTEAYNVVNDAADEVFHFDLYEWYIEENLTDRLLAIDSPHVVTFLQRLAATDVQHADLLCRFYTHRSRFFDAAQVQFNLAGSAFAIGIKDRITLLSRAKANASVSSAGVSGQRQQQLNHEVTELLDIAHIQDDLLERLLADGRIPDERKVEIAADLDGAVLGLSELFNGYADQAGYYDLCLLIYNAADYHNPRVIADTWKQLINSTHEEIEARLAAYEEAVRTKTNAAQNAAVAALGPPPLPYEAVSVQIQTIAHRTSLDALIFPVETLLGTLCEYALTRQQDASIGADPAWPVLLFLQLRVSHAMVVHVLERLLDAQEVPFTGRRRRVVVAWIDTAVALWCHDVEVTGQVGAGDALGSGAGTSSGSGSQLGPWVADLMARAERAMTDLLASVRDARAKEELEQTLHETRQLRARVDSNVRPARSTMRFR
;
A
#
# COMPACT_ATOMS: atom_id res chain seq x y z
N MET A 1 -56.78 -10.12 -18.64
CA MET A 1 -57.52 -10.95 -19.61
C MET A 1 -56.56 -11.92 -20.26
N ALA A 2 -57.08 -13.11 -20.58
CA ALA A 2 -56.47 -14.30 -21.16
C ALA A 2 -55.31 -14.09 -22.15
N THR A 3 -54.31 -14.98 -22.12
CA THR A 3 -54.23 -16.07 -23.10
C THR A 3 -53.13 -17.07 -22.71
N LEU A 4 -53.56 -18.32 -22.56
CA LEU A 4 -52.75 -19.53 -22.54
C LEU A 4 -52.24 -19.80 -23.96
N SER A 5 -50.95 -20.07 -24.14
CA SER A 5 -50.48 -20.82 -25.31
C SER A 5 -49.36 -21.78 -24.93
N THR A 6 -49.49 -22.99 -25.47
CA THR A 6 -48.85 -24.26 -25.13
C THR A 6 -47.45 -24.40 -25.74
N PRO A 7 -46.58 -25.29 -25.22
CA PRO A 7 -45.19 -25.43 -25.66
C PRO A 7 -45.08 -26.32 -26.91
N ARG A 8 -44.30 -25.87 -27.90
CA ARG A 8 -43.89 -26.67 -29.07
C ARG A 8 -42.41 -27.04 -28.97
N ARG A 9 -42.17 -28.35 -28.89
CA ARG A 9 -40.89 -29.02 -29.19
C ARG A 9 -40.45 -28.71 -30.62
N GLN A 10 -39.16 -28.45 -30.81
CA GLN A 10 -38.41 -28.87 -31.99
C GLN A 10 -36.96 -29.10 -31.55
N ILE A 11 -36.50 -30.34 -31.69
CA ILE A 11 -35.11 -30.76 -31.50
C ILE A 11 -34.56 -30.97 -32.91
N PRO A 12 -33.63 -30.13 -33.39
CA PRO A 12 -32.85 -30.40 -34.59
C PRO A 12 -31.40 -30.67 -34.15
N GLY A 13 -31.07 -31.93 -33.90
CA GLY A 13 -29.75 -32.35 -33.44
C GLY A 13 -29.35 -33.65 -34.10
N SER A 14 -28.57 -33.54 -35.17
CA SER A 14 -27.46 -34.41 -35.55
C SER A 14 -27.67 -35.93 -35.47
N TYR A 15 -27.87 -36.61 -36.61
CA TYR A 15 -27.38 -37.98 -36.82
C TYR A 15 -27.11 -38.21 -38.33
N PHE A 16 -25.89 -37.93 -38.76
CA PHE A 16 -25.31 -38.53 -39.96
C PHE A 16 -24.75 -39.90 -39.55
N ALA A 17 -25.44 -40.98 -39.93
CA ALA A 17 -24.90 -42.35 -39.85
C ALA A 17 -25.69 -43.29 -40.77
N THR A 18 -25.34 -43.37 -42.05
CA THR A 18 -25.38 -44.65 -42.80
C THR A 18 -24.53 -44.56 -44.08
N PRO A 19 -23.64 -45.54 -44.33
CA PRO A 19 -22.68 -45.49 -45.44
C PRO A 19 -23.25 -46.12 -46.71
N GLY A 20 -23.16 -45.40 -47.83
CA GLY A 20 -23.35 -45.91 -49.18
C GLY A 20 -22.00 -45.92 -49.93
N PRO A 21 -21.69 -46.97 -50.70
CA PRO A 21 -20.34 -47.27 -51.16
C PRO A 21 -19.93 -46.51 -52.42
N ALA A 22 -18.61 -46.38 -52.56
CA ALA A 22 -17.83 -46.15 -53.77
C ALA A 22 -18.61 -46.17 -55.11
N ALA A 23 -18.98 -44.98 -55.59
CA ALA A 23 -19.00 -44.73 -57.02
C ALA A 23 -17.63 -44.16 -57.39
N SER A 24 -16.82 -44.99 -58.02
CA SER A 24 -15.68 -44.56 -58.82
C SER A 24 -16.20 -43.66 -59.94
N SER A 25 -16.40 -42.37 -59.68
CA SER A 25 -16.46 -41.39 -60.75
C SER A 25 -15.01 -41.20 -61.20
N ARG A 26 -14.68 -41.90 -62.28
CA ARG A 26 -13.70 -41.44 -63.25
C ARG A 26 -14.11 -40.01 -63.62
N LEU A 27 -13.62 -39.03 -62.88
CA LEU A 27 -13.57 -37.66 -63.35
C LEU A 27 -12.30 -37.60 -64.17
N ASP A 28 -12.51 -37.74 -65.47
CA ASP A 28 -11.49 -37.65 -66.49
C ASP A 28 -10.66 -36.37 -66.31
N GLY A 29 -9.34 -36.54 -66.48
CA GLY A 29 -8.25 -35.57 -66.33
C GLY A 29 -8.59 -34.07 -66.20
N GLY A 30 -8.44 -33.53 -64.99
CA GLY A 30 -8.18 -32.11 -64.79
C GLY A 30 -6.82 -31.71 -65.40
N ARG A 31 -6.79 -30.59 -66.14
CA ARG A 31 -5.57 -30.06 -66.77
C ARG A 31 -4.71 -29.36 -65.71
N SER A 32 -3.89 -30.10 -64.98
CA SER A 32 -2.82 -29.50 -64.14
C SER A 32 -1.71 -28.96 -65.06
N LEU A 33 -1.74 -27.67 -65.38
CA LEU A 33 -0.80 -27.04 -66.33
C LEU A 33 0.44 -26.43 -65.67
N PHE A 34 0.38 -26.13 -64.38
CA PHE A 34 1.49 -25.57 -63.62
C PHE A 34 1.84 -26.54 -62.50
N ASP A 35 3.04 -27.13 -62.57
CA ASP A 35 3.55 -27.98 -61.49
C ASP A 35 3.62 -27.13 -60.21
N PRO A 36 3.06 -27.61 -59.09
CA PRO A 36 3.20 -26.91 -57.82
C PRO A 36 4.68 -26.88 -57.44
N ALA A 37 5.25 -25.67 -57.32
CA ALA A 37 6.55 -25.49 -56.72
C ALA A 37 6.53 -26.09 -55.29
N PRO A 38 7.60 -26.77 -54.86
CA PRO A 38 7.61 -27.53 -53.62
C PRO A 38 7.44 -26.59 -52.42
N ALA A 39 6.27 -26.67 -51.77
CA ALA A 39 6.01 -26.03 -50.50
C ALA A 39 6.98 -26.62 -49.45
N ALA A 40 7.95 -25.79 -49.04
CA ALA A 40 8.81 -26.10 -47.90
C ALA A 40 7.94 -26.16 -46.64
N LEU A 41 7.88 -27.37 -46.09
CA LEU A 41 7.14 -27.77 -44.90
C LEU A 41 7.42 -26.86 -43.70
N SER A 42 6.45 -26.02 -43.33
CA SER A 42 6.36 -25.43 -42.00
C SER A 42 5.86 -26.50 -41.02
N ALA A 43 6.75 -26.94 -40.13
CA ALA A 43 6.49 -27.97 -39.16
C ALA A 43 5.78 -27.45 -37.89
N SER A 44 4.94 -28.33 -37.37
CA SER A 44 4.57 -28.52 -35.96
C SER A 44 3.70 -27.46 -35.27
N SER A 45 2.40 -27.67 -35.43
CA SER A 45 1.43 -28.00 -34.36
C SER A 45 1.88 -27.87 -32.89
N GLY A 46 1.11 -27.11 -32.13
CA GLY A 46 1.10 -27.12 -30.66
C GLY A 46 -0.23 -26.62 -30.11
N VAL A 47 -1.30 -27.40 -30.34
CA VAL A 47 -2.66 -27.15 -29.82
C VAL A 47 -2.70 -27.56 -28.34
N GLY A 48 -2.97 -26.60 -27.45
CA GLY A 48 -3.23 -26.81 -26.03
C GLY A 48 -4.57 -26.20 -25.64
N SER A 49 -5.63 -27.01 -25.71
CA SER A 49 -7.01 -26.71 -25.31
C SER A 49 -7.10 -26.33 -23.83
N ALA A 50 -7.71 -25.17 -23.54
CA ALA A 50 -8.06 -24.71 -22.20
C ALA A 50 -9.57 -24.91 -21.98
N THR A 51 -9.93 -25.87 -21.13
CA THR A 51 -11.31 -26.20 -20.77
C THR A 51 -11.77 -25.47 -19.49
N THR A 52 -12.75 -24.60 -19.69
CA THR A 52 -14.02 -24.45 -18.95
C THR A 52 -14.10 -24.68 -17.43
N SER A 53 -14.35 -23.55 -16.75
CA SER A 53 -15.49 -23.26 -15.86
C SER A 53 -15.78 -24.08 -14.58
N SER A 54 -15.79 -23.32 -13.48
CA SER A 54 -16.74 -23.36 -12.36
C SER A 54 -16.79 -24.60 -11.45
N ALA A 55 -15.80 -24.71 -10.55
CA ALA A 55 -15.85 -25.53 -9.33
C ALA A 55 -15.67 -24.71 -8.03
N GLN A 56 -15.97 -23.41 -8.07
CA GLN A 56 -15.62 -22.45 -7.01
C GLN A 56 -16.58 -22.38 -5.80
N LEU A 57 -17.64 -23.20 -5.73
CA LEU A 57 -18.57 -23.18 -4.60
C LEU A 57 -18.56 -24.43 -3.70
N GLN A 58 -17.77 -25.46 -4.03
CA GLN A 58 -17.55 -26.61 -3.13
C GLN A 58 -16.15 -26.65 -2.47
N ARG A 59 -15.19 -25.84 -2.94
CA ARG A 59 -13.84 -25.78 -2.33
C ARG A 59 -13.77 -25.01 -1.01
N LEU A 60 -14.73 -24.13 -0.71
CA LEU A 60 -14.69 -23.34 0.54
C LEU A 60 -15.21 -24.11 1.77
N GLN A 61 -16.04 -25.15 1.62
CA GLN A 61 -16.48 -25.97 2.75
C GLN A 61 -15.60 -27.20 3.01
N GLN A 62 -14.93 -27.76 1.99
CA GLN A 62 -13.98 -28.87 2.20
C GLN A 62 -12.60 -28.42 2.71
N GLN A 63 -12.16 -27.18 2.42
CA GLN A 63 -10.88 -26.70 2.94
C GLN A 63 -10.87 -26.48 4.47
N GLN A 64 -12.03 -26.18 5.09
CA GLN A 64 -12.06 -25.96 6.53
C GLN A 64 -12.11 -27.26 7.33
N GLN A 65 -12.60 -28.37 6.74
CA GLN A 65 -12.67 -29.66 7.43
C GLN A 65 -11.42 -30.54 7.20
N GLN A 66 -10.73 -30.40 6.06
CA GLN A 66 -9.46 -31.09 5.83
C GLN A 66 -8.28 -30.49 6.60
N GLN A 67 -8.30 -29.21 6.98
CA GLN A 67 -7.24 -28.64 7.82
C GLN A 67 -7.24 -29.19 9.26
N LEU A 68 -8.40 -29.53 9.82
CA LEU A 68 -8.47 -30.10 11.17
C LEU A 68 -8.12 -31.59 11.22
N GLN A 69 -8.42 -32.37 10.19
CA GLN A 69 -8.07 -33.81 10.17
C GLN A 69 -6.61 -34.08 9.76
N GLN A 70 -6.01 -33.24 8.90
CA GLN A 70 -4.58 -33.41 8.58
C GLN A 70 -3.64 -33.01 9.74
N GLN A 71 -4.07 -32.13 10.64
CA GLN A 71 -3.24 -31.77 11.79
C GLN A 71 -3.17 -32.89 12.85
N GLN A 72 -4.11 -33.85 12.85
CA GLN A 72 -4.12 -34.96 13.81
C GLN A 72 -3.48 -36.26 13.31
N GLN A 73 -3.40 -36.50 12.00
CA GLN A 73 -2.80 -37.74 11.47
C GLN A 73 -1.31 -37.64 11.12
N GLN A 74 -0.72 -36.43 11.05
CA GLN A 74 0.71 -36.29 10.76
C GLN A 74 1.65 -36.47 11.98
N LEU A 75 1.12 -36.70 13.18
CA LEU A 75 1.96 -36.97 14.37
C LEU A 75 2.30 -38.46 14.56
N SER A 76 1.87 -39.37 13.69
CA SER A 76 2.13 -40.80 13.88
C SER A 76 2.27 -41.55 12.57
N GLN A 77 3.42 -41.43 11.90
CA GLN A 77 4.05 -42.49 11.10
C GLN A 77 5.42 -42.02 10.58
N ARG A 78 6.49 -42.48 11.24
CA ARG A 78 7.87 -42.51 10.70
C ARG A 78 8.14 -43.93 10.21
N PRO A 79 8.26 -44.18 8.90
CA PRO A 79 8.90 -45.39 8.39
C PRO A 79 10.34 -45.07 7.99
N GLY A 80 11.29 -45.85 8.51
CA GLY A 80 12.68 -45.81 8.08
C GLY A 80 12.84 -46.46 6.70
N GLY A 81 13.55 -45.78 5.81
CA GLY A 81 13.91 -46.27 4.49
C GLY A 81 15.10 -45.50 3.96
N SER A 82 16.27 -46.12 4.01
CA SER A 82 17.55 -45.64 3.50
C SER A 82 17.61 -45.73 1.97
N ALA A 83 17.81 -44.61 1.28
CA ALA A 83 18.39 -44.58 -0.06
C ALA A 83 19.01 -43.20 -0.33
N GLN A 84 20.27 -43.23 -0.75
CA GLN A 84 21.14 -42.09 -0.98
C GLN A 84 20.68 -41.28 -2.21
N GLN A 85 20.26 -40.04 -2.02
CA GLN A 85 20.23 -39.00 -3.06
C GLN A 85 20.73 -37.69 -2.45
N ALA A 86 21.61 -37.02 -3.20
CA ALA A 86 22.37 -35.85 -2.78
C ALA A 86 21.45 -34.68 -2.39
N ASP A 87 21.61 -34.18 -1.17
CA ASP A 87 20.87 -33.06 -0.61
C ASP A 87 21.14 -31.77 -1.38
N SER A 88 20.17 -31.36 -2.21
CA SER A 88 19.94 -29.96 -2.55
C SER A 88 19.27 -29.29 -1.36
N VAL A 89 20.07 -28.83 -0.39
CA VAL A 89 19.57 -28.05 0.74
C VAL A 89 18.95 -26.76 0.21
N MET A 90 17.60 -26.71 0.19
CA MET A 90 16.85 -25.47 -0.02
C MET A 90 17.27 -24.48 1.07
N ALA A 91 17.94 -23.41 0.67
CA ALA A 91 18.32 -22.32 1.56
C ALA A 91 17.04 -21.69 2.14
N LEU A 92 16.81 -21.90 3.44
CA LEU A 92 15.82 -21.11 4.18
C LEU A 92 16.17 -19.61 4.01
N PRO A 93 15.17 -18.74 3.79
CA PRO A 93 15.42 -17.31 3.67
C PRO A 93 16.15 -16.81 4.91
N ALA A 94 17.24 -16.07 4.69
CA ALA A 94 18.01 -15.49 5.78
C ALA A 94 17.08 -14.66 6.68
N PRO A 95 17.16 -14.82 8.02
CA PRO A 95 16.38 -14.00 8.94
C PRO A 95 16.65 -12.52 8.66
N ALA A 96 15.60 -11.70 8.74
CA ALA A 96 15.71 -10.26 8.49
C ALA A 96 16.80 -9.65 9.39
N VAL A 97 17.82 -9.08 8.77
CA VAL A 97 18.94 -8.46 9.48
C VAL A 97 18.43 -7.20 10.19
N LEU A 98 18.17 -7.31 11.49
CA LEU A 98 17.71 -6.19 12.31
C LEU A 98 18.79 -5.11 12.39
N THR A 99 18.36 -3.86 12.23
CA THR A 99 19.23 -2.69 12.43
C THR A 99 19.66 -2.60 13.90
N PRO A 100 20.80 -1.92 14.21
CA PRO A 100 21.24 -1.74 15.59
C PRO A 100 20.16 -1.13 16.49
N VAL A 101 19.41 -0.13 16.00
CA VAL A 101 18.32 0.52 16.75
C VAL A 101 17.21 -0.49 17.08
N GLN A 102 16.81 -1.36 16.14
CA GLN A 102 15.80 -2.38 16.38
C GLN A 102 16.27 -3.44 17.40
N LYS A 103 17.55 -3.85 17.35
CA LYS A 103 18.12 -4.78 18.34
C LYS A 103 18.10 -4.18 19.76
N ALA A 104 18.50 -2.91 19.89
CA ALA A 104 18.44 -2.19 21.16
C ALA A 104 17.00 -1.99 21.66
N ALA A 105 16.05 -1.69 20.76
CA ALA A 105 14.63 -1.61 21.11
C ALA A 105 14.08 -2.94 21.61
N GLY A 106 14.52 -4.07 21.03
CA GLY A 106 14.22 -5.40 21.56
C GLY A 106 14.74 -5.60 23.00
N SER A 107 15.92 -5.05 23.31
CA SER A 107 16.45 -5.06 24.68
C SER A 107 15.60 -4.21 25.64
N VAL A 108 15.14 -3.03 25.22
CA VAL A 108 14.21 -2.20 26.00
C VAL A 108 12.89 -2.94 26.28
N ASN A 109 12.27 -3.54 25.25
CA ASN A 109 11.04 -4.31 25.39
C ASN A 109 11.20 -5.50 26.36
N ARG A 110 12.33 -6.21 26.29
CA ARG A 110 12.65 -7.30 27.23
C ARG A 110 12.78 -6.79 28.66
N VAL A 111 13.43 -5.64 28.88
CA VAL A 111 13.55 -5.04 30.21
C VAL A 111 12.17 -4.61 30.73
N LEU A 112 11.33 -3.97 29.90
CA LEU A 112 9.97 -3.59 30.30
C LEU A 112 9.16 -4.80 30.74
N GLN A 113 9.20 -5.90 29.97
CA GLN A 113 8.52 -7.14 30.31
C GLN A 113 9.02 -7.73 31.64
N LEU A 114 10.33 -7.69 31.90
CA LEU A 114 10.90 -8.15 33.16
C LEU A 114 10.46 -7.26 34.34
N GLU A 115 10.43 -5.95 34.18
CA GLU A 115 9.99 -5.03 35.24
C GLU A 115 8.48 -5.16 35.52
N GLU A 116 7.66 -5.45 34.50
CA GLU A 116 6.24 -5.80 34.64
C GLU A 116 6.02 -7.16 35.31
N SER A 117 7.00 -8.06 35.26
CA SER A 117 6.94 -9.37 35.92
C SER A 117 7.33 -9.36 37.40
N TYR A 118 7.61 -8.19 37.99
CA TYR A 118 7.91 -8.09 39.42
C TYR A 118 6.78 -8.73 40.26
N PRO A 119 7.11 -9.58 41.26
CA PRO A 119 6.10 -10.32 42.02
C PRO A 119 5.06 -9.42 42.67
N ASP A 120 3.80 -9.82 42.57
CA ASP A 120 2.69 -9.19 43.29
C ASP A 120 2.69 -9.56 44.77
N LEU A 121 1.94 -8.81 45.59
CA LEU A 121 1.90 -9.02 47.04
C LEU A 121 1.43 -10.43 47.43
N ASP A 122 0.50 -11.02 46.68
CA ASP A 122 0.02 -12.39 46.92
C ASP A 122 1.12 -13.44 46.75
N SER A 123 2.14 -13.16 45.92
CA SER A 123 3.23 -14.11 45.62
C SER A 123 4.18 -14.34 46.78
N TYR A 124 4.42 -13.33 47.63
CA TYR A 124 5.30 -13.40 48.80
C TYR A 124 4.58 -13.32 50.16
N CYS A 125 3.26 -13.06 50.19
CA CYS A 125 2.39 -13.19 51.36
C CYS A 125 1.57 -14.50 51.31
N ARG A 126 2.24 -15.64 51.16
CA ARG A 126 1.60 -16.97 51.14
C ARG A 126 1.18 -17.42 52.55
N PRO A 127 0.21 -18.35 52.71
CA PRO A 127 -0.16 -18.95 53.99
C PRO A 127 1.04 -19.22 54.91
N GLY A 128 1.12 -18.51 56.03
CA GLY A 128 2.26 -18.58 56.96
C GLY A 128 2.55 -17.25 57.66
N ALA A 129 3.82 -17.06 58.03
CA ALA A 129 4.28 -15.84 58.65
C ALA A 129 5.72 -15.47 58.29
N SER A 130 6.09 -14.22 58.56
CA SER A 130 7.48 -13.74 58.48
C SER A 130 7.80 -12.72 59.58
N SER A 131 9.10 -12.56 59.88
CA SER A 131 9.67 -11.53 60.76
C SER A 131 11.02 -11.04 60.21
N GLU A 132 11.21 -11.14 58.90
CA GLU A 132 12.45 -10.75 58.23
C GLU A 132 12.44 -9.23 58.00
N TYR A 133 13.35 -8.53 58.67
CA TYR A 133 13.60 -7.09 58.50
C TYR A 133 15.09 -6.80 58.44
N ASP A 134 15.50 -5.92 57.54
CA ASP A 134 16.78 -5.22 57.62
C ASP A 134 16.57 -3.89 58.35
N ILE A 135 17.13 -3.77 59.55
CA ILE A 135 16.92 -2.59 60.38
C ILE A 135 18.13 -1.68 60.32
N HIS A 136 17.88 -0.40 60.07
CA HIS A 136 18.91 0.63 59.93
C HIS A 136 18.72 1.73 60.97
N GLY A 137 19.83 2.28 61.47
CA GLY A 137 19.79 3.49 62.30
C GLY A 137 19.29 4.69 61.50
N ALA A 138 18.68 5.68 62.18
CA ALA A 138 18.09 6.84 61.52
C ALA A 138 19.09 7.64 60.66
N GLU A 139 20.34 7.75 61.13
CA GLU A 139 21.45 8.44 60.42
C GLU A 139 22.16 7.54 59.39
N SER A 140 21.72 6.29 59.23
CA SER A 140 22.35 5.36 58.29
C SER A 140 22.06 5.77 56.85
N ALA A 141 23.07 5.72 55.99
CA ALA A 141 22.89 5.87 54.56
C ALA A 141 21.92 4.83 53.97
N TRP A 142 21.68 3.70 54.65
CA TRP A 142 20.73 2.65 54.27
C TRP A 142 19.31 2.84 54.83
N ALA A 143 19.07 3.86 55.65
CA ALA A 143 17.74 4.09 56.20
C ALA A 143 16.71 4.29 55.06
N PRO A 144 15.63 3.48 55.00
CA PRO A 144 14.65 3.59 53.93
C PRO A 144 13.77 4.85 54.03
N PHE A 145 13.66 5.44 55.21
CA PHE A 145 12.91 6.66 55.46
C PHE A 145 13.76 7.71 56.18
N HIS A 146 13.57 8.98 55.84
CA HIS A 146 14.15 10.10 56.57
C HIS A 146 13.12 11.21 56.79
N LYS A 147 13.33 12.00 57.84
CA LYS A 147 12.54 13.19 58.14
C LYS A 147 13.06 14.35 57.30
N VAL A 148 12.21 14.92 56.45
CA VAL A 148 12.56 16.00 55.52
C VAL A 148 12.51 17.35 56.23
N GLN A 149 11.38 17.66 56.88
CA GLN A 149 11.12 18.96 57.49
C GLN A 149 10.09 18.81 58.62
N THR A 150 10.08 19.75 59.55
CA THR A 150 8.97 19.95 60.50
C THR A 150 8.44 21.36 60.36
N TYR A 151 7.12 21.47 60.38
CA TYR A 151 6.40 22.73 60.31
C TYR A 151 5.63 22.91 61.62
N PRO A 152 5.85 24.01 62.36
CA PRO A 152 5.13 24.24 63.61
C PRO A 152 3.65 24.50 63.35
N ILE A 153 2.82 24.23 64.35
CA ILE A 153 1.42 24.70 64.33
C ILE A 153 1.44 26.24 64.47
N PRO A 154 0.69 26.99 63.63
CA PRO A 154 0.67 28.45 63.71
C PRO A 154 0.25 28.96 65.09
N ASP A 155 0.92 29.98 65.62
CA ASP A 155 0.64 30.55 66.96
C ASP A 155 -0.82 31.03 67.09
N GLN A 156 -1.41 31.52 66.00
CA GLN A 156 -2.82 31.92 65.91
C GLN A 156 -3.79 30.78 66.31
N ILE A 157 -3.43 29.52 66.08
CA ILE A 157 -4.23 28.36 66.50
C ILE A 157 -4.17 28.19 68.02
N PHE A 158 -3.00 28.38 68.64
CA PHE A 158 -2.84 28.30 70.09
C PHE A 158 -3.54 29.46 70.82
N GLU A 159 -3.51 30.66 70.26
CA GLU A 159 -4.23 31.82 70.79
C GLU A 159 -5.74 31.55 70.88
N ARG A 160 -6.32 30.93 69.85
CA ARG A 160 -7.73 30.53 69.82
C ARG A 160 -8.01 29.34 70.73
N TYR A 161 -7.10 28.37 70.78
CA TYR A 161 -7.20 27.20 71.65
C TYR A 161 -7.32 27.59 73.13
N ASN A 162 -6.52 28.56 73.58
CA ASN A 162 -6.51 29.03 74.97
C ASN A 162 -7.82 29.72 75.41
N VAL A 163 -8.68 30.12 74.47
CA VAL A 163 -9.98 30.75 74.74
C VAL A 163 -11.13 29.72 74.66
N SER A 164 -10.87 28.51 74.14
CA SER A 164 -11.89 27.48 73.89
C SER A 164 -12.53 26.92 75.17
N GLN A 165 -13.79 26.50 75.07
CA GLN A 165 -14.55 26.02 76.23
C GLN A 165 -14.96 24.53 76.15
N LEU A 166 -15.05 23.93 74.96
CA LEU A 166 -15.72 22.64 74.77
C LEU A 166 -14.86 21.59 74.06
N VAL A 167 -14.67 21.72 72.75
CA VAL A 167 -14.17 20.64 71.89
C VAL A 167 -13.11 21.15 70.94
N THR A 168 -11.97 20.47 70.90
CA THR A 168 -10.89 20.77 69.97
C THR A 168 -10.46 19.50 69.24
N SER A 169 -10.24 19.60 67.93
CA SER A 169 -9.65 18.52 67.14
C SER A 169 -8.74 19.09 66.05
N MET A 170 -7.72 18.33 65.67
CA MET A 170 -6.83 18.69 64.56
C MET A 170 -6.60 17.46 63.68
N GLY A 171 -6.31 17.70 62.40
CA GLY A 171 -6.04 16.63 61.45
C GLY A 171 -5.41 17.16 60.15
N LEU A 172 -5.26 16.27 59.18
CA LEU A 172 -4.62 16.57 57.90
C LEU A 172 -5.60 16.38 56.73
N PHE A 173 -5.48 17.27 55.75
CA PHE A 173 -5.97 17.06 54.39
C PHE A 173 -4.76 17.04 53.44
N PRO A 174 -4.02 15.93 53.43
CA PRO A 174 -2.75 15.84 52.72
C PRO A 174 -2.95 15.97 51.21
N GLU A 175 -4.12 15.61 50.65
CA GLU A 175 -4.38 15.74 49.20
C GLU A 175 -4.37 17.20 48.74
N ILE A 176 -4.53 18.15 49.66
CA ILE A 176 -4.47 19.58 49.38
C ILE A 176 -3.32 20.29 50.11
N ASN A 177 -2.38 19.57 50.74
CA ASN A 177 -1.28 20.10 51.55
C ASN A 177 -1.73 20.94 52.77
N HIS A 178 -2.96 20.74 53.27
CA HIS A 178 -3.48 21.52 54.39
C HIS A 178 -3.59 20.70 55.67
N ALA A 179 -3.44 21.37 56.80
CA ALA A 179 -3.82 20.88 58.11
C ALA A 179 -5.05 21.68 58.58
N TYR A 180 -5.80 21.11 59.51
CA TYR A 180 -6.97 21.76 60.06
C TYR A 180 -7.00 21.72 61.58
N ALA A 181 -7.69 22.69 62.16
CA ALA A 181 -8.06 22.74 63.57
C ALA A 181 -9.53 23.14 63.69
N CYS A 182 -10.32 22.32 64.36
CA CYS A 182 -11.67 22.66 64.80
C CYS A 182 -11.59 23.08 66.27
N ILE A 183 -12.07 24.28 66.59
CA ILE A 183 -12.09 24.83 67.95
C ILE A 183 -13.52 25.29 68.22
N ASP A 184 -14.23 24.55 69.08
CA ASP A 184 -15.65 24.73 69.34
C ASP A 184 -16.46 24.70 68.03
N SER A 185 -17.03 25.82 67.59
CA SER A 185 -17.80 25.90 66.33
C SER A 185 -16.99 26.38 65.11
N SER A 186 -15.72 26.75 65.30
CA SER A 186 -14.89 27.31 64.23
C SER A 186 -13.97 26.25 63.63
N LEU A 187 -13.82 26.30 62.30
CA LEU A 187 -12.83 25.52 61.55
C LEU A 187 -11.74 26.47 61.01
N PHE A 188 -10.48 26.10 61.19
CA PHE A 188 -9.33 26.76 60.59
C PHE A 188 -8.54 25.78 59.73
N LEU A 189 -8.18 26.21 58.52
CA LEU A 189 -7.35 25.48 57.57
C LEU A 189 -6.08 26.28 57.27
N TRP A 190 -4.94 25.60 57.13
CA TRP A 190 -3.69 26.24 56.73
C TRP A 190 -2.81 25.30 55.91
N ASP A 191 -2.08 25.86 54.96
CA ASP A 191 -1.05 25.14 54.20
C ASP A 191 0.17 24.90 55.10
N TYR A 192 0.33 23.67 55.61
CA TYR A 192 1.44 23.36 56.51
C TYR A 192 2.80 23.37 55.80
N THR A 193 2.86 23.47 54.47
CA THR A 193 4.14 23.53 53.74
C THR A 193 4.75 24.93 53.74
N GLN A 194 4.00 25.94 54.17
CA GLN A 194 4.44 27.33 54.28
C GLN A 194 4.91 27.63 55.71
N PRO A 195 6.02 28.38 55.90
CA PRO A 195 6.52 28.71 57.23
C PRO A 195 5.60 29.65 58.01
N ASN A 196 4.89 30.56 57.32
CA ASN A 196 3.93 31.50 57.90
C ASN A 196 2.62 31.45 57.09
N PRO A 197 1.77 30.43 57.28
CA PRO A 197 0.58 30.25 56.47
C PRO A 197 -0.53 31.21 56.88
N GLU A 198 -1.34 31.63 55.90
CA GLU A 198 -2.61 32.32 56.13
C GLU A 198 -3.67 31.30 56.59
N LEU A 199 -4.50 31.68 57.59
CA LEU A 199 -5.58 30.85 58.08
C LEU A 199 -6.86 31.09 57.28
N ILE A 200 -7.44 30.02 56.74
CA ILE A 200 -8.78 30.05 56.14
C ILE A 200 -9.77 29.60 57.22
N GLY A 201 -10.62 30.53 57.66
CA GLY A 201 -11.63 30.31 58.71
C GLY A 201 -13.02 30.02 58.14
N PHE A 202 -13.74 29.08 58.76
CA PHE A 202 -15.18 28.89 58.60
C PHE A 202 -15.85 28.93 59.98
N GLU A 203 -16.64 29.98 60.21
CA GLU A 203 -17.24 30.30 61.52
C GLU A 203 -18.77 30.53 61.42
N ASP A 204 -19.39 30.19 60.27
CA ASP A 204 -20.79 30.52 59.94
C ASP A 204 -21.84 29.66 60.67
N GLN A 205 -21.47 28.96 61.74
CA GLN A 205 -22.34 28.00 62.41
C GLN A 205 -22.14 28.04 63.94
N PRO A 206 -23.22 27.92 64.75
CA PRO A 206 -23.17 28.16 66.20
C PRO A 206 -22.87 26.93 67.08
N HIS A 207 -22.84 25.73 66.51
CA HIS A 207 -22.75 24.46 67.26
C HIS A 207 -21.33 23.88 67.20
N ALA A 208 -20.89 23.14 68.23
CA ALA A 208 -19.53 22.60 68.19
C ALA A 208 -19.32 21.61 67.03
N ILE A 209 -18.20 21.69 66.32
CA ILE A 209 -17.81 20.75 65.26
C ILE A 209 -17.32 19.46 65.91
N THR A 210 -17.98 18.35 65.60
CA THR A 210 -17.69 17.02 66.14
C THR A 210 -16.81 16.17 65.23
N ALA A 211 -16.92 16.35 63.91
CA ALA A 211 -16.07 15.70 62.92
C ALA A 211 -16.03 16.49 61.61
N ILE A 212 -14.94 16.33 60.87
CA ILE A 212 -14.77 16.90 59.55
C ILE A 212 -14.15 15.87 58.60
N GLY A 213 -14.48 15.95 57.31
CA GLY A 213 -13.86 15.10 56.29
C GLY A 213 -13.86 15.78 54.92
N LEU A 214 -12.73 15.70 54.22
CA LEU A 214 -12.60 16.14 52.84
C LEU A 214 -12.80 14.92 51.93
N VAL A 215 -13.77 15.00 51.01
CA VAL A 215 -14.19 13.85 50.18
C VAL A 215 -14.33 14.23 48.71
N PRO A 216 -14.19 13.28 47.76
CA PRO A 216 -14.47 13.54 46.36
C PRO A 216 -15.93 13.95 46.13
N PRO A 217 -16.21 14.91 45.21
CA PRO A 217 -17.56 15.26 44.84
C PRO A 217 -18.17 14.19 43.94
N LYS A 218 -19.48 13.97 44.07
CA LYS A 218 -20.24 13.12 43.16
C LYS A 218 -20.25 13.77 41.76
N PRO A 219 -19.82 13.07 40.69
CA PRO A 219 -19.78 13.64 39.35
C PRO A 219 -21.13 14.21 38.92
N GLY A 220 -21.12 15.43 38.41
CA GLY A 220 -22.31 16.12 37.89
C GLY A 220 -23.15 16.87 38.94
N VAL A 221 -22.83 16.79 40.24
CA VAL A 221 -23.61 17.50 41.28
C VAL A 221 -23.16 18.95 41.46
N PHE A 222 -21.85 19.20 41.42
CA PHE A 222 -21.26 20.53 41.54
C PHE A 222 -20.67 21.02 40.22
N VAL A 223 -20.42 22.33 40.13
CA VAL A 223 -19.66 22.91 39.01
C VAL A 223 -18.24 22.34 38.98
N LYS A 224 -17.64 22.25 37.78
CA LYS A 224 -16.35 21.55 37.57
C LYS A 224 -15.17 22.10 38.40
N ASN A 225 -15.24 23.35 38.83
CA ASN A 225 -14.23 23.99 39.68
C ASN A 225 -14.19 23.42 41.11
N ILE A 226 -15.32 22.87 41.58
CA ILE A 226 -15.38 22.23 42.89
C ILE A 226 -14.68 20.88 42.81
N SER A 227 -13.48 20.86 43.37
CA SER A 227 -12.58 19.70 43.34
C SER A 227 -12.86 18.70 44.48
N HIS A 228 -13.35 19.18 45.62
CA HIS A 228 -13.63 18.39 46.81
C HIS A 228 -14.90 18.90 47.50
N VAL A 229 -15.49 18.07 48.35
CA VAL A 229 -16.55 18.43 49.28
C VAL A 229 -16.00 18.33 50.69
N LEU A 230 -16.21 19.37 51.48
CA LEU A 230 -15.87 19.37 52.90
C LEU A 230 -17.14 19.12 53.70
N VAL A 231 -17.17 18.00 54.41
CA VAL A 231 -18.29 17.59 55.26
C VAL A 231 -18.00 18.03 56.67
N VAL A 232 -18.82 18.92 57.23
CA VAL A 232 -18.70 19.45 58.59
C VAL A 232 -19.86 18.93 59.42
N ALA A 233 -19.59 18.03 60.37
CA ALA A 233 -20.59 17.49 61.28
C ALA A 233 -20.50 18.19 62.63
N THR A 234 -21.57 18.89 63.02
CA THR A 234 -21.69 19.59 64.30
C THR A 234 -22.48 18.76 65.31
N GLU A 235 -22.74 19.32 66.49
CA GLU A 235 -23.62 18.70 67.47
C GLU A 235 -25.07 18.56 67.00
N VAL A 236 -25.49 19.36 66.02
CA VAL A 236 -26.88 19.45 65.56
C VAL A 236 -27.04 19.09 64.10
N ASP A 237 -26.13 19.54 63.23
CA ASP A 237 -26.28 19.48 61.77
C ASP A 237 -25.05 18.87 61.09
N ILE A 238 -25.23 18.41 59.86
CA ILE A 238 -24.17 17.99 58.95
C ILE A 238 -24.25 18.89 57.72
N ILE A 239 -23.17 19.60 57.42
CA ILE A 239 -23.10 20.65 56.40
C ILE A 239 -22.11 20.20 55.31
N LEU A 240 -22.47 20.37 54.04
CA LEU A 240 -21.56 20.11 52.91
C LEU A 240 -21.10 21.45 52.32
N LEU A 241 -19.79 21.69 52.30
CA LEU A 241 -19.18 22.85 51.64
C LEU A 241 -18.47 22.40 50.37
N GLY A 242 -18.52 23.23 49.32
CA GLY A 242 -17.73 23.01 48.11
C GLY A 242 -16.32 23.55 48.30
N VAL A 243 -15.31 22.81 47.87
CA VAL A 243 -13.90 23.23 47.95
C VAL A 243 -13.29 23.30 46.55
N GLU A 244 -12.87 24.49 46.17
CA GLU A 244 -11.98 24.69 45.02
C GLU A 244 -10.54 24.72 45.53
N ALA A 245 -9.72 23.79 45.02
CA ALA A 245 -8.30 23.70 45.35
C ALA A 245 -7.47 23.89 44.08
N THR A 246 -7.03 25.11 43.83
CA THR A 246 -6.29 25.49 42.62
C THR A 246 -4.78 25.38 42.85
N PRO A 247 -4.05 24.60 42.03
CA PRO A 247 -2.59 24.53 42.12
C PRO A 247 -1.96 25.90 41.80
N THR A 248 -1.02 26.35 42.63
CA THR A 248 -0.22 27.56 42.38
C THR A 248 1.09 27.20 41.67
N PRO A 249 1.76 28.16 40.99
CA PRO A 249 3.06 27.93 40.36
C PRO A 249 4.16 27.47 41.34
N THR A 250 3.99 27.78 42.63
CA THR A 250 4.94 27.39 43.69
C THR A 250 4.76 25.95 44.19
N GLY A 251 3.70 25.26 43.74
CA GLY A 251 3.36 23.89 44.15
C GLY A 251 2.41 23.81 45.36
N SER A 252 2.10 24.94 46.02
CA SER A 252 1.01 25.02 47.00
C SER A 252 -0.35 24.98 46.30
N LYS A 253 -1.43 24.86 47.07
CA LYS A 253 -2.80 24.99 46.55
C LYS A 253 -3.49 26.17 47.22
N GLN A 254 -4.09 27.04 46.43
CA GLN A 254 -5.00 28.05 46.95
C GLN A 254 -6.37 27.40 47.16
N ILE A 255 -6.94 27.57 48.35
CA ILE A 255 -8.21 26.97 48.74
C ILE A 255 -9.29 28.03 48.83
N SER A 256 -10.46 27.75 48.27
CA SER A 256 -11.67 28.56 48.41
C SER A 256 -12.85 27.68 48.82
N LEU A 257 -13.56 28.13 49.86
CA LEU A 257 -14.73 27.44 50.41
C LEU A 257 -16.02 28.09 49.90
N TYR A 258 -16.95 27.27 49.43
CA TYR A 258 -18.23 27.71 48.89
C TYR A 258 -19.40 27.09 49.66
N GLN A 259 -20.31 27.94 50.12
CA GLN A 259 -21.54 27.50 50.76
C GLN A 259 -22.50 26.89 49.72
N THR A 260 -22.93 25.64 49.95
CA THR A 260 -23.75 24.90 48.98
C THR A 260 -25.25 24.93 49.32
N LYS A 261 -25.59 25.41 50.53
CA LYS A 261 -26.93 25.30 51.16
C LYS A 261 -27.41 23.85 51.34
N MET A 262 -26.48 22.90 51.37
CA MET A 262 -26.74 21.49 51.62
C MET A 262 -26.43 21.17 53.09
N SER A 263 -27.47 21.13 53.93
CA SER A 263 -27.36 20.71 55.33
C SER A 263 -28.48 19.74 55.72
N ILE A 264 -28.22 18.90 56.71
CA ILE A 264 -29.20 17.98 57.28
C ILE A 264 -28.98 17.83 58.79
N HIS A 265 -30.07 17.71 59.54
CA HIS A 265 -30.00 17.44 60.97
C HIS A 265 -29.28 16.09 61.25
N ARG A 266 -28.32 16.10 62.16
CA ARG A 266 -27.46 14.95 62.52
C ARG A 266 -28.27 13.78 63.09
N GLY A 267 -29.24 14.07 63.96
CA GLY A 267 -29.99 13.08 64.73
C GLY A 267 -29.24 12.56 65.97
N GLY A 268 -29.71 11.44 66.53
CA GLY A 268 -29.23 10.91 67.82
C GLY A 268 -27.84 10.25 67.81
N GLY A 269 -27.35 9.77 66.65
CA GLY A 269 -26.02 9.16 66.54
C GLY A 269 -24.91 10.21 66.48
N ASN A 270 -23.83 10.00 67.22
CA ASN A 270 -22.61 10.81 67.10
C ASN A 270 -21.95 10.57 65.73
N VAL A 271 -21.33 11.61 65.15
CA VAL A 271 -20.49 11.47 63.95
C VAL A 271 -19.05 11.73 64.35
N SER A 272 -18.20 10.72 64.19
CA SER A 272 -16.76 10.77 64.46
C SER A 272 -15.92 10.40 63.24
N PHE A 273 -16.50 9.66 62.29
CA PHE A 273 -15.82 9.18 61.09
C PHE A 273 -16.61 9.61 59.86
N ILE A 274 -15.92 10.16 58.88
CA ILE A 274 -16.47 10.59 57.60
C ILE A 274 -15.57 10.03 56.51
N VAL A 275 -16.13 9.20 55.62
CA VAL A 275 -15.37 8.53 54.56
C VAL A 275 -16.04 8.76 53.21
N GLY A 276 -15.26 9.25 52.25
CA GLY A 276 -15.67 9.42 50.86
C GLY A 276 -15.23 8.26 49.97
N THR A 277 -16.04 7.94 48.96
CA THR A 277 -15.61 7.08 47.84
C THR A 277 -15.20 7.92 46.64
N ALA A 278 -14.47 7.31 45.69
CA ALA A 278 -14.09 7.95 44.42
C ALA A 278 -15.31 8.32 43.56
N ALA A 279 -16.47 7.67 43.77
CA ALA A 279 -17.75 8.01 43.14
C ALA A 279 -18.49 9.16 43.86
N GLY A 280 -17.93 9.69 44.95
CA GLY A 280 -18.48 10.78 45.75
C GLY A 280 -19.58 10.37 46.74
N ARG A 281 -19.70 9.09 47.09
CA ARG A 281 -20.58 8.65 48.18
C ARG A 281 -19.94 8.99 49.52
N ILE A 282 -20.75 9.37 50.51
CA ILE A 282 -20.29 9.85 51.81
C ILE A 282 -20.87 8.97 52.91
N PHE A 283 -20.02 8.22 53.59
CA PHE A 283 -20.41 7.37 54.73
C PHE A 283 -19.97 8.00 56.05
N LEU A 284 -20.81 7.81 57.07
CA LEU A 284 -20.63 8.36 58.40
C LEU A 284 -20.69 7.25 59.45
N GLY A 285 -19.89 7.37 60.50
CA GLY A 285 -19.94 6.49 61.66
C GLY A 285 -19.63 7.24 62.95
N GLY A 286 -20.08 6.69 64.08
CA GLY A 286 -19.93 7.30 65.40
C GLY A 286 -19.12 6.46 66.38
N ARG A 287 -18.65 7.08 67.47
CA ARG A 287 -18.05 6.39 68.61
C ARG A 287 -19.09 5.94 69.66
N SER A 288 -20.38 6.12 69.39
CA SER A 288 -21.51 5.72 70.24
C SER A 288 -22.05 4.31 69.95
N ASP A 289 -21.86 3.84 68.72
CA ASP A 289 -22.49 2.64 68.16
C ASP A 289 -21.63 2.08 67.02
N THR A 290 -22.14 1.07 66.31
CA THR A 290 -21.51 0.47 65.14
C THR A 290 -22.20 0.85 63.82
N ASP A 291 -23.08 1.84 63.84
CA ASP A 291 -23.96 2.14 62.72
C ASP A 291 -23.25 2.93 61.64
N VAL A 292 -23.35 2.43 60.42
CA VAL A 292 -22.92 3.12 59.20
C VAL A 292 -24.11 3.84 58.60
N HIS A 293 -24.00 5.15 58.53
CA HIS A 293 -24.94 6.02 57.84
C HIS A 293 -24.36 6.48 56.50
N GLU A 294 -25.21 6.89 55.57
CA GLU A 294 -24.82 7.52 54.31
C GLU A 294 -25.52 8.86 54.15
N ILE A 295 -24.80 9.85 53.65
CA ILE A 295 -25.35 11.11 53.17
C ILE A 295 -25.49 11.02 51.65
N PHE A 296 -26.72 11.11 51.17
CA PHE A 296 -27.00 11.26 49.75
C PHE A 296 -27.28 12.72 49.44
N TYR A 297 -26.74 13.20 48.33
CA TYR A 297 -26.91 14.57 47.88
C TYR A 297 -27.02 14.64 46.35
N GLN A 298 -27.75 15.64 45.86
CA GLN A 298 -28.05 15.84 44.44
C GLN A 298 -28.21 17.32 44.08
N GLN A 299 -28.13 17.63 42.79
CA GLN A 299 -28.12 19.01 42.29
C GLN A 299 -29.46 19.75 42.53
N GLU A 300 -30.58 19.10 42.24
CA GLU A 300 -31.91 19.71 42.29
C GLU A 300 -32.79 19.03 43.35
N GLU A 301 -33.67 19.82 43.95
CA GLU A 301 -34.73 19.32 44.80
C GLU A 301 -35.88 18.81 43.92
N LYS A 302 -36.26 17.55 44.11
CA LYS A 302 -37.42 16.96 43.44
C LYS A 302 -38.59 16.93 44.41
N TRP A 303 -39.82 16.86 43.92
CA TRP A 303 -41.05 16.89 44.74
C TRP A 303 -41.08 15.92 45.93
N PHE A 304 -40.35 14.80 45.86
CA PHE A 304 -40.24 13.81 46.95
C PHE A 304 -38.80 13.56 47.38
N SER A 305 -37.84 14.40 46.98
CA SER A 305 -36.42 14.18 47.24
C SER A 305 -35.71 15.49 47.49
N ASN A 306 -35.34 15.72 48.75
CA ASN A 306 -34.51 16.84 49.17
C ASN A 306 -33.15 16.82 48.46
N ARG A 307 -32.48 17.97 48.43
CA ARG A 307 -31.10 18.06 47.92
C ARG A 307 -30.11 17.22 48.71
N VAL A 308 -30.40 16.97 49.99
CA VAL A 308 -29.61 16.17 50.92
C VAL A 308 -30.53 15.29 51.73
N GLY A 309 -30.10 14.05 52.00
CA GLY A 309 -30.73 13.18 52.96
C GLY A 309 -29.75 12.21 53.62
N LYS A 310 -30.23 11.48 54.61
CA LYS A 310 -29.44 10.55 55.43
C LYS A 310 -30.15 9.20 55.51
N THR A 311 -29.40 8.11 55.38
CA THR A 311 -29.91 6.74 55.53
C THR A 311 -29.01 5.95 56.48
N ASN A 312 -29.59 5.07 57.31
CA ASN A 312 -28.85 4.11 58.14
C ASN A 312 -28.84 2.75 57.43
N HIS A 313 -27.65 2.23 57.14
CA HIS A 313 -27.46 0.95 56.45
C HIS A 313 -27.25 -0.23 57.40
N SER A 314 -27.01 0.02 58.68
CA SER A 314 -26.80 -1.03 59.70
C SER A 314 -28.13 -1.54 60.26
N HIS A 315 -29.13 -0.68 60.36
CA HIS A 315 -30.51 -1.01 60.72
C HIS A 315 -31.53 -0.42 59.73
N PRO A 316 -31.65 -0.97 58.51
CA PRO A 316 -32.62 -0.48 57.52
C PRO A 316 -34.07 -0.83 57.91
N GLY A 317 -35.00 0.07 57.63
CA GLY A 317 -36.44 -0.13 57.83
C GLY A 317 -36.98 0.33 59.20
N TRP A 318 -38.20 -0.10 59.55
CA TRP A 318 -38.91 0.28 60.79
C TRP A 318 -38.15 -0.05 62.08
N SER A 319 -37.14 -0.94 62.02
CA SER A 319 -36.22 -1.23 63.13
C SER A 319 -35.42 -0.01 63.59
N SER A 320 -35.22 1.00 62.73
CA SER A 320 -34.60 2.28 63.11
C SER A 320 -35.52 3.20 63.94
N VAL A 321 -36.84 3.00 63.87
CA VAL A 321 -37.85 3.86 64.52
C VAL A 321 -38.29 3.29 65.87
N VAL A 322 -38.13 1.97 66.06
CA VAL A 322 -38.38 1.33 67.35
C VAL A 322 -37.13 1.55 68.21
N PRO A 323 -37.19 2.32 69.31
CA PRO A 323 -36.11 2.29 70.30
C PRO A 323 -35.90 0.81 70.61
N ALA A 324 -34.68 0.31 70.54
CA ALA A 324 -34.41 -1.04 71.04
C ALA A 324 -34.84 -1.05 72.51
N PHE A 325 -36.08 -1.45 72.77
CA PHE A 325 -36.62 -1.59 74.10
C PHE A 325 -35.65 -2.55 74.78
N PRO A 326 -35.02 -2.15 75.90
CA PRO A 326 -34.07 -3.02 76.56
C PRO A 326 -34.80 -4.31 76.90
N ALA A 327 -34.52 -5.34 76.11
CA ALA A 327 -35.10 -6.65 76.29
C ALA A 327 -34.62 -7.15 77.66
N GLY A 328 -35.53 -7.13 78.63
CA GLY A 328 -35.34 -7.73 79.94
C GLY A 328 -34.45 -6.92 80.88
N LEU A 329 -34.96 -6.71 82.08
CA LEU A 329 -34.27 -6.20 83.24
C LEU A 329 -32.99 -7.01 83.52
N ASP A 330 -31.82 -6.41 83.29
CA ASP A 330 -30.56 -6.94 83.82
C ASP A 330 -29.66 -5.77 84.23
N PHE A 331 -30.03 -5.14 85.35
CA PHE A 331 -29.47 -3.88 85.88
C PHE A 331 -28.03 -4.00 86.40
N TRP A 332 -27.36 -5.14 86.21
CA TRP A 332 -26.04 -5.44 86.81
C TRP A 332 -24.97 -5.91 85.82
N THR A 333 -25.15 -5.63 84.52
CA THR A 333 -24.05 -5.72 83.57
C THR A 333 -23.78 -4.36 82.95
N GLN A 334 -22.60 -3.80 83.25
CA GLN A 334 -21.99 -2.76 82.42
C GLN A 334 -21.91 -3.33 81.00
N LYS A 335 -22.89 -3.01 80.15
CA LYS A 335 -22.85 -3.42 78.75
C LYS A 335 -21.59 -2.79 78.17
N ASN A 336 -20.59 -3.63 77.94
CA ASN A 336 -19.45 -3.32 77.07
C ASN A 336 -20.03 -3.04 75.67
N ASN A 337 -20.53 -1.82 75.45
CA ASN A 337 -21.11 -1.41 74.18
C ASN A 337 -19.98 -1.39 73.14
N GLU A 338 -20.27 -2.02 72.00
CA GLU A 338 -19.37 -2.00 70.86
C GLU A 338 -19.53 -0.68 70.12
N SER A 339 -18.43 -0.05 69.74
CA SER A 339 -18.44 1.20 68.98
C SER A 339 -17.35 1.24 67.92
N LEU A 340 -17.54 2.05 66.87
CA LEU A 340 -16.53 2.20 65.83
C LEU A 340 -15.29 2.92 66.33
N VAL A 341 -14.13 2.49 65.83
CA VAL A 341 -12.81 3.09 66.06
C VAL A 341 -12.17 3.52 64.74
N GLN A 342 -12.53 2.88 63.63
CA GLN A 342 -12.06 3.26 62.29
C GLN A 342 -13.08 2.88 61.22
N MET A 343 -13.10 3.65 60.13
CA MET A 343 -13.84 3.38 58.90
C MET A 343 -12.92 3.70 57.71
N VAL A 344 -12.85 2.83 56.70
CA VAL A 344 -12.00 3.01 55.50
C VAL A 344 -12.68 2.42 54.26
N ALA A 345 -12.60 3.14 53.13
CA ALA A 345 -13.15 2.67 51.85
C ALA A 345 -12.07 2.04 50.97
N ASP A 346 -12.41 0.92 50.33
CA ASP A 346 -11.66 0.32 49.22
C ASP A 346 -12.41 0.58 47.91
N ASN A 347 -12.00 1.64 47.23
CA ASN A 347 -12.58 2.03 45.94
C ASN A 347 -12.30 1.00 44.84
N SER A 348 -11.24 0.21 44.94
CA SER A 348 -10.86 -0.75 43.89
C SER A 348 -11.79 -1.96 43.85
N ARG A 349 -12.44 -2.28 44.98
CA ARG A 349 -13.37 -3.42 45.11
C ARG A 349 -14.79 -3.04 45.51
N ASN A 350 -15.08 -1.74 45.59
CA ASN A 350 -16.38 -1.23 46.06
C ASN A 350 -16.72 -1.79 47.45
N LEU A 351 -15.78 -1.74 48.39
CA LEU A 351 -15.96 -2.20 49.77
C LEU A 351 -15.77 -1.05 50.76
N LEU A 352 -16.50 -1.11 51.87
CA LEU A 352 -16.29 -0.27 53.05
C LEU A 352 -15.98 -1.18 54.24
N TYR A 353 -14.88 -0.91 54.92
CA TYR A 353 -14.50 -1.64 56.12
C TYR A 353 -14.69 -0.78 57.36
N THR A 354 -15.17 -1.40 58.43
CA THR A 354 -15.22 -0.78 59.75
C THR A 354 -14.51 -1.65 60.78
N LEU A 355 -13.87 -1.00 61.75
CA LEU A 355 -13.21 -1.62 62.89
C LEU A 355 -13.85 -1.10 64.18
N SER A 356 -14.18 -2.00 65.10
CA SER A 356 -14.73 -1.63 66.41
C SER A 356 -13.71 -1.69 67.55
N ASN A 357 -14.07 -1.12 68.70
CA ASN A 357 -13.29 -1.20 69.94
C ASN A 357 -13.12 -2.65 70.45
N LYS A 358 -13.97 -3.58 70.02
CA LYS A 358 -13.84 -5.02 70.26
C LYS A 358 -12.97 -5.74 69.23
N SER A 359 -12.35 -5.00 68.32
CA SER A 359 -11.56 -5.54 67.20
C SER A 359 -12.40 -6.44 66.26
N THR A 360 -13.69 -6.14 66.12
CA THR A 360 -14.53 -6.74 65.07
C THR A 360 -14.32 -5.95 63.79
N ILE A 361 -14.00 -6.65 62.70
CA ILE A 361 -13.92 -6.08 61.36
C ILE A 361 -15.22 -6.40 60.63
N ARG A 362 -15.92 -5.38 60.14
CA ARG A 362 -17.11 -5.54 59.29
C ARG A 362 -16.80 -5.07 57.89
N THR A 363 -17.24 -5.85 56.90
CA THR A 363 -17.12 -5.51 55.48
C THR A 363 -18.50 -5.26 54.92
N TYR A 364 -18.65 -4.12 54.24
CA TYR A 364 -19.84 -3.75 53.54
C TYR A 364 -19.55 -3.68 52.04
N HIS A 365 -20.47 -4.18 51.22
CA HIS A 365 -20.39 -4.09 49.77
C HIS A 365 -21.21 -2.89 49.27
N ILE A 366 -20.55 -2.06 48.47
CA ILE A 366 -21.07 -0.82 47.88
C ILE A 366 -21.73 -1.21 46.54
N GLU A 367 -22.93 -1.78 46.59
CA GLU A 367 -23.61 -2.42 45.44
C GLU A 367 -24.06 -1.46 44.34
N SER A 368 -25.07 -0.65 44.62
CA SER A 368 -25.66 0.35 43.73
C SER A 368 -25.42 1.74 44.31
N PRO A 369 -25.64 2.84 43.56
CA PRO A 369 -25.37 4.21 44.01
C PRO A 369 -26.03 4.62 45.35
N ASP A 370 -27.02 3.86 45.82
CA ASP A 370 -27.87 4.10 46.98
C ASP A 370 -27.92 2.93 47.98
N ARG A 371 -27.19 1.83 47.72
CA ARG A 371 -27.23 0.62 48.56
C ARG A 371 -25.86 0.30 49.14
N LEU A 372 -25.86 -0.09 50.42
CA LEU A 372 -24.70 -0.60 51.14
C LEU A 372 -25.16 -1.82 51.96
N THR A 373 -24.52 -2.96 51.77
CA THR A 373 -24.92 -4.21 52.43
C THR A 373 -23.78 -4.74 53.28
N LYS A 374 -24.03 -5.04 54.57
CA LYS A 374 -23.05 -5.73 55.40
C LYS A 374 -22.95 -7.18 54.95
N VAL A 375 -21.78 -7.60 54.48
CA VAL A 375 -21.56 -8.92 53.88
C VAL A 375 -20.70 -9.83 54.75
N ILE A 376 -19.81 -9.27 55.56
CA ILE A 376 -18.93 -10.03 56.45
C ILE A 376 -18.86 -9.33 57.80
N GLU A 377 -18.89 -10.13 58.86
CA GLU A 377 -18.56 -9.73 60.22
C GLU A 377 -17.54 -10.73 60.78
N LYS A 378 -16.33 -10.24 61.07
CA LYS A 378 -15.19 -11.06 61.50
C LYS A 378 -14.75 -10.59 62.88
N HIS A 379 -14.96 -11.40 63.90
CA HIS A 379 -14.53 -11.06 65.25
C HIS A 379 -13.05 -11.35 65.46
N LYS A 380 -12.43 -10.69 66.43
CA LYS A 380 -11.04 -10.93 66.85
C LYS A 380 -10.71 -12.42 67.04
N ASN A 381 -11.60 -13.15 67.71
CA ASN A 381 -11.42 -14.59 67.98
C ASN A 381 -11.50 -15.44 66.71
N ASP A 382 -12.22 -15.01 65.68
CA ASP A 382 -12.20 -15.68 64.37
C ASP A 382 -10.84 -15.47 63.70
N CYS A 383 -10.26 -14.27 63.79
CA CYS A 383 -8.91 -14.01 63.27
C CYS A 383 -7.86 -14.88 64.00
N LEU A 384 -7.93 -14.97 65.33
CA LEU A 384 -7.02 -15.82 66.12
C LEU A 384 -7.19 -17.32 65.78
N ARG A 385 -8.43 -17.77 65.52
CA ARG A 385 -8.70 -19.14 65.08
C ARG A 385 -8.09 -19.45 63.71
N ASP A 386 -8.22 -18.54 62.75
CA ASP A 386 -7.58 -18.68 61.42
C ASP A 386 -6.06 -18.89 61.58
N ILE A 387 -5.43 -18.08 62.44
CA ILE A 387 -3.98 -18.08 62.69
C ILE A 387 -3.50 -19.37 63.36
N THR A 388 -4.30 -19.97 64.25
CA THR A 388 -3.92 -21.18 65.01
C THR A 388 -3.62 -22.37 64.09
N HIS A 389 -4.24 -22.45 62.92
CA HIS A 389 -3.95 -23.48 61.92
C HIS A 389 -2.78 -23.15 61.00
N MET A 390 -2.29 -21.91 61.02
CA MET A 390 -1.28 -21.40 60.08
C MET A 390 0.13 -21.35 60.69
N ILE A 391 0.25 -21.03 61.98
CA ILE A 391 1.53 -20.85 62.66
C ILE A 391 1.53 -21.39 64.10
N ASN A 392 2.72 -21.62 64.65
CA ASN A 392 2.90 -21.93 66.06
C ASN A 392 2.38 -20.80 66.96
N THR A 393 1.98 -21.16 68.19
CA THR A 393 1.44 -20.21 69.17
C THR A 393 2.42 -19.07 69.45
N SER A 394 1.91 -17.83 69.36
CA SER A 394 2.66 -16.60 69.67
C SER A 394 2.06 -15.91 70.90
N PRO A 395 2.89 -15.42 71.84
CA PRO A 395 2.39 -14.62 72.95
C PRO A 395 1.95 -13.19 72.51
N LEU A 396 2.21 -12.80 71.25
CA LEU A 396 1.78 -11.52 70.67
C LEU A 396 0.33 -11.58 70.14
N LEU A 397 -0.17 -12.78 69.84
CA LEU A 397 -1.48 -13.03 69.21
C LEU A 397 -2.36 -13.83 70.18
N THR A 398 -2.79 -13.16 71.25
CA THR A 398 -3.67 -13.73 72.29
C THR A 398 -4.94 -12.90 72.39
N ASP A 399 -5.97 -13.38 73.12
CA ASP A 399 -7.19 -12.58 73.32
C ASP A 399 -6.94 -11.21 74.00
N ARG A 400 -5.77 -10.98 74.60
CA ARG A 400 -5.40 -9.68 75.20
C ARG A 400 -5.03 -8.61 74.17
N MET A 401 -4.65 -8.99 72.95
CA MET A 401 -4.35 -8.01 71.89
C MET A 401 -5.63 -7.37 71.38
N SER A 402 -5.51 -6.15 70.87
CA SER A 402 -6.52 -5.43 70.09
C SER A 402 -6.01 -5.14 68.68
N ILE A 403 -6.90 -5.12 67.69
CA ILE A 403 -6.59 -4.56 66.37
C ILE A 403 -6.72 -3.05 66.50
N VAL A 404 -5.62 -2.33 66.21
CA VAL A 404 -5.51 -0.87 66.39
C VAL A 404 -5.65 -0.10 65.08
N GLY A 405 -5.56 -0.79 63.94
CA GLY A 405 -5.74 -0.17 62.63
C GLY A 405 -6.06 -1.18 61.54
N ILE A 406 -6.79 -0.74 60.53
CA ILE A 406 -7.04 -1.47 59.29
C ILE A 406 -6.67 -0.60 58.09
N SER A 407 -6.13 -1.22 57.03
CA SER A 407 -5.72 -0.53 55.80
C SER A 407 -6.07 -1.39 54.59
N PRO A 408 -6.88 -0.89 53.64
CA PRO A 408 -7.20 -1.61 52.41
C PRO A 408 -5.96 -1.91 51.56
N ILE A 409 -5.99 -3.02 50.84
CA ILE A 409 -5.00 -3.38 49.81
C ILE A 409 -5.74 -3.27 48.48
N ALA A 410 -5.34 -2.40 47.57
CA ALA A 410 -6.07 -2.21 46.32
C ALA A 410 -6.02 -3.49 45.44
N MET A 411 -7.05 -3.72 44.60
CA MET A 411 -7.06 -4.81 43.63
C MET A 411 -5.87 -4.76 42.66
N GLN A 412 -5.37 -3.56 42.38
CA GLN A 412 -4.19 -3.33 41.55
C GLN A 412 -2.90 -3.76 42.25
N GLU A 413 -2.89 -3.86 43.58
CA GLU A 413 -1.74 -4.27 44.38
C GLU A 413 -1.74 -5.78 44.66
N ALA A 414 -2.92 -6.35 44.91
CA ALA A 414 -3.11 -7.77 45.17
C ALA A 414 -4.46 -8.26 44.64
N SER A 415 -4.46 -9.45 44.04
CA SER A 415 -5.67 -10.08 43.54
C SER A 415 -6.50 -10.75 44.66
N LYS A 416 -5.83 -11.35 45.66
CA LYS A 416 -6.48 -12.13 46.73
C LYS A 416 -6.51 -11.40 48.06
N LEU A 417 -5.44 -10.70 48.43
CA LEU A 417 -5.40 -9.97 49.69
C LEU A 417 -6.20 -8.66 49.62
N HIS A 418 -7.08 -8.46 50.60
CA HIS A 418 -8.04 -7.36 50.63
C HIS A 418 -7.72 -6.28 51.67
N LEU A 419 -7.23 -6.71 52.84
CA LEU A 419 -7.08 -5.84 54.00
C LEU A 419 -5.84 -6.24 54.81
N VAL A 420 -5.15 -5.26 55.39
CA VAL A 420 -4.18 -5.49 56.48
C VAL A 420 -4.76 -4.94 57.78
N ALA A 421 -4.72 -5.74 58.84
CA ALA A 421 -5.05 -5.33 60.20
C ALA A 421 -3.78 -5.30 61.06
N VAL A 422 -3.53 -4.19 61.75
CA VAL A 422 -2.39 -4.02 62.66
C VAL A 422 -2.86 -4.25 64.09
N THR A 423 -2.15 -5.08 64.84
CA THR A 423 -2.45 -5.36 66.26
C THR A 423 -1.69 -4.41 67.19
N SER A 424 -2.14 -4.26 68.43
CA SER A 424 -1.43 -3.52 69.48
C SER A 424 -0.07 -4.11 69.83
N THR A 425 0.22 -5.33 69.42
CA THR A 425 1.54 -5.96 69.57
C THR A 425 2.46 -5.73 68.37
N GLY A 426 2.00 -4.98 67.36
CA GLY A 426 2.74 -4.69 66.13
C GLY A 426 2.74 -5.81 65.08
N CYS A 427 1.88 -6.82 65.23
CA CYS A 427 1.67 -7.83 64.20
C CYS A 427 0.75 -7.28 63.10
N ARG A 428 1.07 -7.58 61.83
CA ARG A 428 0.25 -7.23 60.68
C ARG A 428 -0.41 -8.49 60.13
N LEU A 429 -1.73 -8.55 60.21
CA LEU A 429 -2.57 -9.64 59.73
C LEU A 429 -3.07 -9.29 58.33
N PHE A 430 -2.68 -10.06 57.32
CA PHE A 430 -3.16 -9.89 55.95
C PHE A 430 -4.39 -10.78 55.76
N LEU A 431 -5.51 -10.18 55.38
CA LEU A 431 -6.79 -10.86 55.24
C LEU A 431 -7.18 -10.95 53.77
N SER A 432 -7.62 -12.14 53.35
CA SER A 432 -8.25 -12.38 52.06
C SER A 432 -9.75 -12.48 52.27
N ALA A 433 -10.52 -11.78 51.43
CA ALA A 433 -11.95 -11.96 51.35
C ALA A 433 -12.27 -12.76 50.08
N THR A 434 -13.10 -13.79 50.19
CA THR A 434 -13.45 -14.67 49.06
C THR A 434 -14.95 -14.63 48.81
N SER A 435 -15.33 -14.68 47.53
CA SER A 435 -16.72 -14.89 47.11
C SER A 435 -16.82 -16.22 46.38
N SER A 436 -17.82 -17.05 46.68
CA SER A 436 -18.01 -18.29 45.94
C SER A 436 -18.30 -18.07 44.45
N ALA A 437 -18.80 -16.88 44.08
CA ALA A 437 -18.99 -16.51 42.68
C ALA A 437 -17.70 -16.08 41.99
N SER A 438 -16.70 -15.59 42.73
CA SER A 438 -15.46 -15.07 42.13
C SER A 438 -14.66 -16.14 41.40
N TYR A 439 -14.64 -17.39 41.91
CA TYR A 439 -13.94 -18.51 41.26
C TYR A 439 -14.69 -19.08 40.05
N THR A 440 -16.02 -18.91 39.96
CA THR A 440 -16.82 -19.45 38.84
C THR A 440 -17.04 -18.45 37.72
N MET A 441 -17.28 -17.18 38.04
CA MET A 441 -17.71 -16.16 37.07
C MET A 441 -16.59 -15.22 36.63
N ASN A 442 -15.39 -15.34 37.19
CA ASN A 442 -14.27 -14.42 36.92
C ASN A 442 -14.64 -12.93 37.08
N SER A 443 -15.65 -12.65 37.92
CA SER A 443 -16.16 -11.31 38.21
C SER A 443 -15.57 -10.84 39.53
N SER A 444 -14.66 -9.87 39.46
CA SER A 444 -13.95 -9.31 40.61
C SER A 444 -14.80 -8.39 41.48
N ASN A 445 -15.98 -7.99 41.01
CA ASN A 445 -16.88 -7.05 41.68
C ASN A 445 -18.04 -7.76 42.42
N THR A 446 -17.86 -9.05 42.73
CA THR A 446 -18.85 -9.81 43.50
C THR A 446 -18.64 -9.60 44.98
N ALA A 447 -19.74 -9.44 45.72
CA ALA A 447 -19.73 -9.29 47.16
C ALA A 447 -18.94 -10.45 47.82
N PRO A 448 -17.91 -10.17 48.64
CA PRO A 448 -17.20 -11.20 49.37
C PRO A 448 -18.11 -11.80 50.44
N GLN A 449 -18.04 -13.12 50.62
CA GLN A 449 -18.91 -13.88 51.54
C GLN A 449 -18.17 -14.39 52.77
N SER A 450 -16.84 -14.50 52.70
CA SER A 450 -16.02 -14.92 53.84
C SER A 450 -14.69 -14.18 53.85
N MET A 451 -14.10 -14.02 55.03
CA MET A 451 -12.78 -13.41 55.21
C MET A 451 -11.92 -14.26 56.14
N GLN A 452 -10.67 -14.46 55.77
CA GLN A 452 -9.71 -15.26 56.53
C GLN A 452 -8.34 -14.58 56.58
N VAL A 453 -7.65 -14.72 57.71
CA VAL A 453 -6.23 -14.34 57.82
C VAL A 453 -5.39 -15.32 56.99
N GLN A 454 -4.64 -14.80 56.02
CA GLN A 454 -3.79 -15.58 55.12
C GLN A 454 -2.29 -15.43 55.43
N PHE A 455 -1.86 -14.32 56.04
CA PHE A 455 -0.45 -14.14 56.36
C PHE A 455 -0.28 -13.26 57.59
N VAL A 456 0.74 -13.53 58.40
CA VAL A 456 1.11 -12.69 59.53
C VAL A 456 2.53 -12.18 59.36
N LYS A 457 2.71 -10.85 59.34
CA LYS A 457 4.04 -10.26 59.53
C LYS A 457 4.23 -9.83 60.99
N PHE A 458 5.16 -10.47 61.67
CA PHE A 458 5.53 -10.20 63.05
C PHE A 458 6.44 -8.97 63.16
N PRO A 459 6.57 -8.38 64.35
CA PRO A 459 7.53 -7.30 64.62
C PRO A 459 8.99 -7.71 64.34
N PRO A 460 9.87 -6.75 64.04
CA PRO A 460 11.30 -7.00 63.94
C PRO A 460 11.89 -7.45 65.28
N LYS A 461 12.97 -8.24 65.24
CA LYS A 461 13.69 -8.71 66.45
C LYS A 461 14.24 -7.52 67.25
N GLU A 462 14.11 -7.57 68.57
CA GLU A 462 14.59 -6.50 69.45
C GLU A 462 16.13 -6.44 69.50
N ALA A 463 16.69 -5.23 69.42
CA ALA A 463 18.14 -5.03 69.45
C ALA A 463 18.73 -5.49 70.80
N GLY A 464 19.60 -6.50 70.77
CA GLY A 464 20.25 -7.07 71.96
C GLY A 464 19.60 -8.35 72.50
N ALA A 465 18.49 -8.82 71.93
CA ALA A 465 17.92 -10.11 72.29
C ALA A 465 18.87 -11.24 71.84
N ALA A 466 19.41 -12.00 72.81
CA ALA A 466 20.12 -13.24 72.51
C ALA A 466 19.17 -14.19 71.76
N ALA A 467 19.66 -14.83 70.71
CA ALA A 467 18.93 -15.94 70.09
C ALA A 467 18.54 -16.95 71.19
N PRO A 468 17.30 -17.45 71.22
CA PRO A 468 16.84 -18.30 72.31
C PRO A 468 17.63 -19.62 72.35
N VAL A 469 18.67 -19.67 73.19
CA VAL A 469 19.36 -20.90 73.58
C VAL A 469 18.60 -21.50 74.77
N ALA A 470 17.35 -21.92 74.55
CA ALA A 470 16.55 -22.73 75.48
C ALA A 470 15.19 -22.95 74.82
N LEU A 471 14.88 -24.08 74.20
CA LEU A 471 14.17 -25.16 74.90
C LEU A 471 14.24 -26.52 74.17
N ALA A 472 15.02 -26.64 73.09
CA ALA A 472 15.11 -27.90 72.34
C ALA A 472 15.97 -28.98 73.02
N ALA A 473 16.64 -28.67 74.14
CA ALA A 473 17.51 -29.61 74.84
C ALA A 473 16.77 -30.71 75.63
N ALA A 474 15.43 -30.75 75.61
CA ALA A 474 14.68 -31.84 76.25
C ALA A 474 14.50 -33.08 75.37
N ASN A 475 14.66 -32.98 74.04
CA ASN A 475 14.52 -34.14 73.16
C ASN A 475 15.86 -34.47 72.52
N GLY A 476 16.53 -35.48 73.08
CA GLY A 476 17.85 -35.96 72.66
C GLY A 476 17.89 -36.52 71.24
N PHE A 477 17.97 -35.63 70.25
CA PHE A 477 18.42 -35.91 68.89
C PHE A 477 19.15 -34.67 68.33
N ALA A 478 20.35 -34.42 68.87
CA ALA A 478 21.23 -33.36 68.42
C ALA A 478 21.86 -33.72 67.06
N ARG A 479 21.11 -33.53 65.97
CA ARG A 479 21.73 -33.36 64.65
C ARG A 479 22.14 -31.91 64.52
N SER A 480 23.44 -31.72 64.26
CA SER A 480 24.11 -30.48 63.89
C SER A 480 23.42 -29.79 62.70
N ALA A 481 22.30 -29.10 62.95
CA ALA A 481 21.76 -28.11 62.05
C ALA A 481 22.30 -26.77 62.53
N ALA A 482 23.38 -26.33 61.89
CA ALA A 482 23.89 -24.97 61.98
C ALA A 482 22.70 -24.01 61.84
N SER A 483 22.44 -23.25 62.93
CA SER A 483 21.68 -22.01 62.97
C SER A 483 20.85 -21.74 61.72
N ASP A 484 19.69 -22.39 61.57
CA ASP A 484 18.81 -22.08 60.45
C ASP A 484 18.26 -20.66 60.68
N PRO A 485 18.69 -19.62 59.93
CA PRO A 485 18.20 -18.26 60.12
C PRO A 485 16.72 -18.15 59.74
N ALA A 486 16.12 -19.21 59.20
CA ALA A 486 14.75 -19.29 58.72
C ALA A 486 13.67 -19.37 59.81
N MET A 487 14.02 -19.42 61.11
CA MET A 487 12.99 -19.43 62.15
C MET A 487 12.40 -18.03 62.34
N VAL A 488 11.11 -17.89 62.01
CA VAL A 488 10.30 -16.69 62.27
C VAL A 488 10.28 -16.43 63.77
N ASP A 489 10.74 -15.25 64.21
CA ASP A 489 10.53 -14.79 65.57
C ASP A 489 9.07 -14.43 65.80
N LEU A 490 8.41 -15.23 66.65
CA LEU A 490 7.01 -15.08 67.02
C LEU A 490 6.83 -14.36 68.37
N GLN A 491 7.91 -13.88 68.99
CA GLN A 491 7.93 -13.40 70.37
C GLN A 491 8.43 -11.95 70.53
N SER A 492 9.02 -11.35 69.49
CA SER A 492 9.53 -9.97 69.57
C SER A 492 8.47 -8.97 70.01
N ARG A 493 8.79 -8.25 71.09
CA ARG A 493 7.94 -7.19 71.68
C ARG A 493 8.35 -5.80 71.21
N TRP A 494 9.17 -5.67 70.16
CA TRP A 494 9.81 -4.37 69.86
C TRP A 494 8.83 -3.24 69.52
N LEU A 495 7.66 -3.62 68.98
CA LEU A 495 6.57 -2.71 68.66
C LEU A 495 5.42 -2.74 69.69
N ASP A 496 5.57 -3.41 70.83
CA ASP A 496 4.50 -3.55 71.83
C ASP A 496 4.61 -2.45 72.92
N PRO A 497 3.63 -1.53 73.12
CA PRO A 497 2.36 -1.44 72.40
C PRO A 497 2.43 -0.49 71.19
N THR A 498 1.97 -0.96 70.03
CA THR A 498 1.61 -0.13 68.89
C THR A 498 0.26 0.50 69.22
N THR A 499 0.19 1.82 69.27
CA THR A 499 -1.05 2.55 69.57
C THR A 499 -1.85 2.87 68.31
N LYS A 500 -1.16 3.08 67.18
CA LYS A 500 -1.75 3.35 65.86
C LYS A 500 -0.90 2.71 64.79
N GLY A 501 -1.55 2.13 63.78
CA GLY A 501 -0.87 1.50 62.64
C GLY A 501 -1.54 1.87 61.33
N VAL A 502 -0.77 2.32 60.34
CA VAL A 502 -1.27 2.58 58.97
C VAL A 502 -0.35 1.98 57.93
N ARG A 503 -0.94 1.56 56.81
CA ARG A 503 -0.22 1.07 55.64
C ARG A 503 -0.61 1.88 54.40
N PHE A 504 0.39 2.31 53.64
CA PHE A 504 0.23 2.86 52.29
C PHE A 504 0.83 1.90 51.25
N ALA A 505 0.30 1.89 50.03
CA ALA A 505 0.86 1.12 48.92
C ALA A 505 2.32 1.51 48.64
N PRO A 506 3.21 0.56 48.25
CA PRO A 506 2.97 -0.86 48.03
C PRO A 506 3.17 -1.72 49.29
N GLY A 507 3.23 -1.11 50.47
CA GLY A 507 3.57 -1.77 51.73
C GLY A 507 4.32 -0.89 52.73
N PHE A 508 4.27 0.43 52.58
CA PHE A 508 4.86 1.36 53.53
C PHE A 508 4.07 1.35 54.83
N CYS A 509 4.65 0.80 55.89
CA CYS A 509 4.01 0.61 57.18
C CYS A 509 4.55 1.57 58.23
N PHE A 510 3.63 2.13 59.00
CA PHE A 510 3.88 3.13 60.02
C PHE A 510 3.30 2.60 61.33
N ASP A 511 4.17 2.27 62.28
CA ASP A 511 3.81 1.77 63.59
C ASP A 511 4.18 2.83 64.65
N PHE A 512 3.16 3.43 65.26
CA PHE A 512 3.33 4.41 66.33
C PHE A 512 3.39 3.68 67.67
N VAL A 513 4.52 3.81 68.35
CA VAL A 513 4.79 3.13 69.62
C VAL A 513 4.96 4.17 70.71
N VAL A 514 4.15 4.07 71.76
CA VAL A 514 4.23 4.97 72.91
C VAL A 514 4.76 4.20 74.10
N ARG A 515 5.96 4.57 74.57
CA ARG A 515 6.58 4.01 75.77
C ARG A 515 7.08 5.14 76.65
N ASN A 516 6.85 5.05 77.96
CA ASN A 516 7.28 6.07 78.93
C ASN A 516 6.82 7.50 78.56
N GLN A 517 5.60 7.65 78.02
CA GLN A 517 5.02 8.91 77.55
C GLN A 517 5.77 9.57 76.37
N GLU A 518 6.64 8.83 75.68
CA GLU A 518 7.36 9.27 74.49
C GLU A 518 6.79 8.55 73.25
N LEU A 519 6.43 9.30 72.22
CA LEU A 519 6.02 8.77 70.93
C LEU A 519 7.25 8.47 70.06
N ARG A 520 7.35 7.25 69.55
CA ARG A 520 8.34 6.85 68.55
C ARG A 520 7.65 6.23 67.36
N LEU A 521 8.16 6.53 66.17
CA LEU A 521 7.62 6.02 64.92
C LEU A 521 8.58 5.00 64.31
N PHE A 522 8.11 3.77 64.15
CA PHE A 522 8.80 2.76 63.35
C PHE A 522 8.21 2.76 61.93
N LEU A 523 9.10 2.75 60.94
CA LEU A 523 8.73 2.76 59.52
C LEU A 523 9.36 1.57 58.83
N SER A 524 8.57 0.83 58.04
CA SER A 524 9.08 -0.22 57.17
C SER A 524 8.49 -0.18 55.78
N ALA A 525 9.22 -0.75 54.82
CA ALA A 525 8.81 -0.91 53.44
C ALA A 525 9.26 -2.27 52.91
N PRO A 526 8.57 -2.86 51.91
CA PRO A 526 9.09 -4.02 51.17
C PRO A 526 10.48 -3.71 50.62
N GLU A 527 11.42 -4.63 50.83
CA GLU A 527 12.76 -4.47 50.26
C GLU A 527 12.73 -4.93 48.79
N THR A 528 12.30 -4.02 47.92
CA THR A 528 12.03 -4.28 46.49
C THR A 528 13.21 -4.96 45.80
N GLY A 529 14.44 -4.57 46.13
CA GLY A 529 15.63 -5.14 45.50
C GLY A 529 15.84 -6.62 45.86
N LYS A 530 15.64 -6.99 47.13
CA LYS A 530 15.76 -8.40 47.55
C LYS A 530 14.61 -9.25 47.01
N ILE A 531 13.39 -8.72 47.03
CA ILE A 531 12.22 -9.41 46.47
C ILE A 531 12.44 -9.68 44.99
N LYS A 532 12.94 -8.70 44.23
CA LYS A 532 13.22 -8.82 42.79
C LYS A 532 14.27 -9.89 42.46
N VAL A 533 15.32 -10.03 43.28
CA VAL A 533 16.44 -10.96 43.01
C VAL A 533 16.13 -12.40 43.49
N THR A 534 15.06 -12.59 44.27
CA THR A 534 14.70 -13.91 44.78
C THR A 534 14.34 -14.85 43.62
N THR A 535 15.14 -15.91 43.46
CA THR A 535 15.04 -16.81 42.30
C THR A 535 13.71 -17.58 42.28
N PRO A 536 13.16 -17.94 41.11
CA PRO A 536 11.92 -18.72 41.03
C PRO A 536 12.00 -20.08 41.73
N ALA A 537 13.19 -20.67 41.84
CA ALA A 537 13.43 -21.93 42.52
C ALA A 537 13.31 -21.82 44.06
N SER A 538 13.54 -20.63 44.62
CA SER A 538 13.34 -20.35 46.04
C SER A 538 11.91 -19.85 46.29
N ALA A 539 11.32 -20.27 47.42
CA ALA A 539 10.06 -19.69 47.85
C ALA A 539 10.24 -18.18 48.10
N LEU A 540 9.51 -17.36 47.35
CA LEU A 540 9.47 -15.91 47.53
C LEU A 540 9.11 -15.58 48.98
N LYS A 541 9.96 -14.78 49.62
CA LYS A 541 9.77 -14.33 51.00
C LYS A 541 9.46 -12.84 51.05
N TYR A 542 8.70 -12.46 52.07
CA TYR A 542 8.39 -11.06 52.31
C TYR A 542 9.50 -10.38 53.13
N TYR A 543 10.50 -9.86 52.42
CA TYR A 543 11.56 -9.02 52.98
C TYR A 543 11.07 -7.59 53.19
N GLU A 544 11.41 -7.01 54.33
CA GLU A 544 11.25 -5.57 54.55
C GLU A 544 12.54 -4.96 55.07
N HIS A 545 12.68 -3.65 54.91
CA HIS A 545 13.66 -2.87 55.63
C HIS A 545 12.96 -1.74 56.39
N GLY A 546 13.58 -1.25 57.47
CA GLY A 546 12.96 -0.23 58.29
C GLY A 546 13.92 0.51 59.19
N ASN A 547 13.44 1.64 59.72
CA ASN A 547 14.16 2.45 60.70
C ASN A 547 13.20 3.18 61.62
N TRP A 548 13.71 3.58 62.78
CA TRP A 548 13.00 4.46 63.71
C TRP A 548 13.22 5.93 63.32
N ILE A 549 12.19 6.76 63.48
CA ILE A 549 12.27 8.22 63.36
C ILE A 549 11.81 8.85 64.67
N SER A 550 12.59 9.81 65.19
CA SER A 550 12.19 10.64 66.32
C SER A 550 11.27 11.77 65.85
N LEU A 551 10.11 11.88 66.49
CA LEU A 551 9.13 12.95 66.27
C LEU A 551 9.27 14.07 67.31
N GLY A 552 10.47 14.30 67.84
CA GLY A 552 10.73 15.40 68.77
C GLY A 552 10.07 15.18 70.14
N ARG A 553 9.31 16.17 70.61
CA ARG A 553 8.63 16.13 71.93
C ARG A 553 7.17 15.67 71.81
N ALA A 554 6.81 15.07 70.67
CA ALA A 554 5.49 14.52 70.44
C ALA A 554 5.14 13.45 71.49
N LYS A 555 3.94 13.57 72.05
CA LYS A 555 3.37 12.59 72.99
C LYS A 555 2.34 11.69 72.32
N ASP A 556 1.74 12.17 71.23
CA ASP A 556 0.71 11.44 70.49
C ASP A 556 0.73 11.80 68.99
N ALA A 557 0.30 10.85 68.16
CA ALA A 557 0.18 10.98 66.72
C ALA A 557 -1.29 11.23 66.35
N LEU A 558 -1.63 12.50 66.12
CA LEU A 558 -2.98 12.93 65.83
C LEU A 558 -3.44 12.38 64.48
N ASP A 559 -2.62 12.56 63.44
CA ASP A 559 -2.97 12.13 62.09
C ASP A 559 -1.75 11.78 61.23
N VAL A 560 -1.98 11.00 60.18
CA VAL A 560 -0.95 10.60 59.21
C VAL A 560 -1.56 10.47 57.82
N GLY A 561 -0.95 11.11 56.84
CA GLY A 561 -1.49 11.22 55.48
C GLY A 561 -0.42 11.13 54.41
N LEU A 562 -0.76 10.54 53.27
CA LEU A 562 0.11 10.50 52.09
C LEU A 562 -0.01 11.83 51.33
N VAL A 563 1.10 12.55 51.19
CA VAL A 563 1.20 13.86 50.53
C VAL A 563 1.26 13.70 49.01
N THR A 564 2.05 12.72 48.56
CA THR A 564 2.21 12.41 47.14
C THR A 564 1.07 11.54 46.60
N GLN A 565 1.02 11.33 45.29
CA GLN A 565 0.08 10.37 44.72
C GLN A 565 0.34 8.94 45.29
N PRO A 566 -0.72 8.14 45.51
CA PRO A 566 -0.59 6.73 45.86
C PRO A 566 0.35 6.01 44.90
N PHE A 567 1.27 5.23 45.47
CA PHE A 567 2.24 4.49 44.67
C PHE A 567 1.55 3.44 43.80
N ALA A 568 1.90 3.41 42.52
CA ALA A 568 1.51 2.35 41.58
C ALA A 568 2.53 2.28 40.44
N ALA A 569 3.42 1.29 40.46
CA ALA A 569 4.34 1.09 39.33
C ALA A 569 3.66 0.40 38.15
N ALA A 570 2.53 -0.29 38.37
CA ALA A 570 1.69 -0.89 37.33
C ALA A 570 0.21 -0.75 37.71
N GLN A 571 -0.69 -0.95 36.75
CA GLN A 571 -2.15 -0.92 36.98
C GLN A 571 -2.73 -2.32 37.26
N GLN A 572 -1.86 -3.29 37.53
CA GLN A 572 -2.18 -4.70 37.79
C GLN A 572 -1.22 -5.22 38.87
N PRO A 573 -1.57 -6.30 39.61
CA PRO A 573 -0.76 -6.80 40.72
C PRO A 573 0.69 -7.09 40.36
N LEU A 574 0.92 -7.78 39.24
CA LEU A 574 2.26 -8.01 38.70
C LEU A 574 2.88 -6.69 38.24
N GLY A 575 4.08 -6.40 38.74
CA GLY A 575 4.74 -5.13 38.49
C GLY A 575 4.35 -4.02 39.46
N PHE A 576 3.27 -4.16 40.24
CA PHE A 576 2.71 -3.06 41.03
C PHE A 576 3.72 -2.50 42.03
N GLY A 577 4.35 -3.37 42.82
CA GLY A 577 5.24 -3.02 43.94
C GLY A 577 6.67 -2.65 43.54
N ASN A 578 6.94 -2.47 42.25
CA ASN A 578 8.30 -2.32 41.74
C ASN A 578 8.83 -0.89 41.85
N GLU A 579 9.22 -0.49 43.07
CA GLU A 579 9.76 0.85 43.35
C GLU A 579 10.96 1.20 42.46
N LEU A 580 11.82 0.23 42.13
CA LEU A 580 13.03 0.41 41.33
C LEU A 580 12.74 0.96 39.93
N ALA A 581 11.63 0.55 39.34
CA ALA A 581 11.26 0.89 37.97
C ALA A 581 10.65 2.29 37.81
N VAL A 582 10.31 3.01 38.90
CA VAL A 582 9.69 4.34 38.85
C VAL A 582 10.57 5.46 39.43
N GLN A 583 11.74 5.15 39.99
CA GLN A 583 12.58 6.09 40.77
C GLN A 583 13.04 7.35 40.00
N PHE A 584 12.98 7.32 38.66
CA PHE A 584 13.38 8.43 37.78
C PHE A 584 12.22 9.14 37.10
N ASP A 585 10.99 8.64 37.27
CA ASP A 585 9.79 9.16 36.60
C ASP A 585 8.72 9.64 37.57
N ALA A 586 8.68 9.07 38.79
CA ALA A 586 7.79 9.48 39.86
C ALA A 586 8.57 10.17 41.00
N PRO A 587 7.99 11.18 41.65
CA PRO A 587 8.56 11.74 42.88
C PRO A 587 8.57 10.67 43.99
N PRO A 588 9.55 10.69 44.91
CA PRO A 588 9.55 9.81 46.07
C PRO A 588 8.32 10.05 46.95
N SER A 589 7.79 8.99 47.56
CA SER A 589 6.60 9.12 48.41
C SER A 589 6.89 9.95 49.68
N GLU A 590 6.06 10.94 49.94
CA GLU A 590 6.11 11.80 51.13
C GLU A 590 4.84 11.64 51.97
N PHE A 591 5.03 11.70 53.29
CA PHE A 591 3.99 11.49 54.29
C PHE A 591 4.03 12.62 55.31
N ALA A 592 2.88 13.20 55.60
CA ALA A 592 2.71 14.18 56.66
C ALA A 592 2.21 13.46 57.91
N ILE A 593 2.85 13.74 59.05
CA ILE A 593 2.51 13.19 60.36
C ILE A 593 2.24 14.38 61.28
N LEU A 594 0.99 14.53 61.71
CA LEU A 594 0.58 15.57 62.64
C LEU A 594 0.69 15.07 64.07
N THR A 595 1.37 15.83 64.90
CA THR A 595 1.55 15.61 66.34
C THR A 595 1.09 16.85 67.10
N ASN A 596 1.22 16.82 68.42
CA ASN A 596 0.95 17.99 69.26
C ASN A 596 1.99 19.12 69.14
N ASP A 597 3.12 18.92 68.45
CA ASP A 597 4.18 19.93 68.27
C ASP A 597 4.33 20.44 66.82
N GLY A 598 3.73 19.77 65.84
CA GLY A 598 3.79 20.21 64.45
C GLY A 598 3.37 19.16 63.43
N VAL A 599 3.58 19.50 62.16
CA VAL A 599 3.50 18.56 61.04
C VAL A 599 4.91 18.15 60.64
N HIS A 600 5.23 16.87 60.79
CA HIS A 600 6.49 16.28 60.33
C HIS A 600 6.31 15.65 58.96
N VAL A 601 7.16 16.02 58.01
CA VAL A 601 7.19 15.40 56.68
C VAL A 601 8.29 14.35 56.65
N VAL A 602 7.92 13.11 56.35
CA VAL A 602 8.82 11.96 56.19
C VAL A 602 8.79 11.51 54.74
N ARG A 603 9.94 11.11 54.20
CA ARG A 603 10.08 10.67 52.80
C ARG A 603 10.71 9.29 52.69
N ARG A 604 10.15 8.48 51.78
CA ARG A 604 10.73 7.23 51.29
C ARG A 604 11.95 7.52 50.40
N ARG A 605 13.13 7.04 50.79
CA ARG A 605 14.38 7.20 50.00
C ARG A 605 14.40 6.22 48.83
N ARG A 606 14.83 6.69 47.66
CA ARG A 606 15.03 5.83 46.49
C ARG A 606 16.34 5.06 46.63
N LEU A 607 16.48 3.94 45.93
CA LEU A 607 17.73 3.17 45.91
C LEU A 607 18.90 4.04 45.41
N VAL A 608 18.66 4.90 44.42
CA VAL A 608 19.67 5.84 43.91
C VAL A 608 20.15 6.84 44.97
N ASP A 609 19.26 7.29 45.86
CA ASP A 609 19.61 8.23 46.95
C ASP A 609 20.36 7.50 48.07
N ILE A 610 19.94 6.27 48.40
CA ILE A 610 20.64 5.37 49.33
C ILE A 610 22.06 5.11 48.85
N PHE A 611 22.23 4.73 47.58
CA PHE A 611 23.54 4.49 46.97
C PHE A 611 24.40 5.75 46.96
N ALA A 612 23.87 6.89 46.49
CA ALA A 612 24.60 8.14 46.45
C ALA A 612 25.10 8.56 47.84
N THR A 613 24.24 8.45 48.85
CA THR A 613 24.59 8.79 50.24
C THR A 613 25.60 7.81 50.83
N ALA A 614 25.43 6.50 50.57
CA ALA A 614 26.35 5.48 51.03
C ALA A 614 27.75 5.72 50.45
N VAL A 615 27.86 6.01 49.15
CA VAL A 615 29.14 6.26 48.50
C VAL A 615 29.75 7.61 48.88
N ARG A 616 28.93 8.64 49.14
CA ARG A 616 29.40 9.97 49.58
C ARG A 616 30.05 9.96 50.95
N THR A 617 29.53 9.17 51.89
CA THR A 617 29.96 9.15 53.30
C THR A 617 31.23 8.35 53.56
N LEU A 618 31.79 7.65 52.57
CA LEU A 618 32.97 6.79 52.75
C LEU A 618 34.28 7.58 52.68
N GLY A 619 35.23 7.28 53.56
CA GLY A 619 36.54 7.93 53.59
C GLY A 619 37.62 7.26 52.73
N SER A 620 37.57 5.93 52.56
CA SER A 620 38.64 5.15 51.92
C SER A 620 38.13 4.22 50.82
N ASP A 621 39.03 3.87 49.88
CA ASP A 621 38.73 2.98 48.75
C ASP A 621 38.38 1.55 49.19
N ASP A 622 38.98 1.04 50.27
CA ASP A 622 38.66 -0.27 50.83
C ASP A 622 37.22 -0.36 51.34
N LEU A 623 36.73 0.72 51.96
CA LEU A 623 35.34 0.79 52.42
C LEU A 623 34.40 0.92 51.23
N PHE A 624 34.80 1.66 50.19
CA PHE A 624 34.06 1.74 48.93
C PHE A 624 33.92 0.37 48.27
N ASP A 625 34.98 -0.43 48.12
CA ASP A 625 34.91 -1.77 47.53
C ASP A 625 33.97 -2.69 48.33
N LYS A 626 34.09 -2.69 49.67
CA LYS A 626 33.17 -3.46 50.54
C LYS A 626 31.72 -3.03 50.38
N GLU A 627 31.46 -1.73 50.27
CA GLU A 627 30.11 -1.20 50.14
C GLU A 627 29.49 -1.59 48.79
N ILE A 628 30.23 -1.48 47.69
CA ILE A 628 29.75 -1.91 46.37
C ILE A 628 29.49 -3.42 46.35
N ARG A 629 30.37 -4.25 46.93
CA ARG A 629 30.13 -5.69 47.05
C ARG A 629 28.88 -6.02 47.87
N LYS A 630 28.60 -5.23 48.91
CA LYS A 630 27.37 -5.35 49.70
C LYS A 630 26.13 -5.06 48.84
N PHE A 631 26.12 -3.97 48.05
CA PHE A 631 25.03 -3.70 47.10
C PHE A 631 24.85 -4.84 46.09
N ILE A 632 25.95 -5.34 45.50
CA ILE A 632 25.91 -6.45 44.53
C ILE A 632 25.35 -7.73 45.16
N HIS A 633 25.71 -8.01 46.41
CA HIS A 633 25.20 -9.17 47.13
C HIS A 633 23.69 -9.07 47.39
N LEU A 634 23.18 -7.88 47.71
CA LEU A 634 21.78 -7.67 48.08
C LEU A 634 20.86 -7.54 46.86
N TYR A 635 21.27 -6.82 45.82
CA TYR A 635 20.41 -6.42 44.70
C TYR A 635 20.89 -6.96 43.34
N GLY A 636 21.99 -7.72 43.34
CA GLY A 636 22.60 -8.21 42.12
C GLY A 636 23.45 -7.14 41.41
N ARG A 637 24.31 -7.62 40.52
CA ARG A 637 25.28 -6.79 39.82
C ARG A 637 24.64 -5.77 38.88
N VAL A 638 23.62 -6.19 38.11
CA VAL A 638 22.96 -5.32 37.11
C VAL A 638 22.28 -4.13 37.79
N GLU A 639 21.50 -4.36 38.86
CA GLU A 639 20.79 -3.28 39.57
C GLU A 639 21.78 -2.31 40.23
N THR A 640 22.84 -2.84 40.84
CA THR A 640 23.88 -2.01 41.46
C THR A 640 24.60 -1.14 40.42
N VAL A 641 25.00 -1.73 39.30
CA VAL A 641 25.72 -1.02 38.23
C VAL A 641 24.81 -0.02 37.52
N ALA A 642 23.51 -0.32 37.34
CA ALA A 642 22.53 0.63 36.80
C ALA A 642 22.30 1.81 37.73
N THR A 643 22.25 1.55 39.04
CA THR A 643 22.14 2.59 40.07
C THR A 643 23.38 3.48 40.08
N ALA A 644 24.57 2.89 40.02
CA ALA A 644 25.84 3.62 39.90
C ALA A 644 25.90 4.47 38.63
N LEU A 645 25.45 3.93 37.49
CA LEU A 645 25.35 4.69 36.23
C LEU A 645 24.42 5.89 36.38
N ALA A 646 23.26 5.71 37.01
CA ALA A 646 22.31 6.79 37.25
C ALA A 646 22.93 7.90 38.09
N VAL A 647 23.63 7.56 39.20
CA VAL A 647 24.33 8.54 40.03
C VAL A 647 25.45 9.25 39.25
N ALA A 648 26.22 8.51 38.46
CA ALA A 648 27.25 9.09 37.59
C ALA A 648 26.69 10.02 36.49
N CYS A 649 25.38 9.94 36.21
CA CYS A 649 24.67 10.84 35.31
C CYS A 649 23.94 11.99 36.05
N GLY A 650 24.25 12.23 37.32
CA GLY A 650 23.69 13.32 38.13
C GLY A 650 22.35 13.01 38.82
N GLN A 651 22.02 11.73 39.01
CA GLN A 651 20.91 11.30 39.88
C GLN A 651 21.39 11.09 41.33
N GLY A 652 20.46 10.97 42.29
CA GLY A 652 20.81 10.70 43.69
C GLY A 652 21.00 11.94 44.57
N SER A 653 20.27 13.02 44.27
CA SER A 653 20.12 14.18 45.15
C SER A 653 18.84 14.06 45.99
N ASP A 654 18.97 14.27 47.31
CA ASP A 654 17.85 14.30 48.28
C ASP A 654 17.08 15.64 48.27
N LEU A 655 17.57 16.63 47.52
CA LEU A 655 16.95 17.94 47.41
C LEU A 655 15.62 17.85 46.63
N ARG A 656 14.62 18.63 47.06
CA ARG A 656 13.31 18.70 46.37
C ARG A 656 13.55 19.05 44.89
N ALA A 657 12.84 18.36 43.99
CA ALA A 657 12.90 18.64 42.56
C ALA A 657 12.72 20.16 42.30
N GLY A 658 13.71 20.80 41.66
CA GLY A 658 13.75 22.24 41.42
C GLY A 658 14.83 22.99 42.23
N THR A 659 15.29 22.43 43.35
CA THR A 659 16.51 22.87 44.03
C THR A 659 17.71 22.12 43.45
N SER A 660 18.85 22.80 43.29
CA SER A 660 20.06 22.34 42.58
C SER A 660 20.28 20.83 42.66
N ARG A 661 20.30 20.12 41.52
CA ARG A 661 20.65 18.69 41.42
C ARG A 661 22.14 18.45 41.69
N ALA A 662 22.75 19.19 42.60
CA ALA A 662 24.17 19.11 42.88
C ALA A 662 24.45 17.86 43.72
N THR A 663 24.44 16.69 43.07
CA THR A 663 25.41 15.66 43.45
C THR A 663 26.79 16.27 43.30
N ASP A 664 27.61 16.15 44.34
CA ASP A 664 28.99 16.60 44.28
C ASP A 664 29.79 15.73 43.29
N GLN A 665 30.75 16.34 42.60
CA GLN A 665 31.58 15.68 41.59
C GLN A 665 32.28 14.42 42.13
N ALA A 666 32.68 14.42 43.41
CA ALA A 666 33.36 13.28 44.03
C ALA A 666 32.44 12.04 44.12
N THR A 667 31.15 12.24 44.43
CA THR A 667 30.15 11.16 44.42
C THR A 667 29.93 10.62 43.01
N GLU A 668 29.86 11.49 42.01
CA GLU A 668 29.73 11.08 40.59
C GLU A 668 30.95 10.30 40.11
N ASP A 669 32.17 10.71 40.49
CA ASP A 669 33.42 10.03 40.14
C ASP A 669 33.53 8.64 40.78
N ARG A 670 33.07 8.49 42.03
CA ARG A 670 32.97 7.18 42.67
C ARG A 670 31.90 6.30 42.02
N ALA A 671 30.75 6.87 41.67
CA ALA A 671 29.71 6.14 40.96
C ALA A 671 30.17 5.69 39.56
N LYS A 672 30.91 6.53 38.84
CA LYS A 672 31.62 6.16 37.61
C LYS A 672 32.59 5.00 37.85
N THR A 673 33.38 5.06 38.92
CA THR A 673 34.32 3.99 39.28
C THR A 673 33.59 2.67 39.53
N ALA A 674 32.44 2.70 40.23
CA ALA A 674 31.58 1.53 40.39
C ALA A 674 31.07 0.99 39.04
N PHE A 675 30.58 1.86 38.16
CA PHE A 675 30.08 1.47 36.84
C PHE A 675 31.18 0.82 35.96
N VAL A 676 32.38 1.40 35.93
CA VAL A 676 33.51 0.91 35.14
C VAL A 676 34.02 -0.43 35.69
N ASN A 677 34.33 -0.49 36.98
CA ASN A 677 35.05 -1.62 37.58
C ASN A 677 34.15 -2.82 37.91
N TYR A 678 32.86 -2.59 38.20
CA TYR A 678 31.94 -3.66 38.62
C TYR A 678 30.95 -4.10 37.54
N GLY A 679 31.00 -3.50 36.34
CA GLY A 679 30.16 -3.86 35.20
C GLY A 679 30.31 -5.31 34.70
N GLY A 680 31.35 -6.03 35.11
CA GLY A 680 31.58 -7.41 34.67
C GLY A 680 32.15 -7.50 33.26
N GLN A 681 32.15 -8.72 32.70
CA GLN A 681 32.75 -9.06 31.41
C GLN A 681 31.75 -9.87 30.58
N PRO A 682 31.73 -9.72 29.25
CA PRO A 682 30.96 -10.63 28.39
C PRO A 682 31.61 -12.02 28.38
N THR A 683 30.79 -13.06 28.31
CA THR A 683 31.23 -14.46 28.34
C THR A 683 30.52 -15.27 27.26
N VAL A 684 31.21 -16.21 26.63
CA VAL A 684 30.57 -17.17 25.71
C VAL A 684 29.92 -18.28 26.54
N ALA A 685 28.68 -18.67 26.23
CA ALA A 685 28.05 -19.82 26.86
C ALA A 685 28.84 -21.10 26.50
N GLU A 686 29.13 -21.97 27.47
CA GLU A 686 29.68 -23.30 27.19
C GLU A 686 28.63 -24.10 26.40
N THR A 687 28.82 -24.22 25.10
CA THR A 687 28.02 -25.10 24.24
C THR A 687 28.87 -26.24 23.73
N ASP A 688 28.35 -27.46 23.83
CA ASP A 688 28.97 -28.66 23.28
C ASP A 688 29.29 -28.48 21.79
N SER A 689 30.59 -28.40 21.47
CA SER A 689 31.22 -28.57 20.15
C SER A 689 30.63 -27.79 18.95
N SER A 690 29.71 -26.86 19.18
CA SER A 690 29.02 -26.09 18.14
C SER A 690 29.80 -24.80 17.83
N ALA A 691 29.71 -24.34 16.59
CA ALA A 691 30.37 -23.13 16.16
C ALA A 691 29.91 -21.93 17.02
N ILE A 692 30.84 -21.35 17.76
CA ILE A 692 30.58 -20.19 18.61
C ILE A 692 30.23 -19.00 17.72
N THR A 693 28.99 -18.54 17.82
CA THR A 693 28.47 -17.39 17.10
C THR A 693 28.27 -16.21 18.05
N ILE A 694 28.10 -15.00 17.49
CA ILE A 694 27.80 -13.77 18.26
C ILE A 694 26.54 -13.94 19.13
N ASP A 695 25.57 -14.74 18.70
CA ASP A 695 24.32 -14.98 19.44
C ASP A 695 24.49 -15.91 20.67
N SER A 696 25.60 -16.65 20.77
CA SER A 696 25.94 -17.48 21.93
C SER A 696 26.59 -16.70 23.09
N VAL A 697 26.83 -15.39 22.89
CA VAL A 697 27.48 -14.53 23.87
C VAL A 697 26.47 -14.04 24.91
N ARG A 698 26.80 -14.27 26.18
CA ARG A 698 26.17 -13.58 27.30
C ARG A 698 26.86 -12.23 27.50
N LEU A 699 26.10 -11.16 27.24
CA LEU A 699 26.56 -9.78 27.42
C LEU A 699 26.89 -9.48 28.89
N SER A 700 27.71 -8.45 29.10
CA SER A 700 28.13 -8.07 30.44
C SER A 700 27.00 -7.44 31.25
N SER A 701 27.12 -7.44 32.59
CA SER A 701 26.18 -6.72 33.45
C SER A 701 26.19 -5.21 33.21
N ARG A 702 27.25 -4.66 32.58
CA ARG A 702 27.35 -3.26 32.19
C ARG A 702 26.38 -2.94 31.06
N HIS A 703 26.35 -3.78 30.03
CA HIS A 703 25.37 -3.67 28.95
C HIS A 703 23.95 -3.73 29.51
N ASP A 704 23.65 -4.74 30.34
CA ASP A 704 22.32 -4.91 30.91
C ASP A 704 21.94 -3.75 31.84
N ALA A 705 22.89 -3.21 32.59
CA ALA A 705 22.68 -2.03 33.44
C ALA A 705 22.39 -0.76 32.63
N LEU A 706 23.10 -0.57 31.51
CA LEU A 706 22.86 0.55 30.60
C LEU A 706 21.47 0.43 29.94
N ALA A 707 21.12 -0.76 29.46
CA ALA A 707 19.80 -1.05 28.91
C ALA A 707 18.69 -0.85 29.95
N LEU A 708 18.94 -1.26 31.20
CA LEU A 708 18.02 -1.09 32.31
C LEU A 708 17.78 0.39 32.63
N TYR A 709 18.84 1.18 32.79
CA TYR A 709 18.73 2.60 33.09
C TYR A 709 18.05 3.36 31.95
N LEU A 710 18.46 3.13 30.69
CA LEU A 710 17.82 3.71 29.52
C LEU A 710 16.32 3.39 29.47
N THR A 711 15.95 2.12 29.69
CA THR A 711 14.54 1.69 29.71
C THR A 711 13.74 2.43 30.77
N ARG A 712 14.28 2.60 31.98
CA ARG A 712 13.60 3.33 33.06
C ARG A 712 13.41 4.82 32.77
N LEU A 713 14.34 5.45 32.03
CA LEU A 713 14.20 6.84 31.60
C LEU A 713 13.04 7.03 30.60
N VAL A 714 12.80 6.06 29.73
CA VAL A 714 11.77 6.15 28.67
C VAL A 714 10.51 5.34 28.95
N ARG A 715 10.41 4.71 30.12
CA ARG A 715 9.39 3.70 30.47
C ARG A 715 7.96 4.14 30.14
N THR A 716 7.57 5.33 30.58
CA THR A 716 6.20 5.86 30.39
C THR A 716 6.01 6.54 29.04
N LEU A 717 7.07 6.74 28.26
CA LEU A 717 6.99 7.21 26.89
C LEU A 717 6.78 6.04 25.93
N TRP A 718 7.53 4.96 26.13
CA TRP A 718 7.78 3.93 25.11
C TRP A 718 6.53 3.42 24.40
N ALA A 719 5.54 2.94 25.15
CA ALA A 719 4.28 2.44 24.60
C ALA A 719 3.19 3.52 24.45
N ALA A 720 3.42 4.74 24.93
CA ALA A 720 2.44 5.81 24.85
C ALA A 720 2.27 6.29 23.39
N ARG A 721 1.05 6.69 23.05
CA ARG A 721 0.78 7.38 21.78
C ARG A 721 1.45 8.75 21.79
N VAL A 722 1.90 9.23 20.63
CA VAL A 722 2.50 10.57 20.52
C VAL A 722 1.44 11.66 20.67
N VAL A 723 0.27 11.49 20.02
CA VAL A 723 -0.81 12.49 20.00
C VAL A 723 -2.13 11.96 20.56
N THR A 724 -2.91 12.87 21.13
CA THR A 724 -4.34 12.69 21.43
C THR A 724 -5.16 13.62 20.55
N VAL A 725 -6.13 13.08 19.84
CA VAL A 725 -7.01 13.85 18.93
C VAL A 725 -8.42 13.88 19.51
N ASN A 726 -8.91 15.07 19.82
CA ASN A 726 -10.27 15.31 20.30
C ASN A 726 -11.06 16.12 19.27
N HIS A 727 -12.29 15.70 19.02
CA HIS A 727 -13.22 16.44 18.16
C HIS A 727 -14.11 17.28 19.07
N SER A 728 -14.04 18.60 18.92
CA SER A 728 -14.91 19.54 19.62
C SER A 728 -15.82 20.26 18.63
N ALA A 729 -16.87 20.92 19.13
CA ALA A 729 -17.72 21.76 18.27
C ALA A 729 -16.95 22.90 17.57
N ALA A 730 -15.83 23.34 18.17
CA ALA A 730 -14.95 24.39 17.62
C ALA A 730 -13.94 23.87 16.58
N GLY A 731 -13.90 22.55 16.35
CA GLY A 731 -12.95 21.90 15.45
C GLY A 731 -12.11 20.81 16.11
N VAL A 732 -11.10 20.34 15.37
CA VAL A 732 -10.17 19.29 15.81
C VAL A 732 -9.07 19.88 16.67
N VAL A 733 -8.90 19.33 17.88
CA VAL A 733 -7.79 19.69 18.78
C VAL A 733 -6.85 18.49 18.86
N VAL A 734 -5.59 18.72 18.49
CA VAL A 734 -4.52 17.72 18.58
C VAL A 734 -3.55 18.14 19.67
N GLY A 735 -3.46 17.34 20.73
CA GLY A 735 -2.58 17.58 21.88
C GLY A 735 -1.53 16.48 22.01
N SER A 736 -0.47 16.76 22.78
CA SER A 736 0.54 15.75 23.13
C SER A 736 0.00 14.84 24.23
N THR A 737 0.08 13.53 24.04
CA THR A 737 -0.30 12.56 25.09
C THR A 737 0.60 12.67 26.31
N VAL A 738 1.89 12.92 26.08
CA VAL A 738 2.88 13.13 27.14
C VAL A 738 3.18 14.63 27.23
N PRO A 739 3.13 15.26 28.41
CA PRO A 739 3.48 16.67 28.55
C PRO A 739 4.87 16.99 27.98
N THR A 740 4.99 18.09 27.22
CA THR A 740 6.26 18.49 26.60
C THR A 740 7.37 18.75 27.63
N SER A 741 7.02 19.24 28.82
CA SER A 741 7.95 19.38 29.96
C SER A 741 8.53 18.05 30.46
N LYS A 742 7.77 16.95 30.33
CA LYS A 742 8.28 15.60 30.63
C LYS A 742 9.19 15.10 29.53
N LEU A 743 8.86 15.36 28.26
CA LEU A 743 9.71 15.02 27.13
C LEU A 743 11.07 15.72 27.22
N THR A 744 11.09 17.02 27.55
CA THR A 744 12.35 17.76 27.76
C THR A 744 13.14 17.20 28.94
N ALA A 745 12.50 16.89 30.07
CA ALA A 745 13.18 16.29 31.22
C ALA A 745 13.82 14.92 30.89
N VAL A 746 13.12 14.07 30.12
CA VAL A 746 13.65 12.80 29.65
C VAL A 746 14.82 13.01 28.68
N GLN A 747 14.68 13.95 27.74
CA GLN A 747 15.76 14.29 26.80
C GLN A 747 17.01 14.80 27.53
N GLU A 748 16.87 15.67 28.52
CA GLU A 748 18.00 16.14 29.33
C GLU A 748 18.72 14.97 30.04
N ASN A 749 17.97 14.05 30.65
CA ASN A 749 18.56 12.88 31.30
C ASN A 749 19.25 11.96 30.29
N LEU A 750 18.69 11.81 29.10
CA LEU A 750 19.27 11.04 27.99
C LEU A 750 20.56 11.68 27.48
N GLU A 751 20.60 13.01 27.32
CA GLU A 751 21.81 13.72 26.90
C GLU A 751 22.92 13.66 27.95
N ARG A 752 22.59 13.69 29.24
CA ARG A 752 23.56 13.43 30.32
C ARG A 752 24.17 12.03 30.18
N LEU A 753 23.34 11.01 29.97
CA LEU A 753 23.79 9.63 29.78
C LEU A 753 24.68 9.50 28.52
N ARG A 754 24.27 10.07 27.38
CA ARG A 754 25.06 10.07 26.15
C ARG A 754 26.41 10.77 26.34
N THR A 755 26.39 11.93 26.99
CA THR A 755 27.60 12.72 27.29
C THR A 755 28.54 11.94 28.20
N PHE A 756 28.01 11.31 29.26
CA PHE A 756 28.77 10.45 30.16
C PHE A 756 29.46 9.31 29.41
N LEU A 757 28.74 8.57 28.57
CA LEU A 757 29.30 7.45 27.81
C LEU A 757 30.37 7.92 26.82
N LYS A 758 30.15 9.04 26.14
CA LYS A 758 31.11 9.60 25.19
C LYS A 758 32.38 10.09 25.88
N ALA A 759 32.26 10.82 26.99
CA ALA A 759 33.39 11.34 27.74
C ALA A 759 34.24 10.23 28.38
N ASN A 760 33.62 9.09 28.69
CA ASN A 760 34.28 7.98 29.38
C ASN A 760 34.54 6.75 28.49
N ALA A 761 34.34 6.85 27.17
CA ALA A 761 34.43 5.73 26.23
C ALA A 761 35.77 4.98 26.30
N GLY A 762 36.89 5.67 26.55
CA GLY A 762 38.23 5.07 26.68
C GLY A 762 38.45 4.27 27.97
N SER A 763 37.60 4.44 28.99
CA SER A 763 37.63 3.66 30.23
C SER A 763 36.56 2.56 30.29
N ILE A 764 35.53 2.68 29.44
CA ILE A 764 34.41 1.75 29.40
C ILE A 764 34.70 0.67 28.35
N GLN A 765 35.08 -0.51 28.83
CA GLN A 765 35.31 -1.67 27.98
C GLN A 765 34.06 -2.01 27.15
N GLY A 766 34.27 -2.26 25.86
CA GLY A 766 33.21 -2.43 24.86
C GLY A 766 32.84 -1.11 24.16
N LEU A 767 33.19 0.06 24.72
CA LEU A 767 33.12 1.35 24.02
C LEU A 767 34.49 1.85 23.54
N SER A 768 35.59 1.33 24.08
CA SER A 768 36.96 1.79 23.80
C SER A 768 37.51 1.44 22.40
N GLY A 769 36.68 0.88 21.51
CA GLY A 769 37.06 0.57 20.13
C GLY A 769 38.01 -0.65 20.00
N PRO A 770 38.68 -0.83 18.84
CA PRO A 770 39.44 -2.05 18.52
C PRO A 770 40.65 -2.33 19.43
N THR A 771 41.07 -1.36 20.26
CA THR A 771 42.22 -1.50 21.15
C THR A 771 42.03 -2.54 22.25
N ASP A 772 40.77 -2.79 22.65
CA ASP A 772 40.46 -3.82 23.64
C ASP A 772 40.48 -5.22 23.04
N VAL A 773 40.08 -5.36 21.78
CA VAL A 773 40.06 -6.64 21.06
C VAL A 773 41.48 -7.20 20.94
N ARG A 774 42.47 -6.36 20.64
CA ARG A 774 43.87 -6.78 20.46
C ARG A 774 44.60 -7.15 21.77
N ARG A 775 44.11 -6.69 22.93
CA ARG A 775 44.80 -6.86 24.22
C ARG A 775 44.56 -8.23 24.86
N ARG A 776 43.67 -9.05 24.31
CA ARG A 776 43.30 -10.38 24.83
C ARG A 776 43.53 -11.47 23.79
N ALA A 777 43.87 -12.67 24.27
CA ALA A 777 44.56 -13.68 23.48
C ALA A 777 43.66 -14.81 22.96
N THR A 778 42.45 -14.99 23.51
CA THR A 778 41.59 -16.10 23.09
C THR A 778 40.52 -15.66 22.10
N ARG A 779 40.30 -16.46 21.06
CA ARG A 779 39.23 -16.26 20.07
C ARG A 779 37.84 -16.12 20.71
N HIS A 780 37.60 -16.82 21.83
CA HIS A 780 36.36 -16.77 22.58
C HIS A 780 36.13 -15.38 23.19
N GLU A 781 37.16 -14.81 23.81
CA GLU A 781 37.11 -13.46 24.36
C GLU A 781 36.94 -12.41 23.26
N GLU A 782 37.61 -12.55 22.11
CA GLU A 782 37.46 -11.63 20.98
C GLU A 782 36.01 -11.59 20.48
N ILE A 783 35.37 -12.76 20.26
CA ILE A 783 33.98 -12.85 19.82
C ILE A 783 33.04 -12.23 20.86
N ALA A 784 33.26 -12.52 22.15
CA ALA A 784 32.46 -11.96 23.24
C ALA A 784 32.56 -10.43 23.32
N LEU A 785 33.77 -9.89 23.14
CA LEU A 785 34.02 -8.44 23.16
C LEU A 785 33.46 -7.74 21.92
N GLN A 786 33.51 -8.40 20.76
CA GLN A 786 32.89 -7.89 19.53
C GLN A 786 31.37 -7.83 19.65
N ALA A 787 30.74 -8.87 20.21
CA ALA A 787 29.30 -8.89 20.48
C ALA A 787 28.89 -7.79 21.46
N GLU A 788 29.64 -7.62 22.55
CA GLU A 788 29.45 -6.55 23.54
C GLU A 788 29.56 -5.15 22.89
N HIS A 789 30.58 -4.93 22.05
CA HIS A 789 30.75 -3.68 21.32
C HIS A 789 29.55 -3.37 20.42
N GLN A 790 29.07 -4.35 19.66
CA GLN A 790 27.90 -4.20 18.80
C GLN A 790 26.63 -3.88 19.60
N ALA A 791 26.43 -4.53 20.75
CA ALA A 791 25.27 -4.32 21.60
C ALA A 791 25.29 -2.93 22.28
N LEU A 792 26.44 -2.49 22.78
CA LEU A 792 26.60 -1.14 23.33
C LEU A 792 26.45 -0.07 22.26
N HIS A 793 27.00 -0.29 21.07
CA HIS A 793 26.82 0.62 19.93
C HIS A 793 25.34 0.71 19.52
N ALA A 794 24.62 -0.42 19.53
CA ALA A 794 23.18 -0.45 19.29
C ALA A 794 22.40 0.41 20.29
N LEU A 795 22.74 0.35 21.59
CA LEU A 795 22.15 1.23 22.60
C LEU A 795 22.48 2.71 22.33
N GLN A 796 23.73 3.05 21.94
CA GLN A 796 24.08 4.42 21.56
C GLN A 796 23.26 4.94 20.38
N LYS A 797 23.07 4.12 19.35
CA LYS A 797 22.21 4.47 18.20
C LYS A 797 20.75 4.60 18.59
N LEU A 798 20.26 3.80 19.52
CA LEU A 798 18.90 3.98 20.05
C LEU A 798 18.77 5.29 20.83
N MET A 799 19.74 5.66 21.66
CA MET A 799 19.72 6.94 22.39
C MET A 799 19.74 8.15 21.45
N GLU A 800 20.52 8.09 20.36
CA GLU A 800 20.47 9.09 19.28
C GLU A 800 19.05 9.18 18.68
N SER A 801 18.47 8.04 18.32
CA SER A 801 17.14 7.97 17.71
C SER A 801 16.02 8.45 18.64
N ILE A 802 16.10 8.17 19.94
CA ILE A 802 15.16 8.67 20.96
C ILE A 802 15.28 10.19 21.09
N SER A 803 16.50 10.73 21.16
CA SER A 803 16.72 12.18 21.28
C SER A 803 16.19 12.94 20.06
N GLU A 804 16.51 12.46 18.85
CA GLU A 804 15.97 13.03 17.61
C GLU A 804 14.45 12.92 17.54
N GLY A 805 13.88 11.79 17.98
CA GLY A 805 12.44 11.57 18.02
C GLY A 805 11.73 12.52 19.00
N ILE A 806 12.28 12.72 20.20
CA ILE A 806 11.75 13.70 21.17
C ILE A 806 11.83 15.11 20.58
N SER A 807 12.97 15.49 20.00
CA SER A 807 13.14 16.80 19.37
C SER A 807 12.17 17.04 18.21
N PHE A 808 11.86 16.01 17.41
CA PHE A 808 10.82 16.08 16.40
C PHE A 808 9.44 16.32 17.01
N VAL A 809 9.07 15.61 18.08
CA VAL A 809 7.77 15.81 18.74
C VAL A 809 7.66 17.20 19.36
N LEU A 810 8.73 17.72 19.98
CA LEU A 810 8.76 19.09 20.49
C LEU A 810 8.56 20.11 19.36
N MET A 811 9.28 19.96 18.24
CA MET A 811 9.10 20.82 17.06
C MET A 811 7.69 20.72 16.47
N LEU A 812 7.10 19.52 16.43
CA LEU A 812 5.73 19.34 15.95
C LEU A 812 4.76 20.16 16.80
N PHE A 813 4.88 20.13 18.13
CA PHE A 813 4.00 20.89 19.03
C PHE A 813 4.36 22.37 19.20
N ASP A 814 5.54 22.81 18.76
CA ASP A 814 5.84 24.23 18.54
C ASP A 814 5.06 24.80 17.34
N GLU A 815 4.56 23.93 16.45
CA GLU A 815 3.75 24.30 15.28
C GLU A 815 2.23 24.15 15.53
N ARG A 816 1.40 24.72 14.64
CA ARG A 816 -0.06 24.49 14.69
C ARG A 816 -0.41 23.09 14.16
N VAL A 817 -0.25 22.08 15.02
CA VAL A 817 -0.49 20.66 14.71
C VAL A 817 -1.87 20.40 14.11
N ALA A 818 -2.91 21.12 14.55
CA ALA A 818 -4.26 20.99 14.00
C ALA A 818 -4.33 21.31 12.51
N ASP A 819 -3.63 22.36 12.05
CA ASP A 819 -3.59 22.73 10.63
C ASP A 819 -2.88 21.65 9.80
N ILE A 820 -1.78 21.11 10.34
CA ILE A 820 -1.03 20.02 9.71
C ILE A 820 -1.94 18.79 9.61
N TYR A 821 -2.61 18.44 10.71
CA TYR A 821 -3.47 17.28 10.81
C TYR A 821 -4.61 17.27 9.77
N VAL A 822 -5.26 18.42 9.54
CA VAL A 822 -6.36 18.54 8.57
C VAL A 822 -5.89 18.41 7.12
N ARG A 823 -4.61 18.71 6.83
CA ARG A 823 -4.00 18.60 5.50
C ARG A 823 -3.58 17.18 5.13
N LEU A 824 -3.48 16.28 6.11
CA LEU A 824 -3.12 14.89 5.89
C LEU A 824 -4.31 14.12 5.31
N ASP A 825 -4.04 13.14 4.44
CA ASP A 825 -5.03 12.17 3.98
C ASP A 825 -5.49 11.27 5.14
N ASP A 826 -6.62 10.59 4.95
CA ASP A 826 -7.24 9.77 5.99
C ASP A 826 -6.30 8.65 6.50
N GLY A 827 -5.54 8.03 5.60
CA GLY A 827 -4.59 6.97 5.96
C GLY A 827 -3.47 7.49 6.86
N THR A 828 -2.86 8.63 6.49
CA THR A 828 -1.81 9.25 7.30
C THR A 828 -2.34 9.79 8.63
N ARG A 829 -3.58 10.31 8.68
CA ARG A 829 -4.23 10.72 9.94
C ARG A 829 -4.39 9.56 10.92
N ASP A 830 -4.76 8.39 10.43
CA ASP A 830 -4.90 7.20 11.27
C ASP A 830 -3.55 6.66 11.72
N GLN A 831 -2.52 6.69 10.87
CA GLN A 831 -1.16 6.36 11.28
C GLN A 831 -0.65 7.28 12.39
N LEU A 832 -0.89 8.60 12.28
CA LEU A 832 -0.53 9.56 13.32
C LEU A 832 -1.29 9.33 14.63
N ARG A 833 -2.59 9.04 14.58
CA ARG A 833 -3.38 8.68 15.78
C ARG A 833 -2.86 7.44 16.50
N GLN A 834 -2.29 6.49 15.76
CA GLN A 834 -1.80 5.22 16.29
C GLN A 834 -0.29 5.24 16.60
N LEU A 835 0.44 6.29 16.20
CA LEU A 835 1.87 6.39 16.38
C LEU A 835 2.24 6.36 17.87
N THR A 836 3.07 5.39 18.25
CA THR A 836 3.71 5.31 19.57
C THR A 836 5.14 5.83 19.53
N TYR A 837 5.68 6.20 20.69
CA TYR A 837 7.09 6.60 20.79
C TYR A 837 8.04 5.47 20.40
N GLU A 838 7.77 4.21 20.76
CA GLU A 838 8.55 3.05 20.28
C GLU A 838 8.60 3.03 18.74
N SER A 839 7.45 3.20 18.08
CA SER A 839 7.37 3.19 16.63
C SER A 839 8.20 4.33 16.03
N LEU A 840 8.05 5.54 16.56
CA LEU A 840 8.82 6.72 16.13
C LEU A 840 10.33 6.53 16.30
N PHE A 841 10.75 5.96 17.43
CA PHE A 841 12.17 5.83 17.78
C PHE A 841 12.85 4.67 17.05
N ALA A 842 12.17 3.55 16.85
CA ALA A 842 12.82 2.29 16.49
C ALA A 842 12.24 1.57 15.27
N ARG A 843 11.05 1.93 14.77
CA ARG A 843 10.41 1.20 13.66
C ARG A 843 10.47 2.00 12.34
N PRO A 844 10.68 1.32 11.19
CA PRO A 844 10.70 1.99 9.88
C PRO A 844 9.42 2.80 9.60
N ALA A 845 8.25 2.23 9.87
CA ALA A 845 6.96 2.88 9.67
C ALA A 845 6.84 4.22 10.43
N GLY A 846 7.34 4.27 11.67
CA GLY A 846 7.36 5.52 12.45
C GLY A 846 8.31 6.57 11.87
N LYS A 847 9.48 6.15 11.37
CA LYS A 847 10.43 7.05 10.69
C LYS A 847 9.89 7.59 9.37
N ASP A 848 9.20 6.76 8.59
CA ASP A 848 8.62 7.17 7.32
C ASP A 848 7.45 8.12 7.53
N LEU A 849 6.61 7.87 8.53
CA LEU A 849 5.59 8.84 8.95
C LEU A 849 6.21 10.16 9.42
N ALA A 850 7.30 10.13 10.19
CA ALA A 850 7.98 11.34 10.61
C ALA A 850 8.50 12.16 9.41
N LYS A 851 9.06 11.52 8.38
CA LYS A 851 9.47 12.20 7.13
C LYS A 851 8.30 12.86 6.41
N LEU A 852 7.14 12.19 6.36
CA LEU A 852 5.91 12.76 5.77
C LEU A 852 5.42 13.97 6.57
N LEU A 853 5.45 13.89 7.90
CA LEU A 853 5.06 14.99 8.78
C LEU A 853 6.03 16.17 8.70
N VAL A 854 7.33 15.93 8.58
CA VAL A 854 8.32 16.98 8.31
C VAL A 854 7.98 17.71 7.01
N LYS A 855 7.67 16.99 5.93
CA LYS A 855 7.24 17.60 4.66
C LYS A 855 5.98 18.43 4.85
N ALA A 856 5.00 17.95 5.61
CA ALA A 856 3.78 18.69 5.90
C ALA A 856 4.03 19.96 6.76
N ILE A 857 4.92 19.91 7.76
CA ILE A 857 5.33 21.06 8.58
C ILE A 857 5.96 22.14 7.68
N VAL A 858 6.88 21.75 6.81
CA VAL A 858 7.60 22.69 5.94
C VAL A 858 6.68 23.29 4.89
N ASN A 859 5.86 22.49 4.21
CA ASN A 859 4.91 22.99 3.20
C ASN A 859 3.91 23.98 3.80
N ARG A 860 3.42 23.72 5.02
CA ARG A 860 2.55 24.67 5.74
C ARG A 860 3.29 25.98 6.04
N ASN A 861 4.56 25.91 6.46
CA ASN A 861 5.37 27.09 6.74
C ASN A 861 5.60 27.93 5.47
N ILE A 862 5.88 27.29 4.33
CA ILE A 862 6.01 27.92 3.00
C ILE A 862 4.72 28.70 2.67
N GLU A 863 3.56 28.05 2.75
CA GLU A 863 2.27 28.68 2.44
C GLU A 863 1.91 29.84 3.38
N SER A 864 2.43 29.82 4.62
CA SER A 864 2.22 30.92 5.57
C SER A 864 3.17 32.10 5.38
N GLY A 865 4.10 32.03 4.42
CA GLY A 865 5.13 33.03 4.18
C GLY A 865 6.26 33.05 5.22
N SER A 866 6.44 31.96 5.98
CA SER A 866 7.53 31.81 6.94
C SER A 866 8.84 31.48 6.24
N ASN A 867 9.98 31.94 6.78
CA ASN A 867 11.30 31.68 6.20
C ASN A 867 11.71 30.21 6.42
N VAL A 868 11.74 29.45 5.33
CA VAL A 868 12.01 27.99 5.35
C VAL A 868 13.41 27.68 5.85
N GLU A 869 14.39 28.56 5.68
CA GLU A 869 15.76 28.31 6.12
C GLU A 869 15.83 28.07 7.62
N THR A 870 15.10 28.85 8.40
CA THR A 870 15.06 28.71 9.87
C THR A 870 14.47 27.37 10.29
N VAL A 871 13.39 26.94 9.63
CA VAL A 871 12.69 25.68 9.92
C VAL A 871 13.52 24.49 9.44
N ALA A 872 14.06 24.54 8.23
CA ALA A 872 14.87 23.48 7.63
C ALA A 872 16.20 23.27 8.37
N ASP A 873 16.88 24.34 8.79
CA ASP A 873 18.10 24.24 9.60
C ASP A 873 17.81 23.73 11.00
N ALA A 874 16.69 24.15 11.61
CA ALA A 874 16.24 23.60 12.89
C ALA A 874 15.94 22.09 12.78
N LEU A 875 15.23 21.67 11.73
CA LEU A 875 14.91 20.26 11.46
C LEU A 875 16.17 19.43 11.21
N ARG A 876 17.12 19.88 10.37
CA ARG A 876 18.39 19.15 10.15
C ARG A 876 19.20 19.04 11.44
N ARG A 877 19.29 20.11 12.23
CA ARG A 877 20.11 20.12 13.45
C ARG A 877 19.50 19.27 14.56
N ARG A 878 18.17 19.22 14.66
CA ARG A 878 17.46 18.57 15.77
C ARG A 878 16.99 17.15 15.44
N CYS A 879 16.62 16.85 14.19
CA CYS A 879 16.09 15.57 13.76
C CYS A 879 16.48 15.22 12.31
N GLY A 880 17.77 15.36 12.00
CA GLY A 880 18.32 15.17 10.65
C GLY A 880 18.02 13.80 10.01
N SER A 881 17.75 12.74 10.78
CA SER A 881 17.35 11.45 10.19
C SER A 881 15.96 11.44 9.53
N PHE A 882 15.13 12.46 9.78
CA PHE A 882 13.80 12.63 9.17
C PHE A 882 13.79 13.61 7.99
N CYS A 883 14.91 14.27 7.70
CA CYS A 883 15.01 15.26 6.63
C CYS A 883 16.36 15.14 5.92
N SER A 884 16.36 14.61 4.70
CA SER A 884 17.59 14.41 3.95
C SER A 884 18.19 15.74 3.47
N PRO A 885 19.49 15.76 3.10
CA PRO A 885 20.09 16.93 2.49
C PRO A 885 19.34 17.43 1.25
N ASP A 886 18.83 16.49 0.44
CA ASP A 886 18.08 16.76 -0.79
C ASP A 886 16.70 17.34 -0.50
N ASP A 887 15.98 16.82 0.52
CA ASP A 887 14.67 17.37 0.93
C ASP A 887 14.77 18.88 1.25
N VAL A 888 15.86 19.32 1.88
CA VAL A 888 16.05 20.76 2.16
C VAL A 888 16.25 21.58 0.89
N VAL A 889 16.95 21.06 -0.11
CA VAL A 889 17.09 21.76 -1.39
C VAL A 889 15.73 21.82 -2.11
N ILE A 890 14.94 20.76 -2.04
CA ILE A 890 13.56 20.72 -2.57
C ILE A 890 12.69 21.77 -1.86
N PHE A 891 12.76 21.87 -0.53
CA PHE A 891 12.00 22.88 0.22
C PHE A 891 12.41 24.31 -0.14
N LYS A 892 13.71 24.57 -0.33
CA LYS A 892 14.20 25.87 -0.82
C LYS A 892 13.69 26.17 -2.23
N ALA A 893 13.67 25.18 -3.12
CA ALA A 893 13.14 25.34 -4.47
C ALA A 893 11.63 25.66 -4.46
N GLN A 894 10.86 24.97 -3.61
CA GLN A 894 9.43 25.22 -3.40
C GLN A 894 9.17 26.60 -2.77
N GLU A 895 10.01 27.05 -1.85
CA GLU A 895 9.94 28.41 -1.30
C GLU A 895 10.16 29.47 -2.38
N GLN A 896 11.17 29.30 -3.26
CA GLN A 896 11.40 30.25 -4.36
C GLN A 896 10.22 30.28 -5.34
N LEU A 897 9.60 29.13 -5.63
CA LEU A 897 8.37 29.06 -6.43
C LEU A 897 7.22 29.83 -5.78
N GLN A 898 6.98 29.60 -4.49
CA GLN A 898 5.93 30.29 -3.74
C GLN A 898 6.16 31.81 -3.75
N ARG A 899 7.40 32.26 -3.48
CA ARG A 899 7.77 33.68 -3.53
C ARG A 899 7.61 34.25 -4.94
N ALA A 900 7.93 33.51 -5.99
CA ALA A 900 7.73 33.94 -7.37
C ALA A 900 6.24 34.18 -7.68
N SER A 901 5.35 33.33 -7.17
CA SER A 901 3.90 33.48 -7.34
C SER A 901 3.35 34.75 -6.67
N GLU A 902 4.02 35.22 -5.62
CA GLU A 902 3.67 36.44 -4.89
C GLU A 902 4.23 37.73 -5.54
N GLN A 903 5.19 37.62 -6.47
CA GLN A 903 5.81 38.75 -7.18
C GLN A 903 4.95 39.33 -8.33
N ILE A 904 3.64 39.53 -8.09
CA ILE A 904 2.67 39.97 -9.11
C ILE A 904 3.07 41.30 -9.79
N LYS A 905 3.71 42.21 -9.05
CA LYS A 905 4.10 43.56 -9.54
C LYS A 905 5.49 43.64 -10.17
N SER A 906 6.31 42.59 -10.05
CA SER A 906 7.72 42.62 -10.46
C SER A 906 8.07 41.40 -11.31
N PRO A 907 7.74 41.42 -12.62
CA PRO A 907 7.95 40.27 -13.50
C PRO A 907 9.43 39.86 -13.63
N GLN A 908 10.36 40.82 -13.55
CA GLN A 908 11.79 40.53 -13.59
C GLN A 908 12.27 39.80 -12.33
N ALA A 909 11.79 40.22 -11.15
CA ALA A 909 12.10 39.54 -9.90
C ALA A 909 11.47 38.14 -9.87
N ALA A 910 10.23 38.00 -10.35
CA ALA A 910 9.58 36.70 -10.51
C ALA A 910 10.41 35.75 -11.39
N ARG A 911 10.88 36.21 -12.56
CA ARG A 911 11.73 35.41 -13.46
C ARG A 911 13.05 34.99 -12.81
N GLY A 912 13.68 35.88 -12.03
CA GLY A 912 14.89 35.55 -11.26
C GLY A 912 14.65 34.44 -10.24
N LEU A 913 13.53 34.49 -9.50
CA LEU A 913 13.14 33.47 -8.52
C LEU A 913 12.81 32.12 -9.18
N LEU A 914 12.16 32.15 -10.34
CA LEU A 914 11.86 30.94 -11.14
C LEU A 914 13.12 30.27 -11.69
N SER A 915 14.10 31.07 -12.13
CA SER A 915 15.39 30.56 -12.58
C SER A 915 16.18 29.92 -11.42
N GLU A 916 16.14 30.54 -10.23
CA GLU A 916 16.78 29.98 -9.04
C GLU A 916 16.09 28.69 -8.59
N SER A 917 14.75 28.64 -8.62
CA SER A 917 14.01 27.42 -8.27
C SER A 917 14.34 26.27 -9.22
N LEU A 918 14.49 26.55 -10.52
CA LEU A 918 14.85 25.56 -11.53
C LEU A 918 16.24 24.97 -11.23
N HIS A 919 17.24 25.84 -11.04
CA HIS A 919 18.60 25.41 -10.70
C HIS A 919 18.65 24.56 -9.43
N LEU A 920 17.86 24.90 -8.41
CA LEU A 920 17.75 24.10 -7.18
C LEU A 920 17.11 22.73 -7.43
N PHE A 921 16.01 22.65 -8.20
CA PHE A 921 15.38 21.37 -8.55
C PHE A 921 16.30 20.49 -9.40
N GLU A 922 17.00 21.06 -10.38
CA GLU A 922 17.95 20.34 -11.24
C GLU A 922 19.07 19.69 -10.42
N ARG A 923 19.59 20.39 -9.40
CA ARG A 923 20.65 19.85 -8.52
C ARG A 923 20.24 18.58 -7.78
N VAL A 924 18.94 18.35 -7.59
CA VAL A 924 18.36 17.18 -6.90
C VAL A 924 17.46 16.34 -7.79
N ALA A 925 17.53 16.52 -9.12
CA ALA A 925 16.63 15.89 -10.09
C ALA A 925 16.57 14.35 -9.95
N GLY A 926 17.71 13.68 -9.70
CA GLY A 926 17.74 12.23 -9.48
C GLY A 926 16.97 11.76 -8.24
N SER A 927 16.86 12.60 -7.20
CA SER A 927 16.12 12.31 -5.96
C SER A 927 14.68 12.82 -5.97
N LEU A 928 14.32 13.67 -6.94
CA LEU A 928 13.00 14.28 -7.03
C LEU A 928 11.94 13.20 -7.24
N THR A 929 10.90 13.23 -6.43
CA THR A 929 9.76 12.31 -6.56
C THR A 929 8.82 12.79 -7.66
N TYR A 930 8.10 11.87 -8.30
CA TYR A 930 7.11 12.24 -9.33
C TYR A 930 6.08 13.26 -8.81
N ALA A 931 5.61 13.12 -7.56
CA ALA A 931 4.70 14.09 -6.95
C ALA A 931 5.30 15.50 -6.84
N ASN A 932 6.58 15.61 -6.44
CA ASN A 932 7.27 16.90 -6.37
C ASN A 932 7.47 17.49 -7.77
N LEU A 933 7.84 16.66 -8.75
CA LEU A 933 8.00 17.08 -10.14
C LEU A 933 6.68 17.61 -10.70
N THR A 934 5.59 16.86 -10.60
CA THR A 934 4.26 17.27 -11.08
C THR A 934 3.81 18.57 -10.42
N GLY A 935 4.02 18.71 -9.10
CA GLY A 935 3.72 19.95 -8.38
C GLY A 935 4.52 21.16 -8.88
N ALA A 936 5.83 20.99 -9.08
CA ALA A 936 6.70 22.04 -9.60
C ALA A 936 6.33 22.43 -11.03
N VAL A 937 6.07 21.44 -11.90
CA VAL A 937 5.64 21.65 -13.30
C VAL A 937 4.30 22.39 -13.35
N ALA A 938 3.32 21.99 -12.54
CA ALA A 938 2.02 22.67 -12.48
C ALA A 938 2.17 24.15 -12.08
N GLN A 939 3.01 24.45 -11.09
CA GLN A 939 3.29 25.84 -10.70
C GLN A 939 4.06 26.61 -11.78
N TYR A 940 5.04 25.99 -12.45
CA TYR A 940 5.72 26.62 -13.58
C TYR A 940 4.77 26.94 -14.73
N VAL A 941 3.85 26.04 -15.06
CA VAL A 941 2.82 26.27 -16.06
C VAL A 941 1.91 27.43 -15.64
N GLN A 942 1.43 27.44 -14.39
CA GLN A 942 0.60 28.53 -13.85
C GLN A 942 1.31 29.90 -13.92
N LEU A 943 2.62 29.91 -13.68
CA LEU A 943 3.47 31.11 -13.76
C LEU A 943 4.01 31.37 -15.17
N LYS A 944 3.51 30.65 -16.19
CA LYS A 944 3.87 30.79 -17.61
C LYS A 944 5.37 30.64 -17.87
N TYR A 945 6.05 29.73 -17.17
CA TYR A 945 7.47 29.39 -17.30
C TYR A 945 7.66 28.00 -17.95
N TYR A 946 7.05 27.82 -19.12
CA TYR A 946 6.99 26.53 -19.83
C TYR A 946 8.37 25.95 -20.17
N ALA A 947 9.31 26.79 -20.64
CA ALA A 947 10.66 26.33 -20.97
C ALA A 947 11.37 25.68 -19.75
N GLY A 948 11.27 26.30 -18.58
CA GLY A 948 11.82 25.74 -17.34
C GLY A 948 11.10 24.46 -16.90
N ALA A 949 9.79 24.36 -17.11
CA ALA A 949 9.05 23.14 -16.82
C ALA A 949 9.51 21.95 -17.70
N ILE A 950 9.67 22.17 -19.00
CA ILE A 950 10.15 21.16 -19.94
C ILE A 950 11.59 20.76 -19.61
N GLN A 951 12.46 21.76 -19.37
CA GLN A 951 13.85 21.52 -19.00
C GLN A 951 13.97 20.67 -17.73
N LEU A 952 13.16 20.94 -16.70
CA LEU A 952 13.15 20.13 -15.48
C LEU A 952 12.70 18.68 -15.75
N CYS A 953 11.63 18.47 -16.52
CA CYS A 953 11.15 17.13 -16.87
C CYS A 953 12.23 16.33 -17.60
N LEU A 954 12.89 16.94 -18.60
CA LEU A 954 13.96 16.29 -19.36
C LEU A 954 15.18 15.99 -18.49
N MET A 955 15.55 16.90 -17.59
CA MET A 955 16.64 16.67 -16.64
C MET A 955 16.33 15.52 -15.68
N VAL A 956 15.10 15.44 -15.15
CA VAL A 956 14.69 14.31 -14.28
C VAL A 956 14.69 13.00 -15.06
N ALA A 957 14.17 12.98 -16.29
CA ALA A 957 14.19 11.79 -17.15
C ALA A 957 15.63 11.27 -17.39
N HIS A 958 16.56 12.19 -17.68
CA HIS A 958 17.98 11.87 -17.83
C HIS A 958 18.58 11.29 -16.55
N GLU A 959 18.34 11.95 -15.42
CA GLU A 959 18.90 11.58 -14.12
C GLU A 959 18.37 10.25 -13.57
N LYS A 960 17.13 9.87 -13.88
CA LYS A 960 16.54 8.58 -13.51
C LYS A 960 17.06 7.41 -14.36
N ASP A 961 17.66 7.68 -15.52
CA ASP A 961 18.23 6.67 -16.42
C ASP A 961 19.54 7.17 -17.04
N ARG A 962 20.54 7.47 -16.20
CA ARG A 962 21.86 7.95 -16.64
C ARG A 962 22.58 6.98 -17.58
N GLY A 963 22.22 5.69 -17.54
CA GLY A 963 22.80 4.64 -18.38
C GLY A 963 22.15 4.47 -19.76
N ASN A 964 21.12 5.25 -20.09
CA ASN A 964 20.32 5.09 -21.32
C ASN A 964 19.81 3.66 -21.51
N ALA A 965 19.44 2.98 -20.41
CA ALA A 965 18.89 1.64 -20.45
C ALA A 965 17.58 1.59 -21.25
N ALA A 966 16.78 2.66 -21.16
CA ALA A 966 15.55 2.82 -21.93
C ALA A 966 15.80 2.83 -23.44
N LEU A 967 16.86 3.51 -23.90
CA LEU A 967 17.24 3.56 -25.31
C LEU A 967 17.73 2.20 -25.80
N ALA A 968 18.56 1.52 -25.00
CA ALA A 968 19.04 0.17 -25.34
C ALA A 968 17.87 -0.82 -25.45
N TRP A 969 16.89 -0.77 -24.53
CA TRP A 969 15.69 -1.60 -24.59
C TRP A 969 14.85 -1.35 -25.84
N LEU A 970 14.72 -0.08 -26.22
CA LEU A 970 14.02 0.31 -27.43
C LEU A 970 14.74 -0.18 -28.69
N ASN A 971 16.07 -0.12 -28.70
CA ASN A 971 16.89 -0.58 -29.82
C ASN A 971 16.89 -2.10 -30.00
N ASP A 972 16.68 -2.86 -28.92
CA ASP A 972 16.54 -4.32 -28.95
C ASP A 972 15.10 -4.80 -29.27
N GLY A 973 14.21 -3.90 -29.69
CA GLY A 973 12.85 -4.26 -30.12
C GLY A 973 11.86 -4.46 -28.97
N LYS A 974 12.08 -3.82 -27.81
CA LYS A 974 11.17 -3.85 -26.65
C LYS A 974 10.87 -5.28 -26.12
N PRO A 975 11.87 -6.11 -25.81
CA PRO A 975 11.64 -7.47 -25.31
C PRO A 975 10.78 -7.48 -24.03
N ASP A 976 9.81 -8.39 -23.98
CA ASP A 976 8.94 -8.60 -22.82
C ASP A 976 9.73 -9.12 -21.60
N ALA A 977 9.26 -8.74 -20.40
CA ALA A 977 9.86 -9.08 -19.11
C ALA A 977 11.33 -8.62 -18.90
N ASP A 978 11.84 -7.67 -19.70
CA ASP A 978 13.17 -7.08 -19.53
C ASP A 978 13.22 -6.01 -18.42
N PRO A 979 14.21 -6.03 -17.50
CA PRO A 979 14.34 -5.05 -16.42
C PRO A 979 14.51 -3.60 -16.91
N ARG A 980 15.00 -3.38 -18.13
CA ARG A 980 15.18 -2.04 -18.72
C ARG A 980 13.86 -1.34 -19.05
N ARG A 981 12.72 -2.07 -19.02
CA ARG A 981 11.38 -1.50 -19.15
C ARG A 981 11.05 -0.49 -18.03
N ALA A 982 11.54 -0.71 -16.81
CA ALA A 982 11.24 0.17 -15.68
C ALA A 982 11.87 1.58 -15.83
N PRO A 983 13.17 1.73 -16.17
CA PRO A 983 13.74 3.03 -16.55
C PRO A 983 12.98 3.74 -17.68
N TRP A 984 12.56 3.00 -18.71
CA TRP A 984 11.76 3.57 -19.81
C TRP A 984 10.40 4.11 -19.31
N GLN A 985 9.71 3.38 -18.43
CA GLN A 985 8.44 3.83 -17.84
C GLN A 985 8.62 5.10 -16.99
N GLU A 986 9.72 5.23 -16.27
CA GLU A 986 9.99 6.43 -15.47
C GLU A 986 10.31 7.65 -16.35
N ARG A 987 11.02 7.46 -17.47
CA ARG A 987 11.20 8.49 -18.49
C ARG A 987 9.87 8.92 -19.12
N LYS A 988 9.04 7.95 -19.54
CA LYS A 988 7.73 8.23 -20.15
C LYS A 988 6.84 9.11 -19.26
N ARG A 989 6.80 8.84 -17.95
CA ARG A 989 6.07 9.70 -17.00
C ARG A 989 6.54 11.16 -17.02
N CYS A 990 7.82 11.40 -17.22
CA CYS A 990 8.35 12.76 -17.35
C CYS A 990 7.95 13.40 -18.68
N TYR A 991 7.92 12.61 -19.77
CA TYR A 991 7.51 13.07 -21.10
C TYR A 991 6.02 13.39 -21.18
N ASP A 992 5.18 12.60 -20.51
CA ASP A 992 3.74 12.89 -20.36
C ASP A 992 3.49 14.28 -19.72
N LEU A 993 4.36 14.69 -18.79
CA LEU A 993 4.33 16.05 -18.24
C LEU A 993 4.76 17.09 -19.28
N VAL A 994 5.77 16.81 -20.11
CA VAL A 994 6.15 17.68 -21.25
C VAL A 994 4.99 17.86 -22.22
N HIS A 995 4.28 16.78 -22.58
CA HIS A 995 3.10 16.84 -23.44
C HIS A 995 2.00 17.73 -22.83
N THR A 996 1.78 17.60 -21.53
CA THR A 996 0.84 18.44 -20.78
C THR A 996 1.24 19.92 -20.84
N VAL A 997 2.53 20.23 -20.67
CA VAL A 997 3.08 21.58 -20.75
C VAL A 997 2.92 22.16 -22.16
N LEU A 998 3.23 21.38 -23.21
CA LEU A 998 3.11 21.81 -24.61
C LEU A 998 1.66 22.07 -25.02
N ARG A 999 0.72 21.21 -24.60
CA ARG A 999 -0.71 21.41 -24.86
C ARG A 999 -1.22 22.71 -24.22
N GLN A 1000 -0.81 22.98 -22.98
CA GLN A 1000 -1.18 24.22 -22.29
C GLN A 1000 -0.53 25.45 -22.94
N LEU A 1001 0.76 25.36 -23.31
CA LEU A 1001 1.47 26.43 -24.02
C LEU A 1001 0.80 26.79 -25.34
N ASP A 1002 0.43 25.78 -26.15
CA ASP A 1002 -0.23 25.98 -27.43
C ASP A 1002 -1.61 26.61 -27.25
N THR A 1003 -2.37 26.16 -26.24
CA THR A 1003 -3.66 26.75 -25.86
C THR A 1003 -3.52 28.22 -25.43
N ASP A 1004 -2.54 28.53 -24.57
CA ASP A 1004 -2.30 29.88 -24.06
C ASP A 1004 -1.77 30.84 -25.14
N SER A 1005 -1.07 30.31 -26.16
CA SER A 1005 -0.52 31.10 -27.26
C SER A 1005 -1.52 31.33 -28.39
N ALA A 1006 -2.49 30.44 -28.61
CA ALA A 1006 -3.43 30.52 -29.73
C ALA A 1006 -4.32 31.78 -29.71
N ALA A 1007 -4.51 32.39 -28.54
CA ALA A 1007 -5.33 33.59 -28.36
C ALA A 1007 -4.58 34.91 -28.64
N GLU A 1008 -3.25 34.89 -28.82
CA GLU A 1008 -2.43 36.09 -28.97
C GLU A 1008 -1.74 36.13 -30.35
N PRO A 1009 -1.67 37.30 -31.03
CA PRO A 1009 -0.93 37.43 -32.28
C PRO A 1009 0.57 37.17 -32.06
N GLU A 1010 1.24 36.61 -33.07
CA GLU A 1010 2.68 36.27 -32.98
C GLU A 1010 3.56 37.51 -32.89
N GLN A 1011 3.17 38.60 -33.57
CA GLN A 1011 3.90 39.87 -33.58
C GLN A 1011 2.93 41.05 -33.50
N ILE A 1012 3.32 42.08 -32.74
CA ILE A 1012 2.67 43.38 -32.69
C ILE A 1012 3.74 44.42 -33.04
N ASP A 1013 3.50 45.24 -34.06
CA ASP A 1013 4.46 46.24 -34.59
C ASP A 1013 5.84 45.67 -34.98
N GLY A 1014 5.87 44.45 -35.52
CA GLY A 1014 7.10 43.75 -35.92
C GLY A 1014 7.98 43.29 -34.76
N ARG A 1015 7.51 43.45 -33.51
CA ARG A 1015 8.17 42.88 -32.33
C ARG A 1015 7.45 41.59 -31.92
N PRO A 1016 8.19 40.53 -31.59
CA PRO A 1016 7.59 39.29 -31.11
C PRO A 1016 6.82 39.56 -29.82
N THR A 1017 5.61 39.01 -29.71
CA THR A 1017 4.85 39.09 -28.46
C THR A 1017 5.51 38.25 -27.37
N LEU A 1018 5.15 38.52 -26.11
CA LEU A 1018 5.67 37.73 -25.00
C LEU A 1018 5.24 36.27 -25.09
N ALA A 1019 4.00 35.99 -25.53
CA ALA A 1019 3.52 34.64 -25.78
C ALA A 1019 4.35 33.95 -26.87
N PHE A 1020 4.58 34.62 -28.01
CA PHE A 1020 5.42 34.08 -29.08
C PHE A 1020 6.85 33.79 -28.59
N THR A 1021 7.47 34.72 -27.87
CA THR A 1021 8.82 34.55 -27.33
C THR A 1021 8.89 33.33 -26.40
N LYS A 1022 7.92 33.17 -25.50
CA LYS A 1022 7.86 32.01 -24.59
C LYS A 1022 7.61 30.70 -25.33
N ARG A 1023 6.77 30.72 -26.37
CA ARG A 1023 6.53 29.58 -27.25
C ARG A 1023 7.83 29.16 -27.92
N THR A 1024 8.54 30.09 -28.55
CA THR A 1024 9.84 29.83 -29.17
C THR A 1024 10.86 29.31 -28.16
N GLU A 1025 10.98 29.93 -26.97
CA GLU A 1025 11.87 29.45 -25.90
C GLU A 1025 11.58 27.99 -25.53
N ALA A 1026 10.30 27.63 -25.33
CA ALA A 1026 9.91 26.28 -24.95
C ALA A 1026 10.13 25.24 -26.07
N TYR A 1027 9.80 25.59 -27.31
CA TYR A 1027 10.04 24.69 -28.45
C TYR A 1027 11.53 24.55 -28.79
N ASN A 1028 12.36 25.56 -28.52
CA ASN A 1028 13.81 25.41 -28.64
C ASN A 1028 14.33 24.34 -27.66
N VAL A 1029 13.84 24.32 -26.41
CA VAL A 1029 14.21 23.25 -25.45
C VAL A 1029 13.79 21.86 -25.95
N VAL A 1030 12.63 21.74 -26.59
CA VAL A 1030 12.16 20.48 -27.18
C VAL A 1030 13.01 20.06 -28.37
N ASN A 1031 13.29 20.98 -29.29
CA ASN A 1031 14.02 20.71 -30.53
C ASN A 1031 15.52 20.46 -30.30
N ASP A 1032 16.10 21.12 -29.30
CA ASP A 1032 17.52 20.98 -28.93
C ASP A 1032 17.76 19.79 -27.99
N ALA A 1033 16.72 19.04 -27.60
CA ALA A 1033 16.84 17.89 -26.72
C ALA A 1033 17.68 16.78 -27.40
N ALA A 1034 18.70 16.27 -26.70
CA ALA A 1034 19.54 15.17 -27.22
C ALA A 1034 18.96 13.77 -26.90
N ASP A 1035 17.84 13.68 -26.18
CA ASP A 1035 17.25 12.42 -25.74
C ASP A 1035 16.44 11.77 -26.87
N GLU A 1036 17.03 10.76 -27.51
CA GLU A 1036 16.40 10.00 -28.58
C GLU A 1036 15.12 9.26 -28.11
N VAL A 1037 15.06 8.83 -26.85
CA VAL A 1037 13.86 8.18 -26.30
C VAL A 1037 12.72 9.19 -26.18
N PHE A 1038 13.04 10.43 -25.75
CA PHE A 1038 12.07 11.52 -25.74
C PHE A 1038 11.58 11.84 -27.15
N HIS A 1039 12.47 11.96 -28.14
CA HIS A 1039 12.04 12.21 -29.52
C HIS A 1039 11.11 11.15 -30.06
N PHE A 1040 11.37 9.87 -29.81
CA PHE A 1040 10.46 8.80 -30.23
C PHE A 1040 9.09 8.88 -29.55
N ASP A 1041 9.05 9.16 -28.24
CA ASP A 1041 7.78 9.35 -27.51
C ASP A 1041 7.04 10.61 -27.98
N LEU A 1042 7.76 11.70 -28.29
CA LEU A 1042 7.22 12.93 -28.86
C LEU A 1042 6.62 12.71 -30.25
N TYR A 1043 7.27 11.90 -31.10
CA TYR A 1043 6.77 11.59 -32.43
C TYR A 1043 5.53 10.69 -32.38
N GLU A 1044 5.51 9.72 -31.47
CA GLU A 1044 4.32 8.91 -31.19
C GLU A 1044 3.15 9.82 -30.75
N TRP A 1045 3.41 10.75 -29.82
CA TRP A 1045 2.42 11.74 -29.39
C TRP A 1045 1.95 12.67 -30.51
N TYR A 1046 2.84 13.11 -31.42
CA TYR A 1046 2.42 13.91 -32.60
C TYR A 1046 1.50 13.14 -33.53
N ILE A 1047 1.67 11.82 -33.67
CA ILE A 1047 0.76 10.98 -34.45
C ILE A 1047 -0.59 10.89 -33.75
N GLU A 1048 -0.60 10.66 -32.43
CA GLU A 1048 -1.82 10.59 -31.62
C GLU A 1048 -2.64 11.89 -31.65
N GLU A 1049 -1.98 13.05 -31.63
CA GLU A 1049 -2.63 14.37 -31.72
C GLU A 1049 -2.92 14.82 -33.17
N ASN A 1050 -2.68 13.95 -34.18
CA ASN A 1050 -2.86 14.24 -35.59
C ASN A 1050 -2.04 15.45 -36.12
N LEU A 1051 -0.87 15.70 -35.52
CA LEU A 1051 0.09 16.74 -35.91
C LEU A 1051 1.07 16.25 -36.98
N THR A 1052 0.54 15.56 -38.00
CA THR A 1052 1.33 14.89 -39.05
C THR A 1052 2.20 15.86 -39.85
N ASP A 1053 1.68 17.04 -40.21
CA ASP A 1053 2.46 18.06 -40.92
C ASP A 1053 3.67 18.54 -40.12
N ARG A 1054 3.53 18.64 -38.78
CA ARG A 1054 4.64 18.99 -37.90
C ARG A 1054 5.70 17.89 -37.88
N LEU A 1055 5.29 16.63 -37.75
CA LEU A 1055 6.21 15.49 -37.80
C LEU A 1055 6.98 15.43 -39.13
N LEU A 1056 6.31 15.68 -40.25
CA LEU A 1056 6.93 15.68 -41.58
C LEU A 1056 7.95 16.82 -41.77
N ALA A 1057 7.73 17.96 -41.10
CA ALA A 1057 8.60 19.13 -41.14
C ALA A 1057 9.88 19.02 -40.28
N ILE A 1058 9.92 18.08 -39.32
CA ILE A 1058 11.10 17.88 -38.45
C ILE A 1058 12.27 17.39 -39.29
N ASP A 1059 13.41 18.06 -39.18
CA ASP A 1059 14.66 17.66 -39.84
C ASP A 1059 15.59 16.94 -38.86
N SER A 1060 15.21 15.71 -38.52
CA SER A 1060 15.97 14.86 -37.61
C SER A 1060 16.12 13.44 -38.18
N PRO A 1061 17.33 12.85 -38.15
CA PRO A 1061 17.52 11.46 -38.58
C PRO A 1061 16.71 10.47 -37.74
N HIS A 1062 16.38 10.82 -36.49
CA HIS A 1062 15.56 9.99 -35.60
C HIS A 1062 14.14 9.77 -36.15
N VAL A 1063 13.57 10.73 -36.89
CA VAL A 1063 12.23 10.58 -37.49
C VAL A 1063 12.22 9.45 -38.52
N VAL A 1064 13.29 9.32 -39.31
CA VAL A 1064 13.40 8.26 -40.33
C VAL A 1064 13.46 6.89 -39.67
N THR A 1065 14.34 6.72 -38.68
CA THR A 1065 14.49 5.45 -37.97
C THR A 1065 13.22 5.07 -37.20
N PHE A 1066 12.51 6.05 -36.66
CA PHE A 1066 11.24 5.86 -35.97
C PHE A 1066 10.14 5.37 -36.93
N LEU A 1067 9.91 6.11 -38.03
CA LEU A 1067 8.89 5.77 -39.01
C LEU A 1067 9.18 4.42 -39.70
N GLN A 1068 10.45 4.09 -39.98
CA GLN A 1068 10.85 2.79 -40.53
C GLN A 1068 10.48 1.62 -39.59
N ARG A 1069 10.67 1.76 -38.28
CA ARG A 1069 10.30 0.72 -37.32
C ARG A 1069 8.78 0.53 -37.24
N LEU A 1070 8.02 1.62 -37.20
CA LEU A 1070 6.56 1.55 -37.13
C LEU A 1070 5.91 1.06 -38.44
N ALA A 1071 6.48 1.43 -39.58
CA ALA A 1071 6.04 0.96 -40.89
C ALA A 1071 6.12 -0.56 -41.05
N ALA A 1072 7.00 -1.24 -40.31
CA ALA A 1072 7.09 -2.69 -40.30
C ALA A 1072 5.97 -3.39 -39.51
N THR A 1073 5.26 -2.66 -38.65
CA THR A 1073 4.21 -3.21 -37.76
C THR A 1073 2.82 -2.68 -38.03
N ASP A 1074 2.68 -1.55 -38.74
CA ASP A 1074 1.39 -0.90 -38.98
C ASP A 1074 1.32 -0.21 -40.35
N VAL A 1075 0.17 -0.39 -41.02
CA VAL A 1075 -0.10 0.08 -42.39
C VAL A 1075 -0.18 1.61 -42.47
N GLN A 1076 -0.78 2.27 -41.48
CA GLN A 1076 -0.92 3.73 -41.47
C GLN A 1076 0.44 4.40 -41.30
N HIS A 1077 1.32 3.80 -40.49
CA HIS A 1077 2.68 4.28 -40.31
C HIS A 1077 3.55 4.07 -41.57
N ALA A 1078 3.33 3.00 -42.31
CA ALA A 1078 3.96 2.81 -43.62
C ALA A 1078 3.54 3.90 -44.62
N ASP A 1079 2.27 4.32 -44.61
CA ASP A 1079 1.81 5.47 -45.42
C ASP A 1079 2.49 6.78 -44.99
N LEU A 1080 2.62 7.03 -43.67
CA LEU A 1080 3.36 8.19 -43.16
C LEU A 1080 4.83 8.19 -43.60
N LEU A 1081 5.50 7.03 -43.57
CA LEU A 1081 6.86 6.89 -44.09
C LEU A 1081 6.92 7.20 -45.60
N CYS A 1082 5.93 6.76 -46.36
CA CYS A 1082 5.83 7.09 -47.78
C CYS A 1082 5.68 8.61 -47.98
N ARG A 1083 4.79 9.27 -47.25
CA ARG A 1083 4.61 10.74 -47.30
C ARG A 1083 5.88 11.49 -46.90
N PHE A 1084 6.59 10.99 -45.89
CA PHE A 1084 7.86 11.54 -45.47
C PHE A 1084 8.91 11.49 -46.58
N TYR A 1085 9.01 10.37 -47.29
CA TYR A 1085 9.93 10.24 -48.42
C TYR A 1085 9.50 11.09 -49.64
N THR A 1086 8.22 11.11 -49.99
CA THR A 1086 7.73 11.90 -51.13
C THR A 1086 7.88 13.40 -50.90
N HIS A 1087 7.63 13.91 -49.69
CA HIS A 1087 7.84 15.32 -49.33
C HIS A 1087 9.30 15.76 -49.51
N ARG A 1088 10.26 14.82 -49.36
CA ARG A 1088 11.70 15.04 -49.58
C ARG A 1088 12.19 14.61 -50.97
N SER A 1089 11.27 14.38 -51.92
CA SER A 1089 11.55 13.95 -53.30
C SER A 1089 12.33 12.61 -53.42
N ARG A 1090 12.22 11.74 -52.41
CA ARG A 1090 12.79 10.38 -52.41
C ARG A 1090 11.77 9.36 -52.93
N PHE A 1091 11.38 9.51 -54.19
CA PHE A 1091 10.31 8.71 -54.81
C PHE A 1091 10.63 7.20 -54.88
N PHE A 1092 11.89 6.83 -55.12
CA PHE A 1092 12.30 5.42 -55.13
C PHE A 1092 12.10 4.73 -53.77
N ASP A 1093 12.46 5.39 -52.67
CA ASP A 1093 12.27 4.84 -51.32
C ASP A 1093 10.78 4.69 -50.99
N ALA A 1094 9.96 5.68 -51.39
CA ALA A 1094 8.50 5.59 -51.25
C ALA A 1094 7.91 4.42 -52.06
N ALA A 1095 8.39 4.21 -53.29
CA ALA A 1095 7.96 3.08 -54.12
C ALA A 1095 8.30 1.73 -53.49
N GLN A 1096 9.50 1.60 -52.91
CA GLN A 1096 9.93 0.37 -52.24
C GLN A 1096 9.05 0.07 -51.01
N VAL A 1097 8.70 1.08 -50.21
CA VAL A 1097 7.80 0.90 -49.06
C VAL A 1097 6.41 0.47 -49.53
N GLN A 1098 5.86 1.11 -50.57
CA GLN A 1098 4.55 0.77 -51.12
C GLN A 1098 4.50 -0.65 -51.72
N PHE A 1099 5.56 -1.04 -52.44
CA PHE A 1099 5.69 -2.39 -52.99
C PHE A 1099 5.79 -3.45 -51.89
N ASN A 1100 6.67 -3.24 -50.90
CA ASN A 1100 6.81 -4.15 -49.76
C ASN A 1100 5.51 -4.24 -48.94
N LEU A 1101 4.78 -3.13 -48.79
CA LEU A 1101 3.49 -3.10 -48.11
C LEU A 1101 2.42 -3.89 -48.87
N ALA A 1102 2.38 -3.75 -50.20
CA ALA A 1102 1.49 -4.54 -51.06
C ALA A 1102 1.82 -6.04 -51.07
N GLY A 1103 3.07 -6.43 -50.81
CA GLY A 1103 3.51 -7.83 -50.65
C GLY A 1103 3.49 -8.35 -49.22
N SER A 1104 3.06 -7.56 -48.25
CA SER A 1104 3.13 -7.91 -46.82
C SER A 1104 2.02 -8.88 -46.38
N ALA A 1105 2.16 -9.41 -45.16
CA ALA A 1105 1.14 -10.21 -44.49
C ALA A 1105 0.06 -9.36 -43.77
N PHE A 1106 0.07 -8.02 -43.92
CA PHE A 1106 -0.96 -7.18 -43.31
C PHE A 1106 -2.35 -7.49 -43.89
N ALA A 1107 -3.38 -7.30 -43.06
CA ALA A 1107 -4.78 -7.45 -43.43
C ALA A 1107 -5.24 -6.30 -44.34
N ILE A 1108 -4.72 -6.31 -45.58
CA ILE A 1108 -5.01 -5.36 -46.65
C ILE A 1108 -5.72 -6.14 -47.75
N GLY A 1109 -6.94 -5.70 -48.10
CA GLY A 1109 -7.73 -6.28 -49.17
C GLY A 1109 -7.10 -6.05 -50.55
N ILE A 1110 -7.54 -6.82 -51.54
CA ILE A 1110 -6.87 -6.86 -52.85
C ILE A 1110 -6.92 -5.50 -53.58
N LYS A 1111 -8.03 -4.76 -53.44
CA LYS A 1111 -8.21 -3.42 -54.05
C LYS A 1111 -7.26 -2.37 -53.48
N ASP A 1112 -7.01 -2.43 -52.18
CA ASP A 1112 -6.06 -1.53 -51.53
C ASP A 1112 -4.62 -1.89 -51.93
N ARG A 1113 -4.30 -3.18 -52.12
CA ARG A 1113 -3.01 -3.61 -52.67
C ARG A 1113 -2.81 -3.14 -54.11
N ILE A 1114 -3.84 -3.18 -54.96
CA ILE A 1114 -3.79 -2.61 -56.32
C ILE A 1114 -3.50 -1.11 -56.26
N THR A 1115 -4.13 -0.38 -55.33
CA THR A 1115 -3.88 1.05 -55.13
C THR A 1115 -2.44 1.32 -54.70
N LEU A 1116 -1.89 0.51 -53.79
CA LEU A 1116 -0.50 0.59 -53.35
C LEU A 1116 0.47 0.30 -54.50
N LEU A 1117 0.24 -0.75 -55.28
CA LEU A 1117 1.07 -1.11 -56.44
C LEU A 1117 1.00 -0.04 -57.54
N SER A 1118 -0.17 0.55 -57.77
CA SER A 1118 -0.34 1.66 -58.72
C SER A 1118 0.47 2.89 -58.30
N ARG A 1119 0.45 3.24 -57.00
CA ARG A 1119 1.27 4.31 -56.44
C ARG A 1119 2.76 3.96 -56.49
N ALA A 1120 3.12 2.72 -56.20
CA ALA A 1120 4.49 2.23 -56.28
C ALA A 1120 5.02 2.35 -57.72
N LYS A 1121 4.20 2.01 -58.72
CA LYS A 1121 4.54 2.13 -60.15
C LYS A 1121 4.76 3.58 -60.55
N ALA A 1122 3.86 4.48 -60.13
CA ALA A 1122 4.00 5.91 -60.38
C ALA A 1122 5.29 6.47 -59.75
N ASN A 1123 5.57 6.16 -58.49
CA ASN A 1123 6.78 6.61 -57.80
C ASN A 1123 8.06 5.98 -58.39
N ALA A 1124 8.03 4.69 -58.75
CA ALA A 1124 9.15 3.99 -59.38
C ALA A 1124 9.45 4.52 -60.79
N SER A 1125 8.51 5.19 -61.45
CA SER A 1125 8.73 5.79 -62.77
C SER A 1125 9.46 7.15 -62.73
N VAL A 1126 9.49 7.82 -61.58
CA VAL A 1126 10.15 9.12 -61.40
C VAL A 1126 11.63 8.94 -61.12
N SER A 1127 12.51 9.56 -61.91
CA SER A 1127 13.95 9.50 -61.65
C SER A 1127 14.31 10.07 -60.28
N SER A 1128 14.80 9.22 -59.37
CA SER A 1128 15.27 9.63 -58.04
C SER A 1128 16.79 9.77 -57.98
N ALA A 1129 17.26 10.85 -57.35
CA ALA A 1129 18.69 11.09 -57.16
C ALA A 1129 19.34 9.99 -56.30
N GLY A 1130 20.49 9.48 -56.75
CA GLY A 1130 21.27 8.46 -56.03
C GLY A 1130 20.89 7.00 -56.32
N VAL A 1131 19.86 6.76 -57.15
CA VAL A 1131 19.42 5.41 -57.54
C VAL A 1131 19.86 5.11 -58.97
N SER A 1132 20.40 3.90 -59.20
CA SER A 1132 20.80 3.48 -60.55
C SER A 1132 19.57 3.22 -61.43
N GLY A 1133 19.66 3.59 -62.72
CA GLY A 1133 18.58 3.35 -63.68
C GLY A 1133 18.19 1.87 -63.78
N GLN A 1134 19.15 0.95 -63.62
CA GLN A 1134 18.89 -0.50 -63.59
C GLN A 1134 17.99 -0.91 -62.41
N ARG A 1135 18.27 -0.41 -61.21
CA ARG A 1135 17.48 -0.75 -60.01
C ARG A 1135 16.07 -0.16 -60.11
N GLN A 1136 15.96 1.04 -60.70
CA GLN A 1136 14.66 1.66 -60.97
C GLN A 1136 13.84 0.86 -61.97
N GLN A 1137 14.46 0.39 -63.06
CA GLN A 1137 13.81 -0.47 -64.05
C GLN A 1137 13.38 -1.81 -63.46
N GLN A 1138 14.23 -2.43 -62.63
CA GLN A 1138 13.90 -3.68 -61.94
C GLN A 1138 12.66 -3.53 -61.05
N LEU A 1139 12.62 -2.52 -60.18
CA LEU A 1139 11.46 -2.28 -59.31
C LEU A 1139 10.20 -1.99 -60.15
N ASN A 1140 10.33 -1.23 -61.25
CA ASN A 1140 9.18 -0.94 -62.11
C ASN A 1140 8.61 -2.21 -62.77
N HIS A 1141 9.48 -3.13 -63.16
CA HIS A 1141 9.12 -4.44 -63.71
C HIS A 1141 8.43 -5.32 -62.66
N GLU A 1142 9.05 -5.52 -61.48
CA GLU A 1142 8.48 -6.31 -60.37
C GLU A 1142 7.11 -5.79 -59.91
N VAL A 1143 6.96 -4.46 -59.81
CA VAL A 1143 5.67 -3.84 -59.48
C VAL A 1143 4.64 -4.07 -60.58
N THR A 1144 5.03 -4.02 -61.85
CA THR A 1144 4.10 -4.21 -62.97
C THR A 1144 3.60 -5.65 -63.04
N GLU A 1145 4.49 -6.64 -62.90
CA GLU A 1145 4.10 -8.05 -62.87
C GLU A 1145 3.12 -8.34 -61.73
N LEU A 1146 3.44 -7.87 -60.51
CA LEU A 1146 2.58 -8.11 -59.36
C LEU A 1146 1.23 -7.38 -59.47
N LEU A 1147 1.21 -6.20 -60.08
CA LEU A 1147 -0.02 -5.45 -60.35
C LEU A 1147 -0.92 -6.19 -61.35
N ASP A 1148 -0.36 -6.80 -62.39
CA ASP A 1148 -1.11 -7.56 -63.37
C ASP A 1148 -1.74 -8.82 -62.73
N ILE A 1149 -1.00 -9.53 -61.88
CA ILE A 1149 -1.52 -10.67 -61.10
C ILE A 1149 -2.63 -10.22 -60.14
N ALA A 1150 -2.45 -9.09 -59.45
CA ALA A 1150 -3.44 -8.55 -58.53
C ALA A 1150 -4.75 -8.17 -59.24
N HIS A 1151 -4.68 -7.60 -60.45
CA HIS A 1151 -5.86 -7.34 -61.27
C HIS A 1151 -6.61 -8.61 -61.69
N ILE A 1152 -5.88 -9.67 -62.06
CA ILE A 1152 -6.50 -10.98 -62.37
C ILE A 1152 -7.21 -11.55 -61.12
N GLN A 1153 -6.58 -11.43 -59.95
CA GLN A 1153 -7.15 -11.88 -58.69
C GLN A 1153 -8.42 -11.10 -58.29
N ASP A 1154 -8.43 -9.78 -58.44
CA ASP A 1154 -9.60 -8.95 -58.17
C ASP A 1154 -10.75 -9.27 -59.14
N ASP A 1155 -10.48 -9.44 -60.44
CA ASP A 1155 -11.49 -9.86 -61.41
C ASP A 1155 -12.10 -11.23 -61.07
N LEU A 1156 -11.26 -12.16 -60.61
CA LEU A 1156 -11.67 -13.50 -60.20
C LEU A 1156 -12.55 -13.45 -58.95
N LEU A 1157 -12.17 -12.65 -57.96
CA LEU A 1157 -12.94 -12.41 -56.74
C LEU A 1157 -14.32 -11.84 -57.07
N GLU A 1158 -14.37 -10.72 -57.81
CA GLU A 1158 -15.64 -10.07 -58.17
C GLU A 1158 -16.57 -11.03 -58.92
N ARG A 1159 -16.01 -11.82 -59.84
CA ARG A 1159 -16.80 -12.75 -60.64
C ARG A 1159 -17.32 -13.94 -59.86
N LEU A 1160 -16.49 -14.57 -59.02
CA LEU A 1160 -16.91 -15.70 -58.18
C LEU A 1160 -18.00 -15.30 -57.17
N LEU A 1161 -17.90 -14.09 -56.60
CA LEU A 1161 -18.92 -13.59 -55.69
C LEU A 1161 -20.25 -13.31 -56.40
N ALA A 1162 -20.20 -12.86 -57.66
CA ALA A 1162 -21.37 -12.63 -58.50
C ALA A 1162 -21.97 -13.93 -59.09
N ASP A 1163 -21.23 -15.04 -59.11
CA ASP A 1163 -21.66 -16.28 -59.76
C ASP A 1163 -22.74 -17.01 -58.95
N GLY A 1164 -23.89 -17.26 -59.57
CA GLY A 1164 -25.01 -17.98 -58.96
C GLY A 1164 -24.79 -19.49 -58.83
N ARG A 1165 -23.77 -20.06 -59.49
CA ARG A 1165 -23.41 -21.48 -59.40
C ARG A 1165 -22.68 -21.83 -58.11
N ILE A 1166 -22.10 -20.83 -57.44
CA ILE A 1166 -21.29 -20.99 -56.24
C ILE A 1166 -22.18 -20.86 -54.99
N PRO A 1167 -22.22 -21.86 -54.09
CA PRO A 1167 -22.97 -21.78 -52.84
C PRO A 1167 -22.46 -20.64 -51.95
N ASP A 1168 -23.36 -19.98 -51.22
CA ASP A 1168 -23.02 -18.85 -50.34
C ASP A 1168 -21.94 -19.20 -49.30
N GLU A 1169 -21.92 -20.44 -48.79
CA GLU A 1169 -20.88 -20.94 -47.88
C GLU A 1169 -19.49 -20.89 -48.52
N ARG A 1170 -19.38 -21.29 -49.80
CA ARG A 1170 -18.11 -21.26 -50.55
C ARG A 1170 -17.71 -19.84 -50.93
N LYS A 1171 -18.67 -18.92 -51.13
CA LYS A 1171 -18.37 -17.50 -51.38
C LYS A 1171 -17.65 -16.84 -50.21
N VAL A 1172 -17.95 -17.24 -48.97
CA VAL A 1172 -17.25 -16.74 -47.77
C VAL A 1172 -15.78 -17.20 -47.77
N GLU A 1173 -15.53 -18.47 -48.08
CA GLU A 1173 -14.16 -19.01 -48.21
C GLU A 1173 -13.40 -18.29 -49.32
N ILE A 1174 -14.01 -18.11 -50.50
CA ILE A 1174 -13.40 -17.40 -51.63
C ILE A 1174 -13.06 -15.95 -51.27
N ALA A 1175 -13.96 -15.23 -50.58
CA ALA A 1175 -13.67 -13.87 -50.14
C ALA A 1175 -12.48 -13.83 -49.17
N ALA A 1176 -12.38 -14.79 -48.26
CA ALA A 1176 -11.26 -14.89 -47.33
C ALA A 1176 -9.93 -15.22 -48.03
N ASP A 1177 -9.97 -16.07 -49.06
CA ASP A 1177 -8.77 -16.49 -49.81
C ASP A 1177 -8.29 -15.40 -50.79
N LEU A 1178 -9.21 -14.74 -51.50
CA LEU A 1178 -8.88 -13.84 -52.62
C LEU A 1178 -8.89 -12.35 -52.27
N ASP A 1179 -9.61 -11.89 -51.24
CA ASP A 1179 -9.59 -10.48 -50.79
C ASP A 1179 -8.45 -10.21 -49.79
N GLY A 1180 -7.22 -10.52 -50.21
CA GLY A 1180 -6.06 -10.52 -49.33
C GLY A 1180 -4.74 -10.45 -50.08
N ALA A 1181 -3.80 -11.30 -49.70
CA ALA A 1181 -2.48 -11.35 -50.33
C ALA A 1181 -2.58 -11.75 -51.81
N VAL A 1182 -1.68 -11.21 -52.63
CA VAL A 1182 -1.61 -11.57 -54.06
C VAL A 1182 -1.10 -13.02 -54.17
N LEU A 1183 -1.95 -13.90 -54.68
CA LEU A 1183 -1.68 -15.33 -54.83
C LEU A 1183 -0.88 -15.60 -56.11
N GLY A 1184 -0.22 -16.75 -56.15
CA GLY A 1184 0.49 -17.18 -57.36
C GLY A 1184 -0.48 -17.54 -58.49
N LEU A 1185 -0.07 -17.31 -59.74
CA LEU A 1185 -0.88 -17.62 -60.92
C LEU A 1185 -1.35 -19.08 -60.97
N SER A 1186 -0.52 -20.03 -60.51
CA SER A 1186 -0.89 -21.45 -60.44
C SER A 1186 -2.05 -21.72 -59.47
N GLU A 1187 -2.14 -20.97 -58.38
CA GLU A 1187 -3.21 -21.08 -57.38
C GLU A 1187 -4.51 -20.43 -57.90
N LEU A 1188 -4.39 -19.23 -58.48
CA LEU A 1188 -5.51 -18.56 -59.15
C LEU A 1188 -6.09 -19.41 -60.29
N PHE A 1189 -5.23 -20.11 -61.04
CA PHE A 1189 -5.64 -21.00 -62.11
C PHE A 1189 -6.31 -22.28 -61.59
N ASN A 1190 -5.56 -23.12 -60.87
CA ASN A 1190 -6.00 -24.47 -60.50
C ASN A 1190 -7.10 -24.45 -59.43
N GLY A 1191 -7.05 -23.47 -58.51
CA GLY A 1191 -7.98 -23.38 -57.38
C GLY A 1191 -9.32 -22.73 -57.72
N TYR A 1192 -9.34 -21.85 -58.72
CA TYR A 1192 -10.47 -20.94 -58.95
C TYR A 1192 -10.86 -20.82 -60.43
N ALA A 1193 -9.98 -20.27 -61.29
CA ALA A 1193 -10.36 -19.89 -62.66
C ALA A 1193 -10.76 -21.10 -63.53
N ASP A 1194 -9.96 -22.18 -63.53
CA ASP A 1194 -10.24 -23.39 -64.32
C ASP A 1194 -11.47 -24.15 -63.79
N GLN A 1195 -11.59 -24.26 -62.46
CA GLN A 1195 -12.73 -24.93 -61.80
C GLN A 1195 -14.06 -24.22 -62.05
N ALA A 1196 -14.05 -22.89 -62.12
CA ALA A 1196 -15.23 -22.09 -62.43
C ALA A 1196 -15.54 -22.05 -63.94
N GLY A 1197 -14.64 -22.55 -64.79
CA GLY A 1197 -14.74 -22.47 -66.24
C GLY A 1197 -14.66 -21.03 -66.77
N TYR A 1198 -13.90 -20.16 -66.11
CA TYR A 1198 -13.69 -18.77 -66.55
C TYR A 1198 -12.57 -18.68 -67.58
N TYR A 1199 -12.86 -19.16 -68.79
CA TYR A 1199 -11.88 -19.33 -69.86
C TYR A 1199 -11.18 -18.03 -70.30
N ASP A 1200 -11.85 -16.89 -70.20
CA ASP A 1200 -11.24 -15.57 -70.44
C ASP A 1200 -10.19 -15.22 -69.38
N LEU A 1201 -10.47 -15.46 -68.09
CA LEU A 1201 -9.47 -15.30 -67.02
C LEU A 1201 -8.35 -16.33 -67.14
N CYS A 1202 -8.63 -17.56 -67.58
CA CYS A 1202 -7.59 -18.55 -67.88
C CYS A 1202 -6.63 -18.05 -68.97
N LEU A 1203 -7.13 -17.42 -70.03
CA LEU A 1203 -6.28 -16.83 -71.08
C LEU A 1203 -5.41 -15.67 -70.56
N LEU A 1204 -5.94 -14.85 -69.65
CA LEU A 1204 -5.15 -13.79 -69.01
C LEU A 1204 -4.08 -14.34 -68.06
N ILE A 1205 -4.40 -15.43 -67.34
CA ILE A 1205 -3.40 -16.15 -66.53
C ILE A 1205 -2.32 -16.73 -67.44
N TYR A 1206 -2.67 -17.31 -68.58
CA TYR A 1206 -1.68 -17.80 -69.54
C TYR A 1206 -0.77 -16.69 -70.05
N ASN A 1207 -1.32 -15.49 -70.30
CA ASN A 1207 -0.55 -14.31 -70.69
C ASN A 1207 0.41 -13.86 -69.57
N ALA A 1208 -0.10 -13.72 -68.35
CA ALA A 1208 0.71 -13.31 -67.20
C ALA A 1208 1.77 -14.35 -66.80
N ALA A 1209 1.55 -15.63 -67.14
CA ALA A 1209 2.47 -16.73 -66.85
C ALA A 1209 3.43 -17.05 -68.00
N ASP A 1210 3.40 -16.31 -69.12
CA ASP A 1210 4.11 -16.66 -70.36
C ASP A 1210 3.90 -18.15 -70.73
N TYR A 1211 2.65 -18.62 -70.74
CA TYR A 1211 2.33 -20.03 -70.94
C TYR A 1211 2.28 -20.43 -72.42
N HIS A 1212 3.10 -21.41 -72.81
CA HIS A 1212 3.34 -21.79 -74.22
C HIS A 1212 2.72 -23.16 -74.58
N ASN A 1213 1.41 -23.23 -74.81
CA ASN A 1213 0.78 -24.45 -75.35
C ASN A 1213 -0.36 -24.13 -76.33
N PRO A 1214 -0.07 -24.11 -77.65
CA PRO A 1214 -1.04 -23.70 -78.67
C PRO A 1214 -2.33 -24.54 -78.68
N ARG A 1215 -2.24 -25.84 -78.36
CA ARG A 1215 -3.43 -26.73 -78.35
C ARG A 1215 -4.36 -26.38 -77.20
N VAL A 1216 -3.80 -26.23 -76.00
CA VAL A 1216 -4.57 -25.86 -74.81
C VAL A 1216 -5.21 -24.50 -74.99
N ILE A 1217 -4.44 -23.52 -75.48
CA ILE A 1217 -4.93 -22.15 -75.75
C ILE A 1217 -6.07 -22.19 -76.77
N ALA A 1218 -5.92 -22.91 -77.89
CA ALA A 1218 -6.96 -23.07 -78.89
C ALA A 1218 -8.23 -23.73 -78.33
N ASP A 1219 -8.07 -24.77 -77.50
CA ASP A 1219 -9.20 -25.42 -76.83
C ASP A 1219 -9.89 -24.50 -75.84
N THR A 1220 -9.15 -23.70 -75.07
CA THR A 1220 -9.69 -22.70 -74.14
C THR A 1220 -10.48 -21.63 -74.88
N TRP A 1221 -10.00 -21.16 -76.03
CA TRP A 1221 -10.76 -20.26 -76.90
C TRP A 1221 -12.06 -20.90 -77.42
N LYS A 1222 -12.01 -22.16 -77.87
CA LYS A 1222 -13.20 -22.90 -78.30
C LYS A 1222 -14.23 -23.02 -77.16
N GLN A 1223 -13.76 -23.31 -75.95
CA GLN A 1223 -14.60 -23.40 -74.77
C GLN A 1223 -15.21 -22.05 -74.40
N LEU A 1224 -14.43 -20.97 -74.43
CA LEU A 1224 -14.92 -19.60 -74.21
C LEU A 1224 -16.02 -19.21 -75.21
N ILE A 1225 -15.80 -19.47 -76.50
CA ILE A 1225 -16.78 -19.14 -77.55
C ILE A 1225 -18.08 -19.93 -77.33
N ASN A 1226 -17.97 -21.24 -77.10
CA ASN A 1226 -19.14 -22.10 -76.91
C ASN A 1226 -19.90 -21.75 -75.61
N SER A 1227 -19.19 -21.55 -74.49
CA SER A 1227 -19.81 -21.23 -73.21
C SER A 1227 -20.49 -19.86 -73.24
N THR A 1228 -19.85 -18.86 -73.85
CA THR A 1228 -20.45 -17.52 -74.04
C THR A 1228 -21.71 -17.63 -74.89
N HIS A 1229 -21.69 -18.41 -75.97
CA HIS A 1229 -22.86 -18.61 -76.81
C HIS A 1229 -24.01 -19.28 -76.05
N GLU A 1230 -23.74 -20.39 -75.37
CA GLU A 1230 -24.75 -21.15 -74.61
C GLU A 1230 -25.33 -20.33 -73.45
N GLU A 1231 -24.50 -19.56 -72.75
CA GLU A 1231 -24.94 -18.66 -71.69
C GLU A 1231 -25.88 -17.57 -72.23
N ILE A 1232 -25.54 -16.95 -73.36
CA ILE A 1232 -26.35 -15.89 -73.96
C ILE A 1232 -27.64 -16.46 -74.55
N GLU A 1233 -27.61 -17.64 -75.18
CA GLU A 1233 -28.83 -18.34 -75.62
C GLU A 1233 -29.75 -18.65 -74.43
N ALA A 1234 -29.20 -19.11 -73.30
CA ALA A 1234 -30.00 -19.35 -72.10
C ALA A 1234 -30.62 -18.06 -71.54
N ARG A 1235 -29.87 -16.94 -71.54
CA ARG A 1235 -30.40 -15.62 -71.13
C ARG A 1235 -31.45 -15.10 -72.10
N LEU A 1236 -31.27 -15.30 -73.40
CA LEU A 1236 -32.26 -14.95 -74.43
C LEU A 1236 -33.55 -15.77 -74.24
N ALA A 1237 -33.43 -17.08 -74.06
CA ALA A 1237 -34.59 -17.94 -73.80
C ALA A 1237 -35.31 -17.55 -72.50
N ALA A 1238 -34.57 -17.20 -71.44
CA ALA A 1238 -35.15 -16.71 -70.19
C ALA A 1238 -35.83 -15.34 -70.36
N TYR A 1239 -35.24 -14.43 -71.15
CA TYR A 1239 -35.84 -13.15 -71.49
C TYR A 1239 -37.12 -13.33 -72.32
N GLU A 1240 -37.10 -14.16 -73.36
CA GLU A 1240 -38.26 -14.47 -74.19
C GLU A 1240 -39.38 -15.11 -73.38
N GLU A 1241 -39.05 -16.06 -72.49
CA GLU A 1241 -40.03 -16.68 -71.60
C GLU A 1241 -40.58 -15.67 -70.59
N ALA A 1242 -39.75 -14.78 -70.04
CA ALA A 1242 -40.20 -13.70 -69.16
C ALA A 1242 -41.11 -12.68 -69.87
N VAL A 1243 -40.86 -12.41 -71.16
CA VAL A 1243 -41.71 -11.56 -72.00
C VAL A 1243 -43.03 -12.26 -72.36
N ARG A 1244 -43.01 -13.58 -72.60
CA ARG A 1244 -44.21 -14.37 -72.94
C ARG A 1244 -45.09 -14.67 -71.71
N THR A 1245 -44.49 -15.01 -70.57
CA THR A 1245 -45.22 -15.39 -69.36
C THR A 1245 -45.48 -14.18 -68.46
N LYS A 1246 -46.76 -13.85 -68.23
CA LYS A 1246 -47.17 -12.85 -67.22
C LYS A 1246 -47.29 -13.45 -65.80
N THR A 1247 -46.98 -14.73 -65.62
CA THR A 1247 -47.37 -15.53 -64.45
C THR A 1247 -46.56 -15.24 -63.19
N ASN A 1248 -45.45 -14.50 -63.26
CA ASN A 1248 -44.78 -13.91 -62.09
C ASN A 1248 -44.37 -12.46 -62.39
N ALA A 1249 -45.32 -11.54 -62.27
CA ALA A 1249 -45.16 -10.14 -62.69
C ALA A 1249 -43.95 -9.42 -62.07
N ALA A 1250 -43.54 -9.76 -60.85
CA ALA A 1250 -42.44 -9.06 -60.18
C ALA A 1250 -41.04 -9.45 -60.71
N GLN A 1251 -40.74 -10.75 -60.82
CA GLN A 1251 -39.46 -11.22 -61.35
C GLN A 1251 -39.36 -11.03 -62.87
N ASN A 1252 -40.45 -11.29 -63.61
CA ASN A 1252 -40.44 -11.13 -65.06
C ASN A 1252 -40.36 -9.66 -65.48
N ALA A 1253 -40.92 -8.72 -64.70
CA ALA A 1253 -40.75 -7.29 -64.96
C ALA A 1253 -39.30 -6.84 -64.81
N ALA A 1254 -38.53 -7.42 -63.89
CA ALA A 1254 -37.12 -7.08 -63.70
C ALA A 1254 -36.26 -7.53 -64.88
N VAL A 1255 -36.48 -8.75 -65.38
CA VAL A 1255 -35.78 -9.28 -66.56
C VAL A 1255 -36.18 -8.52 -67.82
N ALA A 1256 -37.47 -8.22 -68.00
CA ALA A 1256 -37.96 -7.45 -69.15
C ALA A 1256 -37.45 -5.99 -69.15
N ALA A 1257 -37.22 -5.39 -67.97
CA ALA A 1257 -36.75 -4.02 -67.83
C ALA A 1257 -35.27 -3.83 -68.21
N LEU A 1258 -34.44 -4.86 -68.11
CA LEU A 1258 -33.02 -4.81 -68.51
C LEU A 1258 -32.81 -4.74 -70.03
N GLY A 1259 -33.88 -4.92 -70.82
CA GLY A 1259 -33.80 -5.05 -72.27
C GLY A 1259 -33.36 -6.46 -72.69
N PRO A 1260 -33.48 -6.78 -74.00
CA PRO A 1260 -32.99 -8.04 -74.51
C PRO A 1260 -31.46 -8.12 -74.29
N PRO A 1261 -30.93 -9.26 -73.85
CA PRO A 1261 -29.49 -9.45 -73.82
C PRO A 1261 -28.91 -9.37 -75.24
N PRO A 1262 -27.60 -9.10 -75.39
CA PRO A 1262 -26.95 -9.06 -76.70
C PRO A 1262 -27.11 -10.39 -77.43
N LEU A 1263 -27.02 -10.37 -78.76
CA LEU A 1263 -27.00 -11.62 -79.52
C LEU A 1263 -25.71 -12.41 -79.22
N PRO A 1264 -25.70 -13.75 -79.35
CA PRO A 1264 -24.54 -14.55 -78.96
C PRO A 1264 -23.23 -14.12 -79.65
N TYR A 1265 -23.29 -13.78 -80.94
CA TYR A 1265 -22.12 -13.31 -81.69
C TYR A 1265 -21.58 -11.95 -81.19
N GLU A 1266 -22.44 -11.06 -80.69
CA GLU A 1266 -22.04 -9.76 -80.13
C GLU A 1266 -21.28 -9.96 -78.82
N ALA A 1267 -21.80 -10.84 -77.96
CA ALA A 1267 -21.14 -11.19 -76.70
C ALA A 1267 -19.79 -11.88 -76.93
N VAL A 1268 -19.71 -12.82 -77.87
CA VAL A 1268 -18.45 -13.47 -78.27
C VAL A 1268 -17.45 -12.43 -78.82
N SER A 1269 -17.92 -11.48 -79.63
CA SER A 1269 -17.07 -10.40 -80.16
C SER A 1269 -16.49 -9.53 -79.04
N VAL A 1270 -17.31 -9.16 -78.05
CA VAL A 1270 -16.88 -8.38 -76.87
C VAL A 1270 -15.84 -9.15 -76.05
N GLN A 1271 -16.02 -10.46 -75.84
CA GLN A 1271 -15.05 -11.30 -75.14
C GLN A 1271 -13.69 -11.32 -75.85
N ILE A 1272 -13.70 -11.54 -77.17
CA ILE A 1272 -12.48 -11.54 -77.99
C ILE A 1272 -11.79 -10.18 -77.94
N GLN A 1273 -12.54 -9.08 -78.07
CA GLN A 1273 -11.98 -7.72 -77.97
C GLN A 1273 -11.37 -7.47 -76.60
N THR A 1274 -12.05 -7.85 -75.53
CA THR A 1274 -11.58 -7.61 -74.15
C THR A 1274 -10.25 -8.31 -73.92
N ILE A 1275 -10.14 -9.59 -74.28
CA ILE A 1275 -8.90 -10.36 -74.14
C ILE A 1275 -7.81 -9.77 -75.03
N ALA A 1276 -8.10 -9.44 -76.30
CA ALA A 1276 -7.13 -8.84 -77.21
C ALA A 1276 -6.49 -7.55 -76.67
N HIS A 1277 -7.30 -6.68 -76.05
CA HIS A 1277 -6.79 -5.45 -75.43
C HIS A 1277 -5.96 -5.75 -74.18
N ARG A 1278 -6.40 -6.70 -73.34
CA ARG A 1278 -5.72 -7.04 -72.09
C ARG A 1278 -4.41 -7.82 -72.29
N THR A 1279 -4.30 -8.60 -73.37
CA THR A 1279 -3.06 -9.32 -73.74
C THR A 1279 -2.22 -8.55 -74.75
N SER A 1280 -2.64 -7.34 -75.15
CA SER A 1280 -1.98 -6.55 -76.20
C SER A 1280 -1.73 -7.32 -77.50
N LEU A 1281 -2.66 -8.21 -77.87
CA LEU A 1281 -2.56 -9.11 -79.04
C LEU A 1281 -1.30 -10.00 -79.02
N ASP A 1282 -0.85 -10.43 -77.83
CA ASP A 1282 0.23 -11.42 -77.72
C ASP A 1282 -0.08 -12.64 -78.62
N ALA A 1283 0.82 -12.92 -79.57
CA ALA A 1283 0.67 -13.96 -80.56
C ALA A 1283 0.58 -15.37 -79.95
N LEU A 1284 1.08 -15.56 -78.73
CA LEU A 1284 1.00 -16.83 -78.00
C LEU A 1284 -0.43 -17.09 -77.52
N ILE A 1285 -1.06 -16.10 -76.91
CA ILE A 1285 -2.39 -16.21 -76.31
C ILE A 1285 -3.50 -15.88 -77.29
N PHE A 1286 -3.25 -15.01 -78.27
CA PHE A 1286 -4.16 -14.61 -79.32
C PHE A 1286 -3.68 -15.15 -80.70
N PRO A 1287 -3.67 -16.48 -80.92
CA PRO A 1287 -3.18 -17.07 -82.15
C PRO A 1287 -4.16 -16.81 -83.30
N VAL A 1288 -3.95 -15.72 -84.03
CA VAL A 1288 -4.85 -15.26 -85.11
C VAL A 1288 -5.21 -16.37 -86.09
N GLU A 1289 -4.24 -17.18 -86.53
CA GLU A 1289 -4.48 -18.25 -87.49
C GLU A 1289 -5.51 -19.28 -87.02
N THR A 1290 -5.46 -19.62 -85.72
CA THR A 1290 -6.34 -20.65 -85.14
C THR A 1290 -7.66 -20.05 -84.68
N LEU A 1291 -7.62 -18.87 -84.08
CA LEU A 1291 -8.80 -18.23 -83.51
C LEU A 1291 -9.77 -17.73 -84.58
N LEU A 1292 -9.28 -17.10 -85.65
CA LEU A 1292 -10.13 -16.67 -86.76
C LEU A 1292 -10.79 -17.87 -87.44
N GLY A 1293 -10.05 -18.94 -87.71
CA GLY A 1293 -10.61 -20.18 -88.27
C GLY A 1293 -11.70 -20.78 -87.37
N THR A 1294 -11.45 -20.83 -86.06
CA THR A 1294 -12.43 -21.29 -85.06
C THR A 1294 -13.68 -20.41 -85.02
N LEU A 1295 -13.52 -19.08 -85.12
CA LEU A 1295 -14.63 -18.13 -85.10
C LEU A 1295 -15.49 -18.23 -86.38
N CYS A 1296 -14.85 -18.44 -87.53
CA CYS A 1296 -15.52 -18.75 -88.78
C CYS A 1296 -16.32 -20.06 -88.69
N GLU A 1297 -15.75 -21.10 -88.07
CA GLU A 1297 -16.44 -22.39 -87.87
C GLU A 1297 -17.66 -22.20 -86.97
N TYR A 1298 -17.48 -21.49 -85.86
CA TYR A 1298 -18.55 -21.13 -84.93
C TYR A 1298 -19.68 -20.37 -85.63
N ALA A 1299 -19.37 -19.30 -86.36
CA ALA A 1299 -20.36 -18.45 -87.01
C ALA A 1299 -21.27 -19.27 -87.95
N LEU A 1300 -20.67 -20.20 -88.69
CA LEU A 1300 -21.37 -21.05 -89.66
C LEU A 1300 -22.13 -22.21 -89.00
N THR A 1301 -21.56 -22.86 -87.99
CA THR A 1301 -22.17 -24.04 -87.35
C THR A 1301 -23.30 -23.66 -86.40
N ARG A 1302 -23.18 -22.52 -85.70
CA ARG A 1302 -24.19 -21.98 -84.78
C ARG A 1302 -25.13 -20.95 -85.43
N GLN A 1303 -25.11 -20.83 -86.77
CA GLN A 1303 -25.99 -19.92 -87.55
C GLN A 1303 -25.93 -18.46 -87.06
N GLN A 1304 -24.76 -18.00 -86.64
CA GLN A 1304 -24.53 -16.62 -86.23
C GLN A 1304 -24.20 -15.77 -87.46
N ASP A 1305 -25.16 -15.70 -88.37
CA ASP A 1305 -25.05 -15.08 -89.69
C ASP A 1305 -26.27 -14.18 -89.98
N ALA A 1306 -26.49 -13.83 -91.26
CA ALA A 1306 -27.62 -12.98 -91.66
C ALA A 1306 -29.01 -13.52 -91.28
N SER A 1307 -29.15 -14.81 -90.96
CA SER A 1307 -30.42 -15.38 -90.49
C SER A 1307 -30.92 -14.77 -89.17
N ILE A 1308 -30.00 -14.26 -88.34
CA ILE A 1308 -30.29 -13.54 -87.09
C ILE A 1308 -30.04 -12.02 -87.21
N GLY A 1309 -29.79 -11.52 -88.42
CA GLY A 1309 -29.47 -10.11 -88.67
C GLY A 1309 -28.01 -9.71 -88.45
N ALA A 1310 -27.12 -10.67 -88.18
CA ALA A 1310 -25.68 -10.39 -88.09
C ALA A 1310 -25.07 -10.12 -89.48
N ASP A 1311 -24.06 -9.27 -89.55
CA ASP A 1311 -23.27 -9.10 -90.78
C ASP A 1311 -22.59 -10.44 -91.13
N PRO A 1312 -22.83 -11.05 -92.30
CA PRO A 1312 -22.23 -12.33 -92.67
C PRO A 1312 -20.70 -12.39 -92.55
N ALA A 1313 -20.01 -11.25 -92.64
CA ALA A 1313 -18.56 -11.13 -92.57
C ALA A 1313 -18.03 -10.66 -91.21
N TRP A 1314 -18.88 -10.60 -90.16
CA TRP A 1314 -18.47 -10.13 -88.83
C TRP A 1314 -17.19 -10.79 -88.27
N PRO A 1315 -16.88 -12.09 -88.46
CA PRO A 1315 -15.63 -12.67 -87.93
C PRO A 1315 -14.39 -12.03 -88.54
N VAL A 1316 -14.44 -11.71 -89.83
CA VAL A 1316 -13.36 -11.03 -90.56
C VAL A 1316 -13.23 -9.59 -90.10
N LEU A 1317 -14.37 -8.88 -90.02
CA LEU A 1317 -14.41 -7.47 -89.61
C LEU A 1317 -13.87 -7.30 -88.18
N LEU A 1318 -14.19 -8.21 -87.27
CA LEU A 1318 -13.69 -8.20 -85.90
C LEU A 1318 -12.16 -8.20 -85.83
N PHE A 1319 -11.50 -9.08 -86.59
CA PHE A 1319 -10.04 -9.18 -86.59
C PHE A 1319 -9.38 -7.96 -87.23
N LEU A 1320 -9.96 -7.40 -88.28
CA LEU A 1320 -9.48 -6.16 -88.89
C LEU A 1320 -9.65 -4.95 -87.94
N GLN A 1321 -10.75 -4.88 -87.20
CA GLN A 1321 -10.96 -3.88 -86.15
C GLN A 1321 -9.91 -3.98 -85.03
N LEU A 1322 -9.49 -5.20 -84.69
CA LEU A 1322 -8.39 -5.49 -83.78
C LEU A 1322 -6.99 -5.24 -84.38
N ARG A 1323 -6.90 -4.55 -85.52
CA ARG A 1323 -5.64 -4.19 -86.20
C ARG A 1323 -4.81 -5.40 -86.65
N VAL A 1324 -5.42 -6.56 -86.82
CA VAL A 1324 -4.76 -7.70 -87.46
C VAL A 1324 -4.56 -7.38 -88.94
N SER A 1325 -3.35 -7.62 -89.45
CA SER A 1325 -3.02 -7.30 -90.85
C SER A 1325 -3.94 -8.01 -91.84
N HIS A 1326 -4.34 -7.30 -92.90
CA HIS A 1326 -5.15 -7.86 -93.99
C HIS A 1326 -4.55 -9.15 -94.56
N ALA A 1327 -3.23 -9.17 -94.79
CA ALA A 1327 -2.52 -10.33 -95.30
C ALA A 1327 -2.71 -11.58 -94.42
N MET A 1328 -2.63 -11.43 -93.09
CA MET A 1328 -2.84 -12.54 -92.16
C MET A 1328 -4.27 -13.06 -92.23
N VAL A 1329 -5.27 -12.18 -92.20
CA VAL A 1329 -6.69 -12.55 -92.30
C VAL A 1329 -6.98 -13.31 -93.60
N VAL A 1330 -6.51 -12.79 -94.74
CA VAL A 1330 -6.72 -13.43 -96.05
C VAL A 1330 -6.01 -14.78 -96.13
N HIS A 1331 -4.82 -14.93 -95.55
CA HIS A 1331 -4.09 -16.21 -95.57
C HIS A 1331 -4.82 -17.31 -94.76
N VAL A 1332 -5.47 -16.94 -93.64
CA VAL A 1332 -6.31 -17.89 -92.89
C VAL A 1332 -7.50 -18.33 -93.73
N LEU A 1333 -8.19 -17.39 -94.38
CA LEU A 1333 -9.36 -17.68 -95.21
C LEU A 1333 -9.00 -18.50 -96.47
N GLU A 1334 -7.83 -18.24 -97.07
CA GLU A 1334 -7.25 -19.07 -98.13
C GLU A 1334 -7.12 -20.52 -97.69
N ARG A 1335 -6.52 -20.77 -96.51
CA ARG A 1335 -6.39 -22.12 -95.97
C ARG A 1335 -7.75 -22.79 -95.75
N LEU A 1336 -8.76 -22.06 -95.26
CA LEU A 1336 -10.12 -22.59 -95.11
C LEU A 1336 -10.74 -22.99 -96.46
N LEU A 1337 -10.54 -22.17 -97.51
CA LEU A 1337 -11.06 -22.45 -98.84
C LEU A 1337 -10.41 -23.68 -99.47
N ASP A 1338 -9.10 -23.83 -99.29
CA ASP A 1338 -8.30 -24.91 -99.87
C ASP A 1338 -8.49 -26.24 -99.13
N ALA A 1339 -8.52 -26.22 -97.80
CA ALA A 1339 -8.61 -27.42 -96.97
C ALA A 1339 -9.94 -28.17 -97.15
N GLN A 1340 -11.04 -27.45 -97.42
CA GLN A 1340 -12.39 -28.00 -97.61
C GLN A 1340 -12.84 -28.94 -96.48
N GLU A 1341 -12.37 -28.67 -95.26
CA GLU A 1341 -12.76 -29.42 -94.06
C GLU A 1341 -14.18 -29.04 -93.63
N VAL A 1342 -14.90 -29.97 -92.99
CA VAL A 1342 -16.21 -29.69 -92.39
C VAL A 1342 -16.02 -28.61 -91.32
N PRO A 1343 -16.81 -27.53 -91.29
CA PRO A 1343 -18.06 -27.28 -92.02
C PRO A 1343 -17.93 -26.56 -93.38
N PHE A 1344 -16.73 -26.15 -93.79
CA PHE A 1344 -16.42 -25.33 -94.97
C PHE A 1344 -16.39 -26.10 -96.30
N THR A 1345 -17.31 -27.06 -96.46
CA THR A 1345 -17.39 -27.93 -97.65
C THR A 1345 -18.75 -27.83 -98.33
N GLY A 1346 -18.84 -28.31 -99.57
CA GLY A 1346 -20.06 -28.23 -100.38
C GLY A 1346 -20.56 -26.78 -100.53
N ARG A 1347 -21.88 -26.57 -100.43
CA ARG A 1347 -22.52 -25.24 -100.62
C ARG A 1347 -22.01 -24.17 -99.66
N ARG A 1348 -21.46 -24.56 -98.50
CA ARG A 1348 -20.91 -23.64 -97.50
C ARG A 1348 -19.58 -23.00 -97.93
N ARG A 1349 -18.90 -23.53 -98.95
CA ARG A 1349 -17.69 -22.89 -99.54
C ARG A 1349 -17.95 -21.47 -100.03
N ARG A 1350 -19.19 -21.16 -100.45
CA ARG A 1350 -19.60 -19.79 -100.81
C ARG A 1350 -19.34 -18.80 -99.69
N VAL A 1351 -19.58 -19.19 -98.43
CA VAL A 1351 -19.41 -18.29 -97.27
C VAL A 1351 -17.93 -17.94 -97.10
N VAL A 1352 -17.03 -18.91 -97.30
CA VAL A 1352 -15.58 -18.66 -97.27
C VAL A 1352 -15.16 -17.71 -98.39
N VAL A 1353 -15.71 -17.88 -99.60
CA VAL A 1353 -15.44 -16.95 -100.71
C VAL A 1353 -15.94 -15.55 -100.38
N ALA A 1354 -17.14 -15.40 -99.81
CA ALA A 1354 -17.66 -14.11 -99.39
C ALA A 1354 -16.76 -13.44 -98.31
N TRP A 1355 -16.23 -14.22 -97.37
CA TRP A 1355 -15.26 -13.71 -96.39
C TRP A 1355 -13.95 -13.25 -97.04
N ILE A 1356 -13.42 -14.02 -98.01
CA ILE A 1356 -12.23 -13.64 -98.78
C ILE A 1356 -12.52 -12.35 -99.53
N ASP A 1357 -13.67 -12.25 -100.19
CA ASP A 1357 -14.07 -11.07 -100.95
C ASP A 1357 -14.15 -9.83 -100.05
N THR A 1358 -14.77 -9.93 -98.88
CA THR A 1358 -14.82 -8.84 -97.91
C THR A 1358 -13.41 -8.44 -97.44
N ALA A 1359 -12.58 -9.40 -97.04
CA ALA A 1359 -11.22 -9.13 -96.55
C ALA A 1359 -10.34 -8.46 -97.62
N VAL A 1360 -10.39 -8.98 -98.86
CA VAL A 1360 -9.62 -8.46 -99.99
C VAL A 1360 -10.17 -7.12 -100.48
N ALA A 1361 -11.48 -6.89 -100.43
CA ALA A 1361 -12.08 -5.61 -100.78
C ALA A 1361 -11.65 -4.49 -99.82
N LEU A 1362 -11.63 -4.79 -98.52
CA LEU A 1362 -11.10 -3.87 -97.50
C LEU A 1362 -9.59 -3.67 -97.66
N TRP A 1363 -8.84 -4.72 -97.96
CA TRP A 1363 -7.41 -4.59 -98.23
C TRP A 1363 -7.13 -3.71 -99.46
N CYS A 1364 -7.86 -3.92 -100.56
CA CYS A 1364 -7.77 -3.05 -101.73
C CYS A 1364 -8.10 -1.60 -101.38
N HIS A 1365 -9.15 -1.38 -100.60
CA HIS A 1365 -9.52 -0.04 -100.15
C HIS A 1365 -8.40 0.61 -99.32
N ASP A 1366 -7.80 -0.11 -98.37
CA ASP A 1366 -6.69 0.39 -97.56
C ASP A 1366 -5.45 0.69 -98.42
N VAL A 1367 -5.12 -0.15 -99.41
CA VAL A 1367 -4.02 0.09 -100.36
C VAL A 1367 -4.28 1.34 -101.21
N GLU A 1368 -5.51 1.47 -101.71
CA GLU A 1368 -5.96 2.62 -102.52
C GLU A 1368 -5.94 3.93 -101.72
N VAL A 1369 -6.33 3.89 -100.44
CA VAL A 1369 -6.36 5.04 -99.53
C VAL A 1369 -4.95 5.41 -99.03
N THR A 1370 -4.10 4.43 -98.69
CA THR A 1370 -2.77 4.69 -98.11
C THR A 1370 -1.70 5.03 -99.16
N GLY A 1371 -1.95 4.78 -100.45
CA GLY A 1371 -1.14 5.30 -101.56
C GLY A 1371 0.28 4.73 -101.68
N GLN A 1372 0.62 3.63 -100.97
CA GLN A 1372 1.97 3.05 -100.99
C GLN A 1372 2.22 2.18 -102.24
N VAL A 1373 2.50 2.87 -103.35
CA VAL A 1373 3.12 2.31 -104.57
C VAL A 1373 4.60 2.04 -104.30
N GLY A 1374 5.10 0.91 -104.81
CA GLY A 1374 6.36 0.27 -104.45
C GLY A 1374 7.63 1.12 -104.44
N ALA A 1375 8.46 0.87 -103.42
CA ALA A 1375 9.90 1.09 -103.41
C ALA A 1375 10.54 -0.15 -102.76
N GLY A 1376 11.03 -1.07 -103.58
CA GLY A 1376 11.90 -2.15 -103.14
C GLY A 1376 13.32 -1.63 -102.90
N ASP A 1377 14.03 -2.36 -102.03
CA ASP A 1377 15.47 -2.33 -101.79
C ASP A 1377 16.09 -1.02 -101.28
N ALA A 1378 16.42 -1.03 -99.99
CA ALA A 1378 17.74 -0.76 -99.44
C ALA A 1378 17.57 -0.27 -98.00
N LEU A 1379 17.85 -1.15 -97.02
CA LEU A 1379 18.50 -0.82 -95.74
C LEU A 1379 18.41 -2.03 -94.80
N GLY A 1380 19.59 -2.57 -94.47
CA GLY A 1380 19.88 -2.98 -93.10
C GLY A 1380 19.33 -4.33 -92.65
N SER A 1381 20.16 -5.36 -92.81
CA SER A 1381 20.23 -6.51 -91.93
C SER A 1381 20.14 -6.11 -90.44
N GLY A 1382 19.05 -6.49 -89.79
CA GLY A 1382 18.90 -6.55 -88.34
C GLY A 1382 17.94 -7.69 -88.03
N ALA A 1383 18.44 -8.72 -87.36
CA ALA A 1383 17.71 -9.96 -87.08
C ALA A 1383 16.40 -9.68 -86.31
N GLY A 1384 15.31 -10.31 -86.76
CA GLY A 1384 14.03 -10.35 -86.04
C GLY A 1384 12.83 -10.27 -86.98
N THR A 1385 12.53 -11.36 -87.68
CA THR A 1385 11.23 -11.68 -88.33
C THR A 1385 10.35 -10.48 -88.72
N SER A 1386 10.74 -9.78 -89.78
CA SER A 1386 10.03 -8.63 -90.32
C SER A 1386 8.69 -9.06 -90.96
N SER A 1387 7.57 -8.80 -90.28
CA SER A 1387 6.20 -8.81 -90.85
C SER A 1387 5.88 -7.54 -91.67
N GLY A 1388 6.88 -6.72 -91.97
CA GLY A 1388 6.78 -5.40 -92.62
C GLY A 1388 6.46 -5.38 -94.12
N SER A 1389 5.88 -6.43 -94.71
CA SER A 1389 5.45 -6.43 -96.12
C SER A 1389 3.95 -6.67 -96.33
N GLY A 1390 3.13 -6.54 -95.28
CA GLY A 1390 1.68 -6.81 -95.35
C GLY A 1390 0.84 -5.75 -96.08
N SER A 1391 1.43 -4.61 -96.47
CA SER A 1391 0.67 -3.54 -97.15
C SER A 1391 0.35 -3.87 -98.61
N GLN A 1392 1.21 -4.57 -99.35
CA GLN A 1392 0.99 -4.80 -100.78
C GLN A 1392 0.18 -6.06 -101.06
N LEU A 1393 -0.83 -5.94 -101.92
CA LEU A 1393 -1.54 -7.08 -102.52
C LEU A 1393 -0.55 -7.91 -103.35
N GLY A 1394 -0.21 -9.10 -102.86
CA GLY A 1394 0.72 -10.00 -103.55
C GLY A 1394 0.08 -10.70 -104.76
N PRO A 1395 0.88 -11.20 -105.71
CA PRO A 1395 0.38 -12.00 -106.85
C PRO A 1395 -0.44 -13.22 -106.43
N TRP A 1396 -0.13 -13.79 -105.26
CA TRP A 1396 -0.88 -14.90 -104.67
C TRP A 1396 -2.35 -14.56 -104.39
N VAL A 1397 -2.67 -13.28 -104.13
CA VAL A 1397 -4.06 -12.83 -103.92
C VAL A 1397 -4.84 -12.94 -105.23
N ALA A 1398 -4.23 -12.55 -106.36
CA ALA A 1398 -4.87 -12.73 -107.68
C ALA A 1398 -5.13 -14.22 -107.97
N ASP A 1399 -4.21 -15.10 -107.59
CA ASP A 1399 -4.35 -16.56 -107.71
C ASP A 1399 -5.43 -17.13 -106.76
N LEU A 1400 -5.54 -16.59 -105.54
CA LEU A 1400 -6.61 -16.90 -104.60
C LEU A 1400 -7.97 -16.49 -105.17
N MET A 1401 -8.09 -15.27 -105.69
CA MET A 1401 -9.32 -14.78 -106.32
C MET A 1401 -9.71 -15.64 -107.53
N ALA A 1402 -8.74 -16.11 -108.31
CA ALA A 1402 -8.99 -17.05 -109.40
C ALA A 1402 -9.51 -18.42 -108.90
N ARG A 1403 -9.01 -18.92 -107.76
CA ARG A 1403 -9.52 -20.16 -107.13
C ARG A 1403 -10.89 -19.96 -106.51
N ALA A 1404 -11.16 -18.81 -105.88
CA ALA A 1404 -12.47 -18.43 -105.37
C ALA A 1404 -13.51 -18.38 -106.49
N GLU A 1405 -13.19 -17.77 -107.63
CA GLU A 1405 -14.06 -17.73 -108.81
C GLU A 1405 -14.38 -19.15 -109.35
N ARG A 1406 -13.38 -20.04 -109.39
CA ARG A 1406 -13.59 -21.45 -109.78
C ARG A 1406 -14.49 -22.17 -108.79
N ALA A 1407 -14.24 -22.02 -107.49
CA ALA A 1407 -15.06 -22.63 -106.44
C ALA A 1407 -16.53 -22.22 -106.56
N MET A 1408 -16.79 -20.95 -106.84
CA MET A 1408 -18.14 -20.43 -107.08
C MET A 1408 -18.77 -20.98 -108.36
N THR A 1409 -18.01 -21.08 -109.44
CA THR A 1409 -18.48 -21.66 -110.72
C THR A 1409 -18.86 -23.13 -110.57
N ASP A 1410 -18.05 -23.91 -109.84
CA ASP A 1410 -18.31 -25.32 -109.53
C ASP A 1410 -19.58 -25.50 -108.70
N LEU A 1411 -19.80 -24.63 -107.71
CA LEU A 1411 -21.03 -24.64 -106.91
C LEU A 1411 -22.27 -24.33 -107.75
N LEU A 1412 -22.18 -23.34 -108.64
CA LEU A 1412 -23.27 -22.91 -109.51
C LEU A 1412 -23.70 -24.02 -110.47
N ALA A 1413 -22.75 -24.83 -110.95
CA ALA A 1413 -23.02 -26.01 -111.77
C ALA A 1413 -23.76 -27.13 -110.99
N SER A 1414 -23.65 -27.15 -109.66
CA SER A 1414 -24.25 -28.19 -108.79
C SER A 1414 -25.64 -27.86 -108.24
N VAL A 1415 -26.07 -26.59 -108.28
CA VAL A 1415 -27.32 -26.12 -107.66
C VAL A 1415 -28.50 -26.11 -108.64
N ARG A 1416 -29.61 -26.73 -108.23
CA ARG A 1416 -30.89 -26.71 -108.97
C ARG A 1416 -31.93 -25.74 -108.40
N ASP A 1417 -31.74 -25.30 -107.16
CA ASP A 1417 -32.65 -24.38 -106.48
C ASP A 1417 -32.42 -22.94 -106.98
N ALA A 1418 -33.49 -22.29 -107.47
CA ALA A 1418 -33.41 -21.00 -108.12
C ALA A 1418 -32.88 -19.90 -107.19
N ARG A 1419 -33.29 -19.91 -105.91
CA ARG A 1419 -32.84 -18.91 -104.93
C ARG A 1419 -31.36 -19.08 -104.60
N ALA A 1420 -30.95 -20.32 -104.31
CA ALA A 1420 -29.53 -20.61 -104.07
C ALA A 1420 -28.65 -20.30 -105.29
N LYS A 1421 -29.20 -20.42 -106.51
CA LYS A 1421 -28.50 -20.06 -107.75
C LYS A 1421 -28.30 -18.55 -107.86
N GLU A 1422 -29.33 -17.75 -107.64
CA GLU A 1422 -29.24 -16.28 -107.67
C GLU A 1422 -28.21 -15.75 -106.66
N GLU A 1423 -28.22 -16.32 -105.46
CA GLU A 1423 -27.27 -15.93 -104.42
C GLU A 1423 -25.81 -16.35 -104.75
N LEU A 1424 -25.60 -17.50 -105.40
CA LEU A 1424 -24.28 -17.91 -105.91
C LEU A 1424 -23.83 -17.03 -107.08
N GLU A 1425 -24.75 -16.64 -107.98
CA GLU A 1425 -24.49 -15.73 -109.10
C GLU A 1425 -24.05 -14.35 -108.60
N GLN A 1426 -24.65 -13.84 -107.52
CA GLN A 1426 -24.26 -12.59 -106.88
C GLN A 1426 -22.83 -12.67 -106.32
N THR A 1427 -22.52 -13.66 -105.48
CA THR A 1427 -21.16 -13.78 -104.91
C THR A 1427 -20.13 -13.98 -106.02
N LEU A 1428 -20.42 -14.78 -107.07
CA LEU A 1428 -19.53 -14.92 -108.22
C LEU A 1428 -19.28 -13.59 -108.96
N HIS A 1429 -20.31 -12.74 -109.05
CA HIS A 1429 -20.17 -11.41 -109.66
C HIS A 1429 -19.26 -10.51 -108.83
N GLU A 1430 -19.43 -10.49 -107.51
CA GLU A 1430 -18.59 -9.76 -106.55
C GLU A 1430 -17.13 -10.24 -106.61
N THR A 1431 -16.90 -11.55 -106.57
CA THR A 1431 -15.56 -12.15 -106.70
C THR A 1431 -14.88 -11.75 -108.02
N ARG A 1432 -15.62 -11.73 -109.14
CA ARG A 1432 -15.08 -11.32 -110.46
C ARG A 1432 -14.72 -9.83 -110.52
N GLN A 1433 -15.58 -8.97 -109.96
CA GLN A 1433 -15.28 -7.53 -109.87
C GLN A 1433 -14.04 -7.30 -109.01
N LEU A 1434 -13.97 -7.97 -107.86
CA LEU A 1434 -12.85 -7.83 -106.95
C LEU A 1434 -11.56 -8.41 -107.55
N ARG A 1435 -11.62 -9.53 -108.26
CA ARG A 1435 -10.48 -10.08 -109.00
C ARG A 1435 -9.94 -9.07 -110.00
N ALA A 1436 -10.80 -8.41 -110.76
CA ALA A 1436 -10.37 -7.36 -111.70
C ALA A 1436 -9.70 -6.18 -110.97
N ARG A 1437 -10.21 -5.79 -109.80
CA ARG A 1437 -9.57 -4.78 -108.94
C ARG A 1437 -8.20 -5.25 -108.41
N VAL A 1438 -8.09 -6.48 -107.91
CA VAL A 1438 -6.82 -7.06 -107.46
C VAL A 1438 -5.81 -7.14 -108.61
N ASP A 1439 -6.21 -7.61 -109.79
CA ASP A 1439 -5.34 -7.66 -110.98
C ASP A 1439 -4.82 -6.28 -111.38
N SER A 1440 -5.62 -5.22 -111.17
CA SER A 1440 -5.21 -3.83 -111.42
C SER A 1440 -4.19 -3.31 -110.39
N ASN A 1441 -4.29 -3.77 -109.14
CA ASN A 1441 -3.36 -3.43 -108.06
C ASN A 1441 -2.06 -4.27 -108.10
N VAL A 1442 -2.14 -5.53 -108.54
CA VAL A 1442 -1.00 -6.47 -108.60
C VAL A 1442 -0.14 -6.26 -109.85
N ARG A 1443 -0.74 -5.90 -111.01
CA ARG A 1443 0.04 -5.73 -112.23
C ARG A 1443 0.91 -4.47 -112.11
N PRO A 1444 2.25 -4.60 -112.23
CA PRO A 1444 3.11 -3.44 -112.29
C PRO A 1444 2.68 -2.61 -113.51
N ALA A 1445 2.35 -1.34 -113.26
CA ALA A 1445 1.98 -0.40 -114.31
C ALA A 1445 3.01 -0.49 -115.44
N ARG A 1446 2.61 -1.08 -116.58
CA ARG A 1446 3.39 -0.99 -117.80
C ARG A 1446 3.46 0.49 -118.11
N SER A 1447 4.65 1.07 -117.87
CA SER A 1447 5.06 2.39 -118.34
C SER A 1447 4.74 2.50 -119.82
N THR A 1448 3.54 3.01 -120.12
CA THR A 1448 3.18 3.46 -121.45
C THR A 1448 3.57 4.92 -121.48
N MET A 1449 4.80 5.17 -121.94
CA MET A 1449 5.22 6.47 -122.44
C MET A 1449 4.21 6.89 -123.52
N ARG A 1450 3.21 7.68 -123.14
CA ARG A 1450 2.48 8.51 -124.10
C ARG A 1450 3.27 9.81 -124.23
N PHE A 1451 3.93 9.90 -125.38
CA PHE A 1451 4.55 11.11 -125.93
C PHE A 1451 3.77 12.38 -125.60
N ARG A 1452 4.47 13.33 -124.99
CA ARG A 1452 4.75 14.60 -125.66
C ARG A 1452 6.22 14.67 -125.98
#